data_AF-A0A2T1F5G4-F1
#
_entry.id   AF-A0A2T1F5G4-F1
#
_cell.length_a   1.000
_cell.length_b   1.000
_cell.length_c   1.000
_cell.angle_alpha   90.00
_cell.angle_beta   90.00
_cell.angle_gamma   90.00
#
_symmetry.space_group_name_H-M   'P 1'
#
loop_
_entity.id
_entity.type
_entity.pdbx_description
1 polymer ?
#
loop_
_entity_poly.entity_id
_entity_poly.type
_entity_poly.pdbx_seq_one_letter_code
_entity_poly.pdbx_strand_id
1 'polypeptide(L)'
;NSNLFLMNPAGIVFGTNASLNVPAAFTATTATGIGFGNNWFSTVGTNNYAQLVGNPNTFAFTNTQPGGIVNLGDLAVKQGQNLSLLGGTVLSTGQLSAPGGNITIAAVPGENLVRISQPGNLLSLEIQPQSVAGSLPQNWVLPVASLPQLLTGGGGSATGVTVNAGGQIELTGSGLPVENGDVIATEISAQNATLSANRNLTLVESQLRTTGDLNLLANDTVRVRDSVANPFVANAGGNLYIRGNQSIDLLALNHLSQTPFVSGGNLTLVSDGIISTDAHFRSGNNMSILDLSGRPANFISLYDPIFTQPNDYISGGYTGASIKVDTTSGKGNITFNGGISITSLDAAFANASPGTDEFILATSRSIILRSGGNIQVVGLYNYNNQPNNVGPIIMQATGNIQAGIISVYNMAGDAGYISLSAGGNISTEGLLANNISGNGIGGNITVNAGGSFTFIAGNTPGAENINTFAPNGGGNIIIKAKNDISISCSTYWSCLETVSRDNGVIKANGNSGNVSIISEQGSIIFQTPLSIDTSNSASVGIPGSVNVQARGNITLGRISALSYGSSKSDGANINIKSVNGNIELGDINNSSAVGNGGNITLSTIENIKIGNALNFGKLQGGSINFTSRNGSITTGELTATSSQSLGNSIVFKPENGGSITLNADRNITTGNLNVTANQNAGPIALTSTTGSLNTGTIDATGDRAAGKVTLQADSGIKASTLTGVSINGNGSNVTLFTTKGDVNIGDVLVGGKLQGGNLEFTNKTGTITTGKLTTSYNGSSAGVGTNKGGTVNLNAQGNITTNAIGSSGNQDGGSITFKSGGSIDTTAGIINAIGGNNGGSISLEATTNISTAGIGSALLLAGFKANSGNLRIQSGGNVNTTAGPIITAAANGKGGNVTINAQGNASTSDINARTFAPSIAVSGGNIDLKGSSITASGKVETNRNNITFNAPVTLGNNLSVKILETGDITFKSTVDGPYSLTVQPKAGIVDFGGAVGKTTRLNSVSIEDDIPKSSAPINIITTNNITAQNITSTAGISLFSDKGEITTKNLDATSAKNGGNIELNAGTNIAAGDINTSAAGNGGSIFLDATGSINVGKIDSSAAGNAGNVTAYNRSTAGNITVSQINAQSFGSGTGGNVDIQTGRFFRSLNLFTDKNGIDASISTAGNSGDINGGKIVIRHGGAGLIPFIVGDSTTNGTTGAISRGNSNPIQTILPEKPYPYTHKQDADRIQIISIPEPISIATPTPAPIATPSPTPATATPAPIATPSATPATATPA
;
A
#
# COMPACT_ATOMS: atom_id res chain seq x y z
N ASN A 1 -6.67 94.58 33.84
CA ASN A 1 -7.10 94.26 35.21
C ASN A 1 -5.91 93.75 36.00
N SER A 2 -5.79 94.13 37.26
CA SER A 2 -4.66 93.72 38.11
C SER A 2 -4.85 92.30 38.65
N ASN A 3 -3.79 91.49 38.59
CA ASN A 3 -3.72 90.19 39.26
C ASN A 3 -3.53 90.40 40.78
N LEU A 4 -4.08 89.49 41.60
CA LEU A 4 -3.91 89.52 43.06
C LEU A 4 -3.00 88.38 43.52
N PHE A 5 -1.93 88.75 44.24
CA PHE A 5 -1.03 87.81 44.91
C PHE A 5 -1.23 87.94 46.43
N LEU A 6 -1.64 86.85 47.08
CA LEU A 6 -1.75 86.73 48.52
C LEU A 6 -0.60 85.85 49.01
N MET A 7 0.26 86.39 49.87
CA MET A 7 1.41 85.67 50.40
C MET A 7 1.38 85.66 51.93
N ASN A 8 1.47 84.48 52.53
CA ASN A 8 1.66 84.35 53.97
C ASN A 8 2.44 83.06 54.32
N PRO A 9 3.74 83.16 54.70
CA PRO A 9 4.55 81.99 55.03
C PRO A 9 4.05 81.16 56.22
N ALA A 10 3.26 81.75 57.13
CA ALA A 10 2.72 81.06 58.30
C ALA A 10 1.58 80.07 57.97
N GLY A 11 0.98 80.18 56.76
CA GLY A 11 -0.17 79.40 56.32
C GLY A 11 -1.39 80.26 55.98
N ILE A 12 -2.32 79.72 55.19
CA ILE A 12 -3.54 80.41 54.74
C ILE A 12 -4.76 79.50 54.95
N VAL A 13 -5.83 80.04 55.52
CA VAL A 13 -7.13 79.36 55.62
C VAL A 13 -8.20 80.20 54.93
N PHE A 14 -8.82 79.66 53.88
CA PHE A 14 -10.06 80.16 53.31
C PHE A 14 -11.21 79.35 53.93
N GLY A 15 -12.04 80.00 54.76
CA GLY A 15 -13.19 79.35 55.40
C GLY A 15 -14.30 78.98 54.41
N THR A 16 -15.35 78.30 54.87
CA THR A 16 -16.46 77.79 54.03
C THR A 16 -17.21 78.86 53.23
N ASN A 17 -17.24 80.10 53.73
CA ASN A 17 -17.87 81.24 53.04
C ASN A 17 -16.87 82.11 52.24
N ALA A 18 -15.61 81.69 52.14
CA ALA A 18 -14.61 82.44 51.39
C ALA A 18 -14.96 82.43 49.90
N SER A 19 -14.88 83.61 49.28
CA SER A 19 -15.09 83.80 47.85
C SER A 19 -14.11 84.83 47.31
N LEU A 20 -13.85 84.79 46.01
CA LEU A 20 -12.98 85.76 45.33
C LEU A 20 -13.83 86.72 44.49
N ASN A 21 -13.62 88.02 44.71
CA ASN A 21 -14.14 89.08 43.83
C ASN A 21 -12.97 89.87 43.25
N VAL A 22 -12.25 89.24 42.31
CA VAL A 22 -11.06 89.82 41.66
C VAL A 22 -11.27 89.96 40.15
N PRO A 23 -10.76 91.03 39.52
CA PRO A 23 -10.99 91.28 38.10
C PRO A 23 -10.04 90.54 37.15
N ALA A 24 -8.98 89.88 37.66
CA ALA A 24 -7.98 89.12 36.92
C ALA A 24 -7.53 87.86 37.70
N ALA A 25 -6.33 87.33 37.45
CA ALA A 25 -5.80 86.12 38.09
C ALA A 25 -5.59 86.26 39.61
N PHE A 26 -5.69 85.14 40.32
CA PHE A 26 -5.43 85.04 41.77
C PHE A 26 -4.33 84.02 42.06
N THR A 27 -3.40 84.37 42.95
CA THR A 27 -2.38 83.45 43.46
C THR A 27 -2.28 83.56 44.96
N ALA A 28 -2.50 82.47 45.69
CA ALA A 28 -2.22 82.35 47.11
C ALA A 28 -0.96 81.50 47.31
N THR A 29 -0.02 81.97 48.14
CA THR A 29 1.24 81.28 48.37
C THR A 29 1.74 81.39 49.82
N THR A 30 2.41 80.35 50.30
CA THR A 30 3.16 80.39 51.57
C THR A 30 4.68 80.48 51.36
N ALA A 31 5.09 80.89 50.16
CA ALA A 31 6.47 81.26 49.85
C ALA A 31 6.96 82.42 50.72
N THR A 32 8.26 82.48 50.99
CA THR A 32 8.93 83.58 51.69
C THR A 32 9.16 84.81 50.79
N GLY A 33 9.07 84.65 49.46
CA GLY A 33 9.07 85.76 48.51
C GLY A 33 8.56 85.44 47.09
N ILE A 34 8.19 86.50 46.33
CA ILE A 34 7.75 86.48 44.92
C ILE A 34 8.82 87.20 44.08
N GLY A 35 9.29 86.57 43.01
CA GLY A 35 10.29 87.10 42.11
C GLY A 35 9.70 87.85 40.91
N PHE A 36 10.35 88.95 40.55
CA PHE A 36 10.12 89.80 39.37
C PHE A 36 11.44 89.93 38.60
N GLY A 37 11.71 89.02 37.65
CA GLY A 37 13.03 88.95 37.01
C GLY A 37 14.11 88.55 38.03
N ASN A 38 15.13 89.41 38.22
CA ASN A 38 16.21 89.20 39.21
C ASN A 38 15.91 89.80 40.59
N ASN A 39 14.75 90.44 40.77
CA ASN A 39 14.38 91.15 42.01
C ASN A 39 13.31 90.38 42.79
N TRP A 40 13.24 90.60 44.11
CA TRP A 40 12.33 89.87 45.00
C TRP A 40 11.44 90.80 45.82
N PHE A 41 10.17 90.46 45.87
CA PHE A 41 9.26 90.84 46.94
C PHE A 41 9.38 89.81 48.07
N SER A 42 9.96 90.18 49.19
CA SER A 42 10.20 89.33 50.37
C SER A 42 9.20 89.65 51.49
N THR A 43 8.75 88.61 52.22
CA THR A 43 7.83 88.76 53.37
C THR A 43 8.48 89.39 54.60
N VAL A 44 9.80 89.30 54.71
CA VAL A 44 10.61 89.82 55.81
C VAL A 44 11.80 90.60 55.25
N GLY A 45 12.19 91.68 55.92
CA GLY A 45 13.25 92.59 55.47
C GLY A 45 12.75 93.80 54.65
N THR A 46 13.68 94.55 54.06
CA THR A 46 13.39 95.77 53.29
C THR A 46 13.23 95.45 51.79
N ASN A 47 12.07 95.78 51.21
CA ASN A 47 11.79 95.60 49.78
C ASN A 47 12.08 96.88 48.98
N ASN A 48 12.69 96.74 47.79
CA ASN A 48 12.79 97.84 46.84
C ASN A 48 11.65 97.79 45.81
N TYR A 49 10.51 98.38 46.18
CA TYR A 49 9.29 98.37 45.36
C TYR A 49 9.47 98.97 43.95
N ALA A 50 10.40 99.92 43.78
CA ALA A 50 10.67 100.53 42.47
C ALA A 50 11.35 99.58 41.47
N GLN A 51 11.97 98.49 41.95
CA GLN A 51 12.66 97.49 41.12
C GLN A 51 11.79 96.25 40.83
N LEU A 52 10.57 96.17 41.39
CA LEU A 52 9.61 95.09 41.14
C LEU A 52 8.85 95.31 39.82
N VAL A 53 9.59 95.44 38.72
CA VAL A 53 9.05 95.69 37.38
C VAL A 53 9.02 94.39 36.58
N GLY A 54 7.85 94.06 36.02
CA GLY A 54 7.63 92.86 35.20
C GLY A 54 6.51 91.97 35.74
N ASN A 55 6.37 90.77 35.17
CA ASN A 55 5.36 89.81 35.60
C ASN A 55 5.93 88.90 36.71
N PRO A 56 5.29 88.82 37.89
CA PRO A 56 5.69 87.89 38.93
C PRO A 56 5.38 86.46 38.49
N ASN A 57 6.40 85.61 38.51
CA ASN A 57 6.27 84.21 38.08
C ASN A 57 7.16 83.23 38.87
N THR A 58 7.97 83.72 39.80
CA THR A 58 8.88 82.90 40.61
C THR A 58 8.52 83.05 42.08
N PHE A 59 8.62 81.99 42.87
CA PHE A 59 8.27 81.96 44.28
C PHE A 59 9.38 81.24 45.05
N ALA A 60 9.89 81.84 46.12
CA ALA A 60 10.94 81.24 46.94
C ALA A 60 10.37 80.63 48.22
N PHE A 61 10.68 79.38 48.48
CA PHE A 61 10.33 78.67 49.71
C PHE A 61 11.62 78.41 50.49
N THR A 62 12.17 79.43 51.15
CA THR A 62 13.53 79.33 51.75
C THR A 62 13.55 78.66 53.14
N ASN A 63 12.38 78.42 53.74
CA ASN A 63 12.24 77.70 55.00
C ASN A 63 12.26 76.19 54.77
N THR A 64 12.81 75.43 55.73
CA THR A 64 12.79 73.96 55.75
C THR A 64 11.37 73.38 55.75
N GLN A 65 10.44 74.05 56.44
CA GLN A 65 9.04 73.64 56.58
C GLN A 65 8.10 74.79 56.19
N PRO A 66 7.61 74.85 54.94
CA PRO A 66 6.64 75.86 54.52
C PRO A 66 5.25 75.68 55.14
N GLY A 67 4.48 76.77 55.28
CA GLY A 67 3.10 76.72 55.79
C GLY A 67 2.10 76.10 54.82
N GLY A 68 1.01 75.52 55.35
CA GLY A 68 -0.06 74.93 54.55
C GLY A 68 -1.11 75.93 54.04
N ILE A 69 -1.84 75.56 52.99
CA ILE A 69 -3.05 76.26 52.51
C ILE A 69 -4.25 75.33 52.71
N VAL A 70 -5.28 75.80 53.42
CA VAL A 70 -6.57 75.13 53.56
C VAL A 70 -7.63 75.97 52.86
N ASN A 71 -8.32 75.41 51.87
CA ASN A 71 -9.46 76.02 51.21
C ASN A 71 -10.74 75.21 51.44
N LEU A 72 -11.67 75.79 52.20
CA LEU A 72 -12.98 75.22 52.47
C LEU A 72 -14.11 75.91 51.67
N GLY A 73 -13.82 77.02 50.99
CA GLY A 73 -14.80 77.83 50.26
C GLY A 73 -14.66 77.76 48.74
N ASP A 74 -15.62 78.36 48.05
CA ASP A 74 -15.69 78.34 46.58
C ASP A 74 -14.90 79.52 45.98
N LEU A 75 -13.74 79.22 45.42
CA LEU A 75 -12.83 80.21 44.85
C LEU A 75 -12.93 80.21 43.32
N ALA A 76 -13.52 81.26 42.78
CA ALA A 76 -13.71 81.43 41.33
C ALA A 76 -13.04 82.71 40.80
N VAL A 77 -12.40 82.62 39.63
CA VAL A 77 -11.89 83.78 38.88
C VAL A 77 -12.68 84.01 37.59
N LYS A 78 -12.55 85.20 37.00
CA LYS A 78 -13.22 85.54 35.73
C LYS A 78 -12.68 84.71 34.55
N GLN A 79 -13.46 84.68 33.47
CA GLN A 79 -13.10 83.95 32.25
C GLN A 79 -11.68 84.32 31.74
N GLY A 80 -10.89 83.31 31.38
CA GLY A 80 -9.54 83.48 30.84
C GLY A 80 -8.44 83.74 31.88
N GLN A 81 -8.77 83.75 33.18
CA GLN A 81 -7.83 84.08 34.25
C GLN A 81 -7.34 82.84 35.00
N ASN A 82 -6.17 82.95 35.65
CA ASN A 82 -5.54 81.84 36.35
C ASN A 82 -5.79 81.88 37.86
N LEU A 83 -5.82 80.71 38.49
CA LEU A 83 -5.98 80.51 39.93
C LEU A 83 -4.88 79.58 40.44
N SER A 84 -4.01 80.06 41.34
CA SER A 84 -2.87 79.28 41.84
C SER A 84 -2.84 79.21 43.37
N LEU A 85 -2.67 78.01 43.93
CA LEU A 85 -2.49 77.74 45.36
C LEU A 85 -1.15 77.02 45.58
N LEU A 86 -0.17 77.70 46.19
CA LEU A 86 1.21 77.21 46.33
C LEU A 86 1.60 77.16 47.81
N GLY A 87 1.53 75.99 48.45
CA GLY A 87 1.74 75.81 49.89
C GLY A 87 2.78 74.73 50.22
N GLY A 88 3.11 74.51 51.50
CA GLY A 88 3.84 73.32 51.97
C GLY A 88 2.98 72.05 51.98
N THR A 89 1.68 72.23 52.23
CA THR A 89 0.58 71.26 52.04
C THR A 89 -0.59 72.05 51.49
N VAL A 90 -1.40 71.47 50.58
CA VAL A 90 -2.61 72.14 50.11
C VAL A 90 -3.83 71.23 50.25
N LEU A 91 -4.78 71.63 51.10
CA LEU A 91 -6.05 70.95 51.32
C LEU A 91 -7.18 71.82 50.77
N SER A 92 -7.79 71.46 49.64
CA SER A 92 -8.91 72.18 49.05
C SER A 92 -10.16 71.31 48.96
N THR A 93 -11.10 71.52 49.88
CA THR A 93 -12.40 70.83 49.88
C THR A 93 -13.53 71.64 49.26
N GLY A 94 -13.36 72.96 49.08
CA GLY A 94 -14.30 73.81 48.33
C GLY A 94 -14.02 73.82 46.82
N GLN A 95 -14.95 74.38 46.03
CA GLN A 95 -14.86 74.41 44.57
C GLN A 95 -13.80 75.41 44.08
N LEU A 96 -12.96 75.00 43.13
CA LEU A 96 -12.01 75.87 42.44
C LEU A 96 -12.43 76.04 40.98
N SER A 97 -12.69 77.28 40.54
CA SER A 97 -13.21 77.57 39.20
C SER A 97 -12.39 78.63 38.47
N ALA A 98 -11.87 78.29 37.28
CA ALA A 98 -11.16 79.20 36.38
C ALA A 98 -11.63 78.98 34.92
N PRO A 99 -12.84 79.42 34.54
CA PRO A 99 -13.40 79.16 33.22
C PRO A 99 -12.49 79.69 32.11
N GLY A 100 -12.05 78.86 31.17
CA GLY A 100 -11.16 79.29 30.09
C GLY A 100 -9.74 79.71 30.53
N GLY A 101 -9.34 79.45 31.78
CA GLY A 101 -8.00 79.74 32.32
C GLY A 101 -7.41 78.54 33.08
N ASN A 102 -6.29 78.75 33.79
CA ASN A 102 -5.52 77.65 34.39
C ASN A 102 -5.65 77.58 35.91
N ILE A 103 -5.80 76.37 36.46
CA ILE A 103 -5.68 76.10 37.89
C ILE A 103 -4.33 75.43 38.19
N THR A 104 -3.60 75.92 39.18
CA THR A 104 -2.34 75.29 39.64
C THR A 104 -2.38 75.11 41.15
N ILE A 105 -2.31 73.88 41.62
CA ILE A 105 -2.21 73.54 43.04
C ILE A 105 -0.88 72.84 43.24
N ALA A 106 -0.01 73.38 44.10
CA ALA A 106 1.28 72.78 44.35
C ALA A 106 1.61 72.74 45.85
N ALA A 107 1.94 71.55 46.35
CA ALA A 107 2.67 71.39 47.60
C ALA A 107 4.18 71.42 47.29
N VAL A 108 4.86 72.42 47.83
CA VAL A 108 6.24 72.76 47.51
C VAL A 108 7.13 72.41 48.71
N PRO A 109 8.20 71.62 48.52
CA PRO A 109 9.17 71.37 49.58
C PRO A 109 9.91 72.65 49.98
N GLY A 110 10.34 72.71 51.24
CA GLY A 110 11.22 73.76 51.72
C GLY A 110 12.56 73.79 50.98
N GLU A 111 13.25 74.93 51.03
CA GLU A 111 14.53 75.18 50.35
C GLU A 111 14.48 75.02 48.82
N ASN A 112 13.37 75.43 48.20
CA ASN A 112 13.16 75.36 46.76
C ASN A 112 12.65 76.67 46.16
N LEU A 113 12.87 76.84 44.86
CA LEU A 113 12.27 77.86 44.01
C LEU A 113 11.20 77.22 43.13
N VAL A 114 10.08 77.92 42.97
CA VAL A 114 9.00 77.51 42.07
C VAL A 114 8.82 78.55 40.99
N ARG A 115 8.77 78.13 39.74
CA ARG A 115 8.48 78.99 38.60
C ARG A 115 7.21 78.50 37.90
N ILE A 116 6.30 79.44 37.61
CA ILE A 116 5.08 79.18 36.83
C ILE A 116 5.28 79.75 35.42
N SER A 117 5.09 78.93 34.39
CA SER A 117 5.31 79.34 33.00
C SER A 117 4.11 80.08 32.39
N GLN A 118 4.35 80.83 31.31
CA GLN A 118 3.31 81.49 30.52
C GLN A 118 2.73 80.59 29.41
N PRO A 119 1.54 80.92 28.84
CA PRO A 119 0.87 80.13 27.81
C PRO A 119 1.78 79.81 26.61
N GLY A 120 1.82 78.54 26.19
CA GLY A 120 2.62 78.06 25.05
C GLY A 120 3.87 77.23 25.41
N ASN A 121 4.20 77.07 26.70
CA ASN A 121 5.27 76.18 27.17
C ASN A 121 4.73 74.80 27.59
N LEU A 122 5.54 73.75 27.42
CA LEU A 122 5.15 72.35 27.70
C LEU A 122 5.00 72.04 29.21
N LEU A 123 5.71 72.79 30.08
CA LEU A 123 5.72 72.61 31.54
C LEU A 123 5.20 73.89 32.22
N SER A 124 4.04 73.81 32.86
CA SER A 124 3.39 74.94 33.55
C SER A 124 4.01 75.28 34.92
N LEU A 125 4.74 74.34 35.51
CA LEU A 125 5.32 74.41 36.86
C LEU A 125 6.72 73.79 36.87
N GLU A 126 7.71 74.52 37.39
CA GLU A 126 9.09 74.07 37.58
C GLU A 126 9.49 74.27 39.04
N ILE A 127 10.09 73.26 39.69
CA ILE A 127 10.60 73.33 41.07
C ILE A 127 12.11 73.07 41.04
N GLN A 128 12.92 73.99 41.54
CA GLN A 128 14.38 73.90 41.55
C GLN A 128 14.94 74.02 42.98
N PRO A 129 16.01 73.27 43.34
CA PRO A 129 16.71 73.47 44.61
C PRO A 129 17.25 74.89 44.74
N GLN A 130 17.33 75.38 45.97
CA GLN A 130 17.76 76.75 46.27
C GLN A 130 19.19 77.10 45.79
N SER A 131 20.06 76.12 45.53
CA SER A 131 21.49 76.31 45.20
C SER A 131 21.81 76.93 43.83
N VAL A 132 20.79 77.31 43.03
CA VAL A 132 20.93 77.77 41.64
C VAL A 132 20.83 79.30 41.48
N ALA A 133 20.61 80.07 42.56
CA ALA A 133 20.31 81.51 42.48
C ALA A 133 21.37 82.42 43.14
N GLY A 134 21.68 83.55 42.48
CA GLY A 134 22.68 84.53 42.95
C GLY A 134 22.25 85.46 44.09
N SER A 135 20.94 85.61 44.35
CA SER A 135 20.38 86.35 45.51
C SER A 135 18.96 85.87 45.86
N LEU A 136 18.71 85.48 47.11
CA LEU A 136 17.44 84.92 47.58
C LEU A 136 16.82 85.76 48.72
N PRO A 137 15.48 85.70 48.91
CA PRO A 137 14.79 86.27 50.08
C PRO A 137 15.30 85.70 51.41
N GLN A 138 15.15 86.47 52.49
CA GLN A 138 15.47 86.01 53.85
C GLN A 138 14.49 84.93 54.34
N ASN A 139 14.95 84.08 55.26
CA ASN A 139 14.11 83.04 55.88
C ASN A 139 13.05 83.66 56.80
N TRP A 140 11.86 83.05 56.79
CA TRP A 140 10.79 83.38 57.71
C TRP A 140 11.11 82.86 59.11
N VAL A 141 11.04 83.73 60.12
CA VAL A 141 11.45 83.43 61.51
C VAL A 141 10.29 83.26 62.48
N LEU A 142 9.04 83.50 62.06
CA LEU A 142 7.86 83.32 62.92
C LEU A 142 7.34 81.88 62.85
N PRO A 143 6.63 81.39 63.89
CA PRO A 143 6.07 80.04 63.90
C PRO A 143 5.19 79.78 62.68
N VAL A 144 5.43 78.65 62.01
CA VAL A 144 4.56 78.11 60.97
C VAL A 144 3.52 77.22 61.65
N ALA A 145 2.24 77.47 61.42
CA ALA A 145 1.16 76.72 62.07
C ALA A 145 1.10 75.29 61.50
N SER A 146 0.93 74.30 62.37
CA SER A 146 0.66 72.93 61.94
C SER A 146 -0.75 72.84 61.32
N LEU A 147 -0.99 71.82 60.48
CA LEU A 147 -2.31 71.63 59.86
C LEU A 147 -3.44 71.52 60.92
N PRO A 148 -3.27 70.82 62.07
CA PRO A 148 -4.25 70.85 63.15
C PRO A 148 -4.47 72.25 63.72
N GLN A 149 -3.40 73.01 63.95
CA GLN A 149 -3.49 74.38 64.47
C GLN A 149 -4.21 75.32 63.49
N LEU A 150 -3.99 75.17 62.17
CA LEU A 150 -4.71 75.91 61.12
C LEU A 150 -6.21 75.59 61.12
N LEU A 151 -6.58 74.33 61.35
CA LEU A 151 -7.97 73.88 61.37
C LEU A 151 -8.70 74.21 62.68
N THR A 152 -8.01 74.25 63.82
CA THR A 152 -8.62 74.51 65.14
C THR A 152 -8.54 75.98 65.58
N GLY A 153 -7.54 76.74 65.11
CA GLY A 153 -7.26 78.11 65.57
C GLY A 153 -8.14 79.21 64.95
N GLY A 154 -8.90 78.90 63.89
CA GLY A 154 -9.66 79.88 63.10
C GLY A 154 -11.19 79.89 63.27
N GLY A 155 -11.76 79.05 64.14
CA GLY A 155 -13.22 79.04 64.43
C GLY A 155 -14.13 78.44 63.34
N GLY A 156 -13.59 77.76 62.33
CA GLY A 156 -14.37 77.05 61.30
C GLY A 156 -14.40 75.54 61.54
N SER A 157 -15.59 74.92 61.53
CA SER A 157 -15.72 73.46 61.49
C SER A 157 -15.41 72.98 60.07
N ALA A 158 -14.22 72.39 59.86
CA ALA A 158 -13.86 71.81 58.57
C ALA A 158 -14.63 70.50 58.37
N THR A 159 -15.64 70.51 57.50
CA THR A 159 -16.54 69.35 57.26
C THR A 159 -15.86 68.19 56.53
N GLY A 160 -14.70 68.41 55.89
CA GLY A 160 -13.99 67.40 55.09
C GLY A 160 -12.78 66.73 55.73
N VAL A 161 -12.39 67.10 56.96
CA VAL A 161 -11.27 66.48 57.70
C VAL A 161 -11.61 66.28 59.18
N THR A 162 -11.12 65.19 59.76
CA THR A 162 -11.29 64.84 61.17
C THR A 162 -9.94 64.56 61.82
N VAL A 163 -9.82 64.77 63.14
CA VAL A 163 -8.64 64.34 63.91
C VAL A 163 -8.95 62.98 64.53
N ASN A 164 -8.12 61.97 64.24
CA ASN A 164 -8.30 60.63 64.77
C ASN A 164 -7.92 60.54 66.27
N ALA A 165 -8.21 59.40 66.91
CA ALA A 165 -7.92 59.18 68.33
C ALA A 165 -6.41 59.26 68.69
N GLY A 166 -5.52 59.19 67.69
CA GLY A 166 -4.06 59.35 67.82
C GLY A 166 -3.55 60.77 67.54
N GLY A 167 -4.43 61.74 67.26
CA GLY A 167 -4.04 63.13 67.00
C GLY A 167 -3.59 63.43 65.56
N GLN A 168 -3.73 62.49 64.61
CA GLN A 168 -3.45 62.71 63.19
C GLN A 168 -4.69 63.23 62.46
N ILE A 169 -4.49 64.00 61.39
CA ILE A 169 -5.59 64.48 60.53
C ILE A 169 -5.87 63.43 59.46
N GLU A 170 -7.14 63.09 59.30
CA GLU A 170 -7.65 62.19 58.28
C GLU A 170 -8.78 62.86 57.50
N LEU A 171 -8.97 62.46 56.25
CA LEU A 171 -10.11 62.87 55.45
C LEU A 171 -11.40 62.20 55.95
N THR A 172 -12.45 63.00 56.18
CA THR A 172 -13.76 62.52 56.65
C THR A 172 -14.30 61.47 55.67
N GLY A 173 -14.76 60.32 56.18
CA GLY A 173 -15.36 59.25 55.37
C GLY A 173 -14.37 58.25 54.77
N SER A 174 -13.14 58.64 54.42
CA SER A 174 -12.12 57.73 53.88
C SER A 174 -11.08 57.26 54.89
N GLY A 175 -10.85 58.01 55.97
CA GLY A 175 -9.84 57.69 57.00
C GLY A 175 -8.39 57.80 56.51
N LEU A 176 -8.15 58.40 55.33
CA LEU A 176 -6.80 58.57 54.79
C LEU A 176 -6.08 59.73 55.49
N PRO A 177 -4.83 59.54 55.96
CA PRO A 177 -4.09 60.57 56.67
C PRO A 177 -3.66 61.70 55.72
N VAL A 178 -3.67 62.94 56.23
CA VAL A 178 -3.15 64.14 55.57
C VAL A 178 -1.88 64.58 56.29
N GLU A 179 -0.75 64.57 55.59
CA GLU A 179 0.52 64.97 56.19
C GLU A 179 1.21 66.08 55.37
N ASN A 180 2.41 66.47 55.81
CA ASN A 180 3.12 67.54 55.16
C ASN A 180 3.57 67.16 53.74
N GLY A 181 3.42 68.07 52.78
CA GLY A 181 3.74 67.82 51.37
C GLY A 181 2.59 67.22 50.54
N ASP A 182 1.45 66.92 51.15
CA ASP A 182 0.30 66.35 50.46
C ASP A 182 -0.54 67.44 49.76
N VAL A 183 -1.25 67.04 48.68
CA VAL A 183 -2.29 67.83 48.03
C VAL A 183 -3.61 67.07 48.06
N ILE A 184 -4.69 67.76 48.41
CA ILE A 184 -6.07 67.25 48.38
C ILE A 184 -6.92 68.26 47.62
N ALA A 185 -7.74 67.78 46.69
CA ALA A 185 -8.67 68.60 45.93
C ALA A 185 -9.99 67.87 45.70
N THR A 186 -11.12 68.52 45.97
CA THR A 186 -12.44 67.90 45.81
C THR A 186 -13.13 68.33 44.52
N GLU A 187 -13.19 69.63 44.18
CA GLU A 187 -13.90 70.06 42.97
C GLU A 187 -13.12 71.12 42.18
N ILE A 188 -12.90 70.86 40.88
CA ILE A 188 -12.11 71.71 39.99
C ILE A 188 -12.82 71.86 38.64
N SER A 189 -12.92 73.10 38.16
CA SER A 189 -13.42 73.45 36.83
C SER A 189 -12.50 74.47 36.15
N ALA A 190 -11.79 74.09 35.07
CA ALA A 190 -10.82 74.98 34.40
C ALA A 190 -10.67 74.73 32.89
N GLN A 191 -9.87 75.54 32.20
CA GLN A 191 -9.30 75.13 30.90
C GLN A 191 -8.23 74.08 31.12
N ASN A 192 -7.16 74.38 31.85
CA ASN A 192 -6.16 73.39 32.25
C ASN A 192 -6.00 73.36 33.77
N ALA A 193 -5.68 72.21 34.34
CA ALA A 193 -5.38 72.10 35.77
C ALA A 193 -4.12 71.27 36.00
N THR A 194 -3.26 71.73 36.91
CA THR A 194 -2.06 71.00 37.36
C THR A 194 -2.06 70.92 38.88
N LEU A 195 -2.15 69.71 39.42
CA LEU A 195 -2.07 69.41 40.85
C LEU A 195 -0.75 68.69 41.07
N SER A 196 0.12 69.23 41.92
CA SER A 196 1.47 68.72 42.15
C SER A 196 1.75 68.58 43.64
N ALA A 197 1.89 67.36 44.13
CA ALA A 197 2.23 67.07 45.52
C ALA A 197 3.71 66.74 45.67
N ASN A 198 4.37 67.31 46.70
CA ASN A 198 5.70 66.88 47.13
C ASN A 198 5.69 65.46 47.71
N ARG A 199 4.53 64.98 48.13
CA ARG A 199 4.36 63.65 48.68
C ARG A 199 3.16 62.96 48.04
N ASN A 200 1.98 62.96 48.67
CA ASN A 200 0.81 62.31 48.10
C ASN A 200 -0.19 63.30 47.50
N LEU A 201 -0.73 62.98 46.32
CA LEU A 201 -1.93 63.61 45.80
C LEU A 201 -3.12 62.72 46.11
N THR A 202 -3.98 63.12 47.04
CA THR A 202 -5.13 62.32 47.50
C THR A 202 -6.43 62.95 47.03
N LEU A 203 -7.19 62.20 46.22
CA LEU A 203 -8.41 62.64 45.56
C LEU A 203 -9.57 61.70 45.93
N VAL A 204 -10.31 62.08 46.96
CA VAL A 204 -11.46 61.32 47.49
C VAL A 204 -12.73 61.99 47.01
N GLU A 205 -13.58 61.24 46.31
CA GLU A 205 -14.86 61.71 45.76
C GLU A 205 -14.72 62.95 44.85
N SER A 206 -13.53 63.13 44.28
CA SER A 206 -13.17 64.36 43.57
C SER A 206 -13.83 64.46 42.19
N GLN A 207 -14.23 65.67 41.84
CA GLN A 207 -14.87 66.06 40.59
C GLN A 207 -13.99 67.06 39.85
N LEU A 208 -13.08 66.55 39.02
CA LEU A 208 -12.08 67.33 38.28
C LEU A 208 -12.48 67.42 36.80
N ARG A 209 -12.85 68.62 36.34
CA ARG A 209 -13.28 68.87 34.95
C ARG A 209 -12.44 69.96 34.30
N THR A 210 -11.86 69.65 33.14
CA THR A 210 -11.06 70.58 32.36
C THR A 210 -11.43 70.53 30.89
N THR A 211 -11.40 71.65 30.16
CA THR A 211 -11.62 71.67 28.70
C THR A 211 -10.35 71.42 27.88
N GLY A 212 -9.17 71.53 28.51
CA GLY A 212 -7.84 71.20 28.02
C GLY A 212 -7.18 70.14 28.90
N ASP A 213 -5.92 70.33 29.29
CA ASP A 213 -5.11 69.31 29.97
C ASP A 213 -5.33 69.24 31.49
N LEU A 214 -5.29 68.03 32.05
CA LEU A 214 -5.32 67.73 33.48
C LEU A 214 -4.06 66.95 33.88
N ASN A 215 -3.21 67.56 34.70
CA ASN A 215 -1.98 66.97 35.21
C ASN A 215 -2.12 66.68 36.72
N LEU A 216 -1.98 65.41 37.10
CA LEU A 216 -2.06 64.92 38.48
C LEU A 216 -0.69 64.34 38.87
N LEU A 217 0.10 65.10 39.63
CA LEU A 217 1.50 64.81 39.90
C LEU A 217 1.73 64.61 41.40
N ALA A 218 2.48 63.58 41.75
CA ALA A 218 2.91 63.29 43.11
C ALA A 218 4.34 62.75 43.11
N ASN A 219 5.16 63.28 44.01
CA ASN A 219 6.51 62.81 44.24
C ASN A 219 6.58 61.50 45.03
N ASP A 220 5.46 61.03 45.60
CA ASP A 220 5.27 59.71 46.21
C ASP A 220 4.12 58.96 45.51
N THR A 221 2.88 59.15 45.99
CA THR A 221 1.71 58.40 45.50
C THR A 221 0.57 59.31 45.01
N VAL A 222 -0.02 59.00 43.85
CA VAL A 222 -1.37 59.52 43.48
C VAL A 222 -2.42 58.52 43.95
N ARG A 223 -3.32 58.94 44.85
CA ARG A 223 -4.40 58.12 45.41
C ARG A 223 -5.76 58.64 45.00
N VAL A 224 -6.62 57.76 44.47
CA VAL A 224 -8.01 58.08 44.11
C VAL A 224 -8.97 57.13 44.80
N ARG A 225 -10.07 57.66 45.35
CA ARG A 225 -11.17 56.90 45.94
C ARG A 225 -12.52 57.48 45.51
N ASP A 226 -13.46 56.63 45.09
CA ASP A 226 -14.89 56.97 45.11
C ASP A 226 -15.60 56.29 46.30
N SER A 227 -16.89 56.57 46.46
CA SER A 227 -17.74 55.88 47.44
C SER A 227 -19.03 55.41 46.80
N VAL A 228 -19.86 54.66 47.53
CA VAL A 228 -21.20 54.28 47.07
C VAL A 228 -22.11 55.50 46.88
N ALA A 229 -21.84 56.58 47.62
CA ALA A 229 -22.65 57.80 47.60
C ALA A 229 -22.20 58.77 46.50
N ASN A 230 -20.89 58.97 46.36
CA ASN A 230 -20.33 60.01 45.52
C ASN A 230 -19.28 59.44 44.53
N PRO A 231 -19.40 59.78 43.24
CA PRO A 231 -18.44 59.35 42.24
C PRO A 231 -17.13 60.14 42.32
N PHE A 232 -16.05 59.51 41.88
CA PHE A 232 -14.87 60.21 41.40
C PHE A 232 -15.01 60.46 39.89
N VAL A 233 -14.62 61.65 39.43
CA VAL A 233 -14.59 62.03 38.01
C VAL A 233 -13.33 62.84 37.72
N ALA A 234 -12.53 62.40 36.77
CA ALA A 234 -11.44 63.15 36.14
C ALA A 234 -11.70 63.21 34.64
N ASN A 235 -12.22 64.34 34.16
CA ASN A 235 -12.55 64.57 32.76
C ASN A 235 -11.71 65.72 32.19
N ALA A 236 -10.81 65.39 31.26
CA ALA A 236 -9.98 66.34 30.54
C ALA A 236 -10.40 66.41 29.07
N GLY A 237 -10.67 67.62 28.55
CA GLY A 237 -10.92 67.82 27.13
C GLY A 237 -9.67 67.66 26.26
N GLY A 238 -8.47 67.85 26.85
CA GLY A 238 -7.16 67.55 26.30
C GLY A 238 -6.56 66.28 26.91
N ASN A 239 -5.27 66.30 27.24
CA ASN A 239 -4.54 65.16 27.81
C ASN A 239 -4.81 65.00 29.32
N LEU A 240 -4.88 63.75 29.78
CA LEU A 240 -4.88 63.40 31.20
C LEU A 240 -3.57 62.71 31.55
N TYR A 241 -2.73 63.37 32.34
CA TYR A 241 -1.42 62.87 32.74
C TYR A 241 -1.36 62.65 34.24
N ILE A 242 -1.18 61.41 34.68
CA ILE A 242 -1.10 61.01 36.08
C ILE A 242 0.29 60.45 36.35
N ARG A 243 1.01 61.04 37.30
CA ARG A 243 2.35 60.62 37.69
C ARG A 243 2.48 60.54 39.19
N GLY A 244 2.77 59.36 39.71
CA GLY A 244 3.22 59.15 41.08
C GLY A 244 4.58 58.49 41.04
N ASN A 245 5.65 59.13 41.50
CA ASN A 245 7.00 58.60 41.31
C ASN A 245 7.18 57.20 41.95
N GLN A 246 6.52 56.91 43.08
CA GLN A 246 6.65 55.67 43.85
C GLN A 246 5.42 54.79 43.72
N SER A 247 4.23 55.36 43.52
CA SER A 247 3.03 54.55 43.29
C SER A 247 1.88 55.35 42.65
N ILE A 248 0.99 54.66 41.96
CA ILE A 248 -0.34 55.12 41.58
C ILE A 248 -1.34 54.12 42.15
N ASP A 249 -2.34 54.59 42.89
CA ASP A 249 -3.35 53.77 43.57
C ASP A 249 -4.74 54.32 43.28
N LEU A 250 -5.41 53.75 42.26
CA LEU A 250 -6.72 54.19 41.78
C LEU A 250 -7.78 53.15 42.15
N LEU A 251 -8.84 53.59 42.84
CA LEU A 251 -10.02 52.79 43.13
C LEU A 251 -11.28 53.64 42.89
N ALA A 252 -11.95 53.42 41.76
CA ALA A 252 -13.14 54.15 41.34
C ALA A 252 -14.14 53.25 40.58
N LEU A 253 -14.85 52.39 41.31
CA LEU A 253 -15.70 51.33 40.75
C LEU A 253 -17.17 51.39 41.20
N ASN A 254 -17.55 52.32 42.07
CA ASN A 254 -18.91 52.39 42.59
C ASN A 254 -19.92 52.99 41.59
N HIS A 255 -19.44 53.73 40.58
CA HIS A 255 -20.29 54.52 39.66
C HIS A 255 -19.98 54.32 38.16
N LEU A 256 -19.91 53.07 37.69
CA LEU A 256 -19.49 52.72 36.31
C LEU A 256 -20.48 53.08 35.19
N SER A 257 -21.67 53.63 35.49
CA SER A 257 -22.55 54.22 34.47
C SER A 257 -21.91 55.43 33.78
N GLN A 258 -20.90 56.03 34.41
CA GLN A 258 -20.01 57.03 33.85
C GLN A 258 -18.56 56.56 33.99
N THR A 259 -17.73 56.78 32.97
CA THR A 259 -16.31 56.44 33.05
C THR A 259 -15.58 57.45 33.96
N PRO A 260 -14.90 57.02 35.04
CA PRO A 260 -14.29 57.93 36.01
C PRO A 260 -13.08 58.68 35.45
N PHE A 261 -12.28 58.06 34.58
CA PHE A 261 -11.14 58.71 33.94
C PHE A 261 -11.38 58.89 32.45
N VAL A 262 -11.54 60.14 32.01
CA VAL A 262 -11.81 60.51 30.61
C VAL A 262 -10.80 61.55 30.15
N SER A 263 -10.17 61.30 29.01
CA SER A 263 -9.33 62.27 28.28
C SER A 263 -9.84 62.42 26.85
N GLY A 264 -9.92 63.66 26.35
CA GLY A 264 -10.18 63.94 24.93
C GLY A 264 -8.94 63.79 24.05
N GLY A 265 -7.74 63.87 24.64
CA GLY A 265 -6.44 63.56 24.05
C GLY A 265 -5.85 62.25 24.57
N ASN A 266 -4.56 62.25 24.90
CA ASN A 266 -3.85 61.09 25.45
C ASN A 266 -4.10 60.93 26.95
N LEU A 267 -4.25 59.69 27.40
CA LEU A 267 -4.25 59.32 28.82
C LEU A 267 -2.93 58.60 29.16
N THR A 268 -2.20 59.08 30.16
CA THR A 268 -0.91 58.49 30.53
C THR A 268 -0.77 58.34 32.04
N LEU A 269 -0.38 57.14 32.48
CA LEU A 269 -0.04 56.81 33.86
C LEU A 269 1.48 56.58 33.95
N VAL A 270 2.17 57.21 34.90
CA VAL A 270 3.63 57.13 35.02
C VAL A 270 4.09 56.87 36.46
N SER A 271 4.83 55.79 36.72
CA SER A 271 5.42 55.47 38.02
C SER A 271 6.60 54.51 37.92
N ASP A 272 7.62 54.66 38.77
CA ASP A 272 8.69 53.65 38.93
C ASP A 272 8.33 52.55 39.95
N GLY A 273 7.19 52.68 40.66
CA GLY A 273 6.69 51.66 41.58
C GLY A 273 5.34 51.09 41.17
N ILE A 274 4.49 50.74 42.15
CA ILE A 274 3.25 49.99 41.88
C ILE A 274 2.20 50.91 41.25
N ILE A 275 1.71 50.54 40.07
CA ILE A 275 0.55 51.15 39.41
C ILE A 275 -0.65 50.22 39.59
N SER A 276 -1.62 50.61 40.42
CA SER A 276 -2.90 49.92 40.63
C SER A 276 -4.03 50.67 39.93
N THR A 277 -4.79 49.99 39.06
CA THR A 277 -5.79 50.61 38.18
C THR A 277 -7.18 49.99 38.34
N ASP A 278 -7.76 50.06 39.54
CA ASP A 278 -9.13 49.58 39.78
C ASP A 278 -10.17 50.62 39.34
N ALA A 279 -10.30 50.81 38.02
CA ALA A 279 -11.20 51.79 37.41
C ALA A 279 -11.39 51.54 35.89
N HIS A 280 -12.39 52.21 35.29
CA HIS A 280 -12.51 52.31 33.84
C HIS A 280 -11.86 53.57 33.28
N PHE A 281 -11.22 53.43 32.12
CA PHE A 281 -10.48 54.49 31.44
C PHE A 281 -10.98 54.67 30.01
N ARG A 282 -11.17 55.93 29.61
CA ARG A 282 -11.47 56.33 28.23
C ARG A 282 -10.52 57.42 27.76
N SER A 283 -9.80 57.16 26.69
CA SER A 283 -8.98 58.16 25.99
C SER A 283 -9.55 58.44 24.59
N GLY A 284 -9.51 59.71 24.18
CA GLY A 284 -9.85 60.14 22.82
C GLY A 284 -8.71 59.91 21.82
N ASN A 285 -7.51 59.57 22.29
CA ASN A 285 -6.33 59.27 21.47
C ASN A 285 -5.59 58.01 21.96
N ASN A 286 -4.38 58.13 22.51
CA ASN A 286 -3.58 56.99 22.99
C ASN A 286 -3.70 56.78 24.50
N MET A 287 -3.54 55.53 24.93
CA MET A 287 -3.40 55.12 26.34
C MET A 287 -1.99 54.58 26.59
N SER A 288 -1.29 55.07 27.62
CA SER A 288 0.07 54.61 27.94
C SER A 288 0.31 54.45 29.44
N ILE A 289 0.93 53.33 29.83
CA ILE A 289 1.37 53.05 31.21
C ILE A 289 2.89 52.90 31.19
N LEU A 290 3.59 53.84 31.80
CA LEU A 290 5.03 54.04 31.65
C LEU A 290 5.76 54.12 33.00
N ASP A 291 7.05 53.87 32.98
CA ASP A 291 7.98 54.21 34.06
C ASP A 291 8.46 55.66 33.91
N LEU A 292 9.17 56.21 34.90
CA LEU A 292 9.66 57.59 34.85
C LEU A 292 10.68 57.84 33.73
N SER A 293 11.27 56.78 33.18
CA SER A 293 12.16 56.85 32.01
C SER A 293 11.42 56.81 30.68
N GLY A 294 10.09 56.67 30.70
CA GLY A 294 9.23 56.60 29.51
C GLY A 294 9.17 55.21 28.87
N ARG A 295 9.66 54.16 29.54
CA ARG A 295 9.52 52.78 29.08
C ARG A 295 8.19 52.20 29.57
N PRO A 296 7.61 51.20 28.90
CA PRO A 296 6.37 50.57 29.36
C PRO A 296 6.52 49.95 30.77
N ALA A 297 5.60 50.25 31.69
CA ALA A 297 5.61 49.78 33.07
C ALA A 297 4.55 48.70 33.35
N ASN A 298 4.86 47.82 34.31
CA ASN A 298 3.91 46.81 34.78
C ASN A 298 2.84 47.44 35.68
N PHE A 299 1.63 46.91 35.64
CA PHE A 299 0.52 47.37 36.48
C PHE A 299 -0.33 46.21 37.01
N ILE A 300 -1.13 46.50 38.03
CA ILE A 300 -2.01 45.54 38.69
C ILE A 300 -3.44 46.07 38.80
N SER A 301 -4.40 45.17 38.99
CA SER A 301 -5.76 45.51 39.42
C SER A 301 -6.34 44.35 40.20
N LEU A 302 -6.95 44.64 41.35
CA LEU A 302 -7.59 43.63 42.19
C LEU A 302 -9.03 43.33 41.78
N TYR A 303 -9.68 44.27 41.06
CA TYR A 303 -11.11 44.25 40.81
C TYR A 303 -11.49 44.31 39.32
N ASP A 304 -11.36 45.46 38.67
CA ASP A 304 -11.91 45.71 37.33
C ASP A 304 -11.15 46.83 36.59
N PRO A 305 -10.27 46.47 35.64
CA PRO A 305 -9.70 47.41 34.69
C PRO A 305 -10.30 47.24 33.27
N ILE A 306 -10.95 48.30 32.77
CA ILE A 306 -11.37 48.43 31.37
C ILE A 306 -10.73 49.65 30.72
N PHE A 307 -10.11 49.45 29.55
CA PHE A 307 -9.50 50.52 28.75
C PHE A 307 -10.15 50.63 27.37
N THR A 308 -10.59 51.84 27.02
CA THR A 308 -11.21 52.14 25.72
C THR A 308 -10.55 53.36 25.06
N GLN A 309 -10.01 53.20 23.84
CA GLN A 309 -9.33 54.29 23.13
C GLN A 309 -9.24 54.01 21.63
N PRO A 310 -9.38 54.99 20.71
CA PRO A 310 -9.37 54.71 19.27
C PRO A 310 -7.97 54.40 18.70
N ASN A 311 -6.91 54.87 19.36
CA ASN A 311 -5.51 54.71 18.92
C ASN A 311 -4.73 53.79 19.88
N ASP A 312 -3.41 53.94 19.95
CA ASP A 312 -2.54 52.92 20.54
C ASP A 312 -2.72 52.77 22.06
N TYR A 313 -2.67 51.52 22.53
CA TYR A 313 -2.54 51.15 23.93
C TYR A 313 -1.16 50.53 24.17
N ILE A 314 -0.40 51.08 25.11
CA ILE A 314 0.97 50.61 25.43
C ILE A 314 1.13 50.44 26.95
N SER A 315 1.58 49.26 27.36
CA SER A 315 1.97 48.97 28.75
C SER A 315 3.09 47.92 28.83
N GLY A 316 3.61 47.68 30.04
CA GLY A 316 4.46 46.55 30.36
C GLY A 316 3.64 45.26 30.47
N GLY A 317 3.75 44.57 31.62
CA GLY A 317 2.96 43.41 31.99
C GLY A 317 1.79 43.75 32.92
N TYR A 318 0.83 42.84 33.02
CA TYR A 318 -0.35 42.98 33.87
C TYR A 318 -0.50 41.79 34.81
N THR A 319 -0.88 42.03 36.05
CA THR A 319 -1.28 40.95 36.99
C THR A 319 -2.51 41.40 37.77
N GLY A 320 -3.63 40.68 37.65
CA GLY A 320 -4.86 41.13 38.30
C GLY A 320 -6.13 40.39 37.92
N ALA A 321 -7.28 41.02 38.16
CA ALA A 321 -8.59 40.52 37.72
C ALA A 321 -8.72 40.44 36.18
N SER A 322 -9.83 39.90 35.67
CA SER A 322 -10.15 39.88 34.24
C SER A 322 -9.96 41.27 33.60
N ILE A 323 -9.41 41.34 32.38
CA ILE A 323 -9.08 42.62 31.73
C ILE A 323 -9.69 42.73 30.32
N LYS A 324 -10.16 43.94 29.99
CA LYS A 324 -10.57 44.34 28.64
C LYS A 324 -9.79 45.56 28.13
N VAL A 325 -9.22 45.43 26.93
CA VAL A 325 -8.65 46.55 26.17
C VAL A 325 -9.29 46.60 24.80
N ASP A 326 -9.85 47.75 24.44
CA ASP A 326 -10.59 47.93 23.19
C ASP A 326 -10.12 49.18 22.43
N THR A 327 -9.60 48.96 21.21
CA THR A 327 -9.26 50.01 20.23
C THR A 327 -10.09 50.00 18.95
N THR A 328 -11.20 49.27 18.94
CA THR A 328 -12.02 49.06 17.73
C THR A 328 -12.78 50.29 17.26
N SER A 329 -12.86 51.33 18.08
CA SER A 329 -13.38 52.64 17.65
C SER A 329 -12.45 53.38 16.69
N GLY A 330 -11.21 52.91 16.49
CA GLY A 330 -10.25 53.46 15.54
C GLY A 330 -9.36 52.39 14.91
N LYS A 331 -8.06 52.68 14.76
CA LYS A 331 -7.07 51.79 14.12
C LYS A 331 -5.86 51.48 15.02
N GLY A 332 -5.98 51.76 16.31
CA GLY A 332 -4.88 51.63 17.26
C GLY A 332 -4.40 50.20 17.51
N ASN A 333 -3.12 50.05 17.79
CA ASN A 333 -2.49 48.81 18.21
C ASN A 333 -2.63 48.59 19.72
N ILE A 334 -2.62 47.34 20.16
CA ILE A 334 -2.51 46.96 21.57
C ILE A 334 -1.14 46.30 21.77
N THR A 335 -0.30 46.89 22.63
CA THR A 335 1.05 46.40 22.92
C THR A 335 1.25 46.20 24.41
N PHE A 336 1.47 44.96 24.83
CA PHE A 336 1.95 44.59 26.16
C PHE A 336 3.39 44.11 26.05
N ASN A 337 4.33 44.89 26.61
CA ASN A 337 5.77 44.57 26.61
C ASN A 337 6.16 43.62 27.74
N GLY A 338 5.20 43.12 28.51
CA GLY A 338 5.35 42.07 29.51
C GLY A 338 4.22 41.03 29.43
N GLY A 339 4.27 40.03 30.32
CA GLY A 339 3.23 39.01 30.40
C GLY A 339 1.94 39.51 31.06
N ILE A 340 0.82 38.89 30.73
CA ILE A 340 -0.49 39.12 31.38
C ILE A 340 -0.84 37.89 32.22
N SER A 341 -1.14 38.09 33.51
CA SER A 341 -1.58 37.03 34.42
C SER A 341 -2.89 37.38 35.11
N ILE A 342 -3.88 36.48 35.05
CA ILE A 342 -5.21 36.69 35.63
C ILE A 342 -5.36 35.90 36.94
N THR A 343 -5.68 36.59 38.03
CA THR A 343 -5.81 36.04 39.38
C THR A 343 -7.25 35.92 39.87
N SER A 344 -8.18 36.72 39.33
CA SER A 344 -9.59 36.79 39.74
C SER A 344 -10.52 37.13 38.57
N LEU A 345 -11.83 36.88 38.76
CA LEU A 345 -12.86 37.39 37.85
C LEU A 345 -13.15 38.86 38.15
N ASP A 346 -13.81 39.53 37.23
CA ASP A 346 -14.29 40.90 37.42
C ASP A 346 -15.64 40.88 38.15
N ALA A 347 -15.65 41.12 39.47
CA ALA A 347 -16.88 41.05 40.25
C ALA A 347 -17.85 42.21 40.01
N ALA A 348 -17.45 43.26 39.30
CA ALA A 348 -18.27 44.47 39.12
C ALA A 348 -19.50 44.22 38.22
N PHE A 349 -19.46 43.22 37.35
CA PHE A 349 -20.55 42.88 36.42
C PHE A 349 -21.36 41.64 36.80
N ALA A 350 -21.55 41.36 38.09
CA ALA A 350 -22.27 40.16 38.56
C ALA A 350 -23.68 39.94 37.95
N ASN A 351 -24.31 40.99 37.39
CA ASN A 351 -25.64 40.96 36.76
C ASN A 351 -25.64 41.20 35.23
N ALA A 352 -24.49 41.12 34.55
CA ALA A 352 -24.42 41.33 33.11
C ALA A 352 -25.23 40.29 32.31
N SER A 353 -25.75 40.70 31.15
CA SER A 353 -26.55 39.82 30.29
C SER A 353 -25.68 38.77 29.59
N PRO A 354 -26.10 37.49 29.53
CA PRO A 354 -25.40 36.47 28.76
C PRO A 354 -25.14 36.91 27.31
N GLY A 355 -23.90 36.70 26.85
CA GLY A 355 -23.47 37.02 25.48
C GLY A 355 -22.74 38.36 25.31
N THR A 356 -22.60 39.17 26.36
CA THR A 356 -21.76 40.37 26.34
C THR A 356 -20.35 40.10 26.91
N ASP A 357 -19.41 41.01 26.68
CA ASP A 357 -18.06 40.91 27.25
C ASP A 357 -18.07 40.98 28.77
N GLU A 358 -18.91 41.85 29.31
CA GLU A 358 -19.08 42.10 30.73
C GLU A 358 -19.49 40.81 31.45
N PHE A 359 -20.36 40.01 30.82
CA PHE A 359 -20.72 38.69 31.33
C PHE A 359 -19.55 37.71 31.33
N ILE A 360 -18.72 37.71 30.29
CA ILE A 360 -17.53 36.84 30.22
C ILE A 360 -16.52 37.20 31.32
N LEU A 361 -16.25 38.50 31.48
CA LEU A 361 -15.31 39.04 32.47
C LEU A 361 -15.78 38.74 33.90
N ALA A 362 -17.09 38.80 34.18
CA ALA A 362 -17.64 38.55 35.51
C ALA A 362 -17.89 37.11 35.89
N THR A 363 -18.15 36.24 34.93
CA THR A 363 -18.42 34.83 35.22
C THR A 363 -17.16 33.98 35.23
N SER A 364 -16.04 34.49 34.69
CA SER A 364 -14.81 33.72 34.55
C SER A 364 -13.56 34.59 34.42
N ARG A 365 -12.41 34.07 34.85
CA ARG A 365 -11.09 34.72 34.72
C ARG A 365 -10.73 34.86 33.24
N SER A 366 -10.86 36.04 32.65
CA SER A 366 -10.84 36.21 31.19
C SER A 366 -9.94 37.35 30.72
N ILE A 367 -9.48 37.24 29.48
CA ILE A 367 -8.71 38.29 28.80
C ILE A 367 -9.41 38.60 27.48
N ILE A 368 -9.77 39.87 27.27
CA ILE A 368 -10.41 40.32 26.03
C ILE A 368 -9.58 41.48 25.44
N LEU A 369 -8.87 41.23 24.35
CA LEU A 369 -8.12 42.24 23.61
C LEU A 369 -8.74 42.43 22.23
N ARG A 370 -9.27 43.62 21.95
CA ARG A 370 -9.83 43.95 20.63
C ARG A 370 -9.12 45.15 20.03
N SER A 371 -8.41 44.94 18.95
CA SER A 371 -7.60 45.96 18.28
C SER A 371 -8.17 46.35 16.92
N GLY A 372 -8.30 47.66 16.70
CA GLY A 372 -8.49 48.25 15.37
C GLY A 372 -7.25 48.18 14.46
N GLY A 373 -6.10 47.74 14.99
CA GLY A 373 -4.81 47.55 14.34
C GLY A 373 -4.19 46.19 14.69
N ASN A 374 -2.95 46.16 15.19
CA ASN A 374 -2.24 44.93 15.61
C ASN A 374 -2.33 44.67 17.12
N ILE A 375 -2.19 43.40 17.52
CA ILE A 375 -1.99 42.99 18.92
C ILE A 375 -0.58 42.39 19.07
N GLN A 376 0.20 42.89 20.02
CA GLN A 376 1.49 42.33 20.41
C GLN A 376 1.54 42.08 21.92
N VAL A 377 1.81 40.84 22.34
CA VAL A 377 1.89 40.46 23.77
C VAL A 377 3.03 39.47 24.00
N VAL A 378 3.86 39.68 25.04
CA VAL A 378 4.97 38.76 25.35
C VAL A 378 4.49 37.37 25.79
N GLY A 379 3.37 37.29 26.51
CA GLY A 379 2.76 36.01 26.91
C GLY A 379 1.52 36.20 27.76
N LEU A 380 0.64 35.21 27.78
CA LEU A 380 -0.64 35.23 28.49
C LEU A 380 -0.74 33.96 29.35
N TYR A 381 -0.81 34.12 30.66
CA TYR A 381 -0.84 33.01 31.62
C TYR A 381 -2.06 33.11 32.54
N ASN A 382 -3.07 32.29 32.28
CA ASN A 382 -4.26 32.19 33.11
C ASN A 382 -4.30 30.82 33.78
N TYR A 383 -3.88 30.77 35.04
CA TYR A 383 -3.65 29.56 35.81
C TYR A 383 -4.55 29.52 37.05
N ASN A 384 -5.27 28.43 37.27
CA ASN A 384 -6.12 28.26 38.44
C ASN A 384 -5.99 26.88 39.07
N ASN A 385 -5.74 26.88 40.39
CA ASN A 385 -5.64 25.67 41.22
C ASN A 385 -6.91 25.32 41.98
N GLN A 386 -7.96 26.14 41.82
CA GLN A 386 -9.25 25.99 42.50
C GLN A 386 -10.30 25.45 41.53
N PRO A 387 -11.38 24.79 42.02
CA PRO A 387 -12.43 24.15 41.18
C PRO A 387 -13.29 25.11 40.34
N ASN A 388 -12.93 26.38 40.29
CA ASN A 388 -13.64 27.39 39.53
C ASN A 388 -13.16 27.40 38.07
N ASN A 389 -14.07 27.59 37.12
CA ASN A 389 -13.75 27.63 35.70
C ASN A 389 -12.77 28.77 35.37
N VAL A 390 -11.78 28.46 34.52
CA VAL A 390 -10.91 29.45 33.89
C VAL A 390 -11.65 30.00 32.68
N GLY A 391 -11.69 31.32 32.53
CA GLY A 391 -12.37 31.99 31.43
C GLY A 391 -11.55 32.00 30.14
N PRO A 392 -12.17 32.43 29.03
CA PRO A 392 -11.50 32.45 27.74
C PRO A 392 -10.43 33.53 27.61
N ILE A 393 -9.52 33.29 26.67
CA ILE A 393 -8.64 34.31 26.10
C ILE A 393 -9.14 34.62 24.69
N ILE A 394 -9.58 35.86 24.47
CA ILE A 394 -10.12 36.34 23.19
C ILE A 394 -9.24 37.47 22.68
N MET A 395 -8.65 37.28 21.49
CA MET A 395 -7.89 38.31 20.79
C MET A 395 -8.46 38.52 19.39
N GLN A 396 -8.85 39.76 19.09
CA GLN A 396 -9.42 40.13 17.80
C GLN A 396 -8.69 41.36 17.26
N ALA A 397 -8.06 41.25 16.11
CA ALA A 397 -7.31 42.32 15.47
C ALA A 397 -7.73 42.49 14.00
N THR A 398 -7.84 43.72 13.51
CA THR A 398 -7.98 43.94 12.05
C THR A 398 -6.64 43.75 11.31
N GLY A 399 -5.52 43.96 12.01
CA GLY A 399 -4.15 43.72 11.58
C GLY A 399 -3.63 42.35 12.01
N ASN A 400 -2.38 42.28 12.47
CA ASN A 400 -1.71 41.05 12.89
C ASN A 400 -1.87 40.79 14.40
N ILE A 401 -1.74 39.52 14.80
CA ILE A 401 -1.55 39.12 16.20
C ILE A 401 -0.18 38.47 16.33
N GLN A 402 0.65 38.99 17.24
CA GLN A 402 1.90 38.38 17.65
C GLN A 402 1.86 38.15 19.16
N ALA A 403 1.94 36.89 19.58
CA ALA A 403 1.96 36.53 20.99
C ALA A 403 3.09 35.54 21.29
N GLY A 404 3.62 35.53 22.50
CA GLY A 404 4.42 34.40 22.98
C GLY A 404 3.54 33.20 23.32
N ILE A 405 3.74 32.62 24.51
CA ILE A 405 2.92 31.51 25.02
C ILE A 405 1.56 32.04 25.49
N ILE A 406 0.48 31.37 25.09
CA ILE A 406 -0.89 31.60 25.56
C ILE A 406 -1.36 30.33 26.27
N SER A 407 -1.66 30.45 27.56
CA SER A 407 -2.04 29.32 28.40
C SER A 407 -3.30 29.62 29.22
N VAL A 408 -4.31 28.77 29.06
CA VAL A 408 -5.50 28.66 29.92
C VAL A 408 -5.48 27.30 30.61
N TYR A 409 -5.15 27.31 31.89
CA TYR A 409 -4.85 26.10 32.65
C TYR A 409 -5.71 25.97 33.89
N ASN A 410 -6.46 24.87 34.00
CA ASN A 410 -7.34 24.63 35.15
C ASN A 410 -7.02 23.28 35.82
N MET A 411 -6.77 23.28 37.12
CA MET A 411 -6.51 22.06 37.88
C MET A 411 -7.77 21.38 38.42
N ALA A 412 -8.93 22.03 38.49
CA ALA A 412 -10.08 21.46 39.20
C ALA A 412 -11.46 21.72 38.55
N GLY A 413 -11.52 22.41 37.40
CA GLY A 413 -12.72 22.62 36.58
C GLY A 413 -12.40 22.72 35.09
N ASP A 414 -13.33 23.12 34.24
CA ASP A 414 -13.06 23.17 32.79
C ASP A 414 -12.00 24.22 32.44
N ALA A 415 -11.15 23.90 31.45
CA ALA A 415 -10.22 24.87 30.89
C ALA A 415 -10.96 25.85 29.97
N GLY A 416 -10.59 27.13 30.03
CA GLY A 416 -11.11 28.16 29.12
C GLY A 416 -10.70 27.89 27.67
N TYR A 417 -11.37 28.52 26.71
CA TYR A 417 -10.99 28.42 25.30
C TYR A 417 -10.06 29.56 24.87
N ILE A 418 -9.24 29.30 23.86
CA ILE A 418 -8.39 30.30 23.20
C ILE A 418 -9.01 30.63 21.84
N SER A 419 -9.30 31.90 21.57
CA SER A 419 -9.88 32.38 20.32
C SER A 419 -9.07 33.55 19.75
N LEU A 420 -8.36 33.30 18.65
CA LEU A 420 -7.54 34.28 17.96
C LEU A 420 -8.13 34.58 16.59
N SER A 421 -8.39 35.85 16.29
CA SER A 421 -8.90 36.29 14.98
C SER A 421 -8.17 37.53 14.51
N ALA A 422 -7.52 37.46 13.35
CA ALA A 422 -6.74 38.56 12.77
C ALA A 422 -7.15 38.79 11.31
N GLY A 423 -7.24 40.05 10.87
CA GLY A 423 -7.34 40.35 9.43
C GLY A 423 -6.02 40.12 8.68
N GLY A 424 -4.89 40.12 9.40
CA GLY A 424 -3.54 39.80 8.92
C GLY A 424 -3.02 38.45 9.42
N ASN A 425 -1.71 38.37 9.67
CA ASN A 425 -1.01 37.18 10.14
C ASN A 425 -1.22 36.94 11.64
N ILE A 426 -1.16 35.68 12.05
CA ILE A 426 -1.11 35.28 13.46
C ILE A 426 0.20 34.51 13.71
N SER A 427 0.97 34.95 14.70
CA SER A 427 2.21 34.29 15.14
C SER A 427 2.19 34.02 16.65
N THR A 428 2.48 32.79 17.06
CA THR A 428 2.47 32.37 18.47
C THR A 428 3.61 31.42 18.84
N GLU A 429 4.02 31.38 20.11
CA GLU A 429 5.03 30.44 20.62
C GLU A 429 4.44 29.21 21.36
N GLY A 430 3.20 29.32 21.86
CA GLY A 430 2.52 28.26 22.60
C GLY A 430 1.01 28.49 22.67
N LEU A 431 0.20 27.44 22.51
CA LEU A 431 -1.27 27.50 22.64
C LEU A 431 -1.74 26.33 23.51
N LEU A 432 -1.99 26.59 24.79
CA LEU A 432 -2.23 25.56 25.80
C LEU A 432 -3.60 25.76 26.45
N ALA A 433 -4.51 24.80 26.32
CA ALA A 433 -5.85 24.84 26.92
C ALA A 433 -6.16 23.57 27.73
N ASN A 434 -5.40 23.38 28.80
CA ASN A 434 -5.27 22.09 29.50
C ASN A 434 -5.99 22.03 30.85
N ASN A 435 -6.46 20.84 31.21
CA ASN A 435 -6.81 20.44 32.58
C ASN A 435 -6.01 19.19 32.99
N ILE A 436 -5.30 19.26 34.13
CA ILE A 436 -4.41 18.16 34.57
C ILE A 436 -4.86 17.39 35.82
N SER A 437 -5.84 17.85 36.58
CA SER A 437 -6.10 17.30 37.93
C SER A 437 -7.57 17.28 38.36
N GLY A 438 -8.50 17.48 37.43
CA GLY A 438 -9.94 17.48 37.73
C GLY A 438 -10.78 16.66 36.77
N ASN A 439 -12.09 16.59 37.07
CA ASN A 439 -13.14 16.04 36.20
C ASN A 439 -13.51 16.96 35.01
N GLY A 440 -12.69 17.98 34.71
CA GLY A 440 -12.98 18.98 33.68
C GLY A 440 -12.55 18.55 32.28
N ILE A 441 -13.07 19.26 31.28
CA ILE A 441 -12.68 19.12 29.87
C ILE A 441 -11.59 20.13 29.46
N GLY A 442 -10.84 19.79 28.43
CA GLY A 442 -9.88 20.68 27.78
C GLY A 442 -10.59 21.76 26.97
N GLY A 443 -9.98 22.94 26.90
CA GLY A 443 -10.56 24.08 26.19
C GLY A 443 -10.35 23.98 24.68
N ASN A 444 -11.26 24.56 23.90
CA ASN A 444 -11.07 24.65 22.44
C ASN A 444 -9.98 25.67 22.11
N ILE A 445 -9.21 25.42 21.05
CA ILE A 445 -8.28 26.38 20.45
C ILE A 445 -8.77 26.70 19.05
N THR A 446 -9.06 27.98 18.79
CA THR A 446 -9.50 28.46 17.47
C THR A 446 -8.60 29.61 17.00
N VAL A 447 -8.04 29.45 15.81
CA VAL A 447 -7.18 30.45 15.15
C VAL A 447 -7.76 30.75 13.77
N ASN A 448 -8.07 32.02 13.50
CA ASN A 448 -8.55 32.52 12.22
C ASN A 448 -7.65 33.67 11.73
N ALA A 449 -6.70 33.36 10.85
CA ALA A 449 -5.79 34.34 10.25
C ALA A 449 -6.25 34.75 8.84
N GLY A 450 -6.47 36.05 8.61
CA GLY A 450 -6.72 36.61 7.28
C GLY A 450 -5.47 36.61 6.37
N GLY A 451 -4.29 36.40 6.95
CA GLY A 451 -3.01 36.11 6.29
C GLY A 451 -2.52 34.68 6.55
N SER A 452 -1.27 34.53 7.00
CA SER A 452 -0.64 33.26 7.37
C SER A 452 -0.73 32.99 8.89
N PHE A 453 -0.70 31.71 9.28
CA PHE A 453 -0.45 31.31 10.67
C PHE A 453 0.96 30.75 10.81
N THR A 454 1.71 31.24 11.79
CA THR A 454 3.07 30.78 12.10
C THR A 454 3.16 30.40 13.56
N PHE A 455 3.50 29.14 13.82
CA PHE A 455 3.84 28.66 15.15
C PHE A 455 5.34 28.35 15.17
N ILE A 456 6.07 29.01 16.05
CA ILE A 456 7.50 28.78 16.28
C ILE A 456 7.68 28.53 17.76
N ALA A 457 8.07 27.31 18.14
CA ALA A 457 8.44 27.00 19.50
C ALA A 457 9.43 28.03 20.05
N GLY A 458 9.11 28.56 21.24
CA GLY A 458 10.01 29.44 21.98
C GLY A 458 11.27 28.70 22.49
N ASN A 459 11.95 29.29 23.47
CA ASN A 459 13.10 28.66 24.17
C ASN A 459 12.74 28.18 25.60
N THR A 460 11.46 28.09 25.93
CA THR A 460 10.92 27.66 27.23
C THR A 460 10.49 26.18 27.22
N PRO A 461 11.30 25.26 27.77
CA PRO A 461 11.03 23.82 27.70
C PRO A 461 9.68 23.43 28.30
N GLY A 462 8.87 22.67 27.55
CA GLY A 462 7.61 22.08 28.03
C GLY A 462 6.35 22.92 27.79
N ALA A 463 6.46 24.12 27.23
CA ALA A 463 5.32 25.01 26.95
C ALA A 463 5.12 25.33 25.44
N GLU A 464 5.81 24.60 24.56
CA GLU A 464 5.98 24.91 23.14
C GLU A 464 5.18 23.99 22.21
N ASN A 465 3.92 23.73 22.58
CA ASN A 465 3.01 22.88 21.82
C ASN A 465 1.67 23.61 21.58
N ILE A 466 0.85 23.07 20.68
CA ILE A 466 -0.58 23.41 20.55
C ILE A 466 -1.36 22.25 21.16
N ASN A 467 -1.88 22.40 22.39
CA ASN A 467 -2.50 21.27 23.09
C ASN A 467 -3.77 21.58 23.90
N THR A 468 -4.63 20.56 23.98
CA THR A 468 -5.91 20.58 24.71
C THR A 468 -6.09 19.28 25.52
N PHE A 469 -5.20 19.06 26.48
CA PHE A 469 -5.18 17.86 27.33
C PHE A 469 -6.24 17.93 28.44
N ALA A 470 -7.06 16.88 28.61
CA ALA A 470 -7.84 16.68 29.85
C ALA A 470 -8.30 15.22 30.07
N PRO A 471 -8.37 14.72 31.32
CA PRO A 471 -8.87 13.37 31.63
C PRO A 471 -10.33 13.12 31.18
N ASN A 472 -11.20 14.12 31.28
CA ASN A 472 -12.62 13.98 30.92
C ASN A 472 -12.94 14.45 29.50
N GLY A 473 -11.91 14.71 28.68
CA GLY A 473 -12.04 14.92 27.25
C GLY A 473 -11.30 16.16 26.73
N GLY A 474 -10.57 15.99 25.62
CA GLY A 474 -9.79 17.07 25.01
C GLY A 474 -10.64 18.04 24.18
N GLY A 475 -10.24 19.31 24.14
CA GLY A 475 -10.89 20.34 23.33
C GLY A 475 -10.53 20.24 21.84
N ASN A 476 -11.36 20.78 20.94
CA ASN A 476 -11.06 20.82 19.51
C ASN A 476 -9.97 21.85 19.19
N ILE A 477 -9.14 21.56 18.18
CA ILE A 477 -8.16 22.50 17.63
C ILE A 477 -8.58 22.84 16.20
N ILE A 478 -8.88 24.11 15.95
CA ILE A 478 -9.29 24.64 14.65
C ILE A 478 -8.30 25.73 14.24
N ILE A 479 -7.53 25.50 13.18
CA ILE A 479 -6.59 26.46 12.64
C ILE A 479 -6.99 26.76 11.20
N LYS A 480 -7.33 28.01 10.93
CA LYS A 480 -7.71 28.49 9.61
C LYS A 480 -6.84 29.69 9.24
N ALA A 481 -6.22 29.62 8.07
CA ALA A 481 -5.47 30.72 7.50
C ALA A 481 -5.81 30.90 6.02
N LYS A 482 -5.79 32.14 5.54
CA LYS A 482 -5.95 32.42 4.11
C LYS A 482 -4.73 31.92 3.32
N ASN A 483 -3.53 32.21 3.82
CA ASN A 483 -2.24 31.85 3.22
C ASN A 483 -1.64 30.63 3.94
N ASP A 484 -0.32 30.54 4.02
CA ASP A 484 0.38 29.39 4.56
C ASP A 484 0.16 29.19 6.08
N ILE A 485 0.21 27.93 6.49
CA ILE A 485 0.24 27.50 7.89
C ILE A 485 1.59 26.81 8.10
N SER A 486 2.45 27.43 8.90
CA SER A 486 3.77 26.88 9.24
C SER A 486 3.82 26.57 10.73
N ILE A 487 4.10 25.32 11.09
CA ILE A 487 4.19 24.87 12.49
C ILE A 487 5.55 24.24 12.74
N SER A 488 6.27 24.77 13.73
CA SER A 488 7.59 24.30 14.15
C SER A 488 7.60 24.11 15.66
N CYS A 489 7.66 22.85 16.11
CA CYS A 489 7.72 22.46 17.51
C CYS A 489 9.12 21.95 17.88
N SER A 490 9.52 22.13 19.15
CA SER A 490 10.82 21.69 19.70
C SER A 490 10.80 20.32 20.39
N THR A 491 9.61 19.82 20.76
CA THR A 491 9.45 18.64 21.63
C THR A 491 9.31 17.35 20.84
N TYR A 492 9.84 16.22 21.33
CA TYR A 492 9.89 14.96 20.56
C TYR A 492 8.60 14.10 20.54
N TRP A 493 7.56 14.44 21.32
CA TRP A 493 6.43 13.51 21.55
C TRP A 493 5.18 13.82 20.73
N SER A 494 4.71 15.07 20.72
CA SER A 494 3.52 15.53 19.98
C SER A 494 3.56 17.05 19.84
N CYS A 495 3.39 17.56 18.62
CA CYS A 495 3.40 19.00 18.34
C CYS A 495 2.00 19.60 18.50
N LEU A 496 1.00 18.87 18.01
CA LEU A 496 -0.41 19.25 18.07
C LEU A 496 -1.19 18.11 18.71
N GLU A 497 -1.75 18.36 19.89
CA GLU A 497 -2.29 17.31 20.75
C GLU A 497 -3.69 17.65 21.26
N THR A 498 -4.63 16.74 21.04
CA THR A 498 -5.95 16.81 21.67
C THR A 498 -6.27 15.42 22.18
N VAL A 499 -5.91 15.18 23.43
CA VAL A 499 -5.93 13.82 24.00
C VAL A 499 -6.75 13.79 25.28
N SER A 500 -7.43 12.66 25.44
CA SER A 500 -8.04 12.22 26.68
C SER A 500 -7.20 11.07 27.22
N ARG A 501 -6.35 11.32 28.22
CA ARG A 501 -5.41 10.33 28.76
C ARG A 501 -5.47 10.19 30.27
N ASP A 502 -5.25 8.95 30.72
CA ASP A 502 -5.01 8.61 32.12
C ASP A 502 -3.73 9.32 32.57
N ASN A 503 -3.80 10.11 33.64
CA ASN A 503 -2.66 10.83 34.19
C ASN A 503 -2.03 10.12 35.41
N GLY A 504 -2.34 8.84 35.61
CA GLY A 504 -1.90 8.03 36.76
C GLY A 504 -2.69 8.25 38.05
N VAL A 505 -3.46 9.33 38.16
CA VAL A 505 -4.30 9.68 39.33
C VAL A 505 -5.79 9.54 39.01
N ILE A 506 -6.20 9.95 37.81
CA ILE A 506 -7.59 9.94 37.32
C ILE A 506 -7.63 9.08 36.05
N LYS A 507 -8.61 8.16 35.99
CA LYS A 507 -8.91 7.43 34.77
C LYS A 507 -9.67 8.34 33.82
N ALA A 508 -9.20 8.44 32.58
CA ALA A 508 -9.86 9.18 31.55
C ALA A 508 -11.22 8.54 31.22
N ASN A 509 -12.23 9.39 31.02
CA ASN A 509 -13.60 8.96 30.73
C ASN A 509 -14.25 9.65 29.52
N GLY A 510 -13.58 10.64 28.91
CA GLY A 510 -14.12 11.43 27.80
C GLY A 510 -13.45 11.18 26.45
N ASN A 511 -14.00 11.83 25.43
CA ASN A 511 -13.50 11.76 24.05
C ASN A 511 -12.31 12.71 23.83
N SER A 512 -11.44 12.37 22.89
CA SER A 512 -10.42 13.30 22.40
C SER A 512 -11.06 14.29 21.41
N GLY A 513 -10.57 15.52 21.35
CA GLY A 513 -11.11 16.55 20.47
C GLY A 513 -10.64 16.37 19.02
N ASN A 514 -11.32 17.02 18.08
CA ASN A 514 -10.96 16.95 16.66
C ASN A 514 -9.90 18.00 16.30
N VAL A 515 -9.12 17.70 15.26
CA VAL A 515 -8.15 18.64 14.66
C VAL A 515 -8.64 19.02 13.26
N SER A 516 -8.80 20.32 13.01
CA SER A 516 -9.13 20.86 11.69
C SER A 516 -8.14 21.95 11.29
N ILE A 517 -7.35 21.71 10.26
CA ILE A 517 -6.35 22.66 9.75
C ILE A 517 -6.65 23.01 8.29
N ILE A 518 -6.91 24.28 8.00
CA ILE A 518 -7.35 24.73 6.67
C ILE A 518 -6.51 25.94 6.22
N SER A 519 -5.70 25.74 5.18
CA SER A 519 -5.08 26.81 4.41
C SER A 519 -5.87 27.02 3.12
N GLU A 520 -6.54 28.18 2.98
CA GLU A 520 -7.45 28.42 1.85
C GLU A 520 -6.73 28.58 0.51
N GLN A 521 -5.56 29.23 0.52
CA GLN A 521 -4.79 29.60 -0.68
C GLN A 521 -3.33 29.12 -0.64
N GLY A 522 -2.82 28.76 0.54
CA GLY A 522 -1.42 28.39 0.77
C GLY A 522 -1.20 26.89 1.02
N SER A 523 -0.04 26.59 1.60
CA SER A 523 0.44 25.26 2.00
C SER A 523 0.37 25.08 3.51
N ILE A 524 0.43 23.82 3.96
CA ILE A 524 0.54 23.45 5.39
C ILE A 524 1.88 22.73 5.57
N ILE A 525 2.74 23.25 6.44
CA ILE A 525 4.13 22.77 6.59
C ILE A 525 4.44 22.56 8.08
N PHE A 526 4.84 21.34 8.42
CA PHE A 526 5.40 20.98 9.73
C PHE A 526 6.90 20.74 9.56
N GLN A 527 7.75 21.55 10.20
CA GLN A 527 9.19 21.62 9.90
C GLN A 527 10.06 20.51 10.54
N THR A 528 9.51 19.73 11.46
CA THR A 528 10.20 18.66 12.21
C THR A 528 9.38 17.37 12.15
N PRO A 529 9.93 16.17 12.43
CA PRO A 529 9.22 14.88 12.25
C PRO A 529 8.06 14.63 13.25
N LEU A 530 7.43 15.68 13.76
CA LEU A 530 6.52 15.66 14.89
C LEU A 530 5.05 15.56 14.50
N SER A 531 4.29 14.94 15.39
CA SER A 531 3.00 14.37 15.10
C SER A 531 1.79 15.18 15.52
N ILE A 532 0.69 14.98 14.80
CA ILE A 532 -0.67 15.22 15.30
C ILE A 532 -1.05 13.99 16.15
N ASP A 533 -1.45 14.21 17.40
CA ASP A 533 -1.88 13.17 18.31
C ASP A 533 -3.30 13.45 18.81
N THR A 534 -4.24 12.59 18.43
CA THR A 534 -5.65 12.63 18.84
C THR A 534 -6.05 11.37 19.62
N SER A 535 -5.05 10.67 20.17
CA SER A 535 -5.22 9.37 20.83
C SER A 535 -6.00 9.48 22.14
N ASN A 536 -6.78 8.44 22.44
CA ASN A 536 -7.63 8.33 23.60
C ASN A 536 -7.26 7.09 24.44
N SER A 537 -6.97 7.28 25.74
CA SER A 537 -6.78 6.16 26.68
C SER A 537 -7.93 5.95 27.66
N ALA A 538 -9.01 6.73 27.53
CA ALA A 538 -10.21 6.58 28.34
C ALA A 538 -10.89 5.24 28.12
N SER A 539 -11.49 4.70 29.18
CA SER A 539 -12.16 3.38 29.13
C SER A 539 -13.35 3.31 28.16
N VAL A 540 -13.97 4.45 27.85
CA VAL A 540 -15.17 4.64 27.00
C VAL A 540 -15.00 5.70 25.90
N GLY A 541 -13.83 6.33 25.78
CA GLY A 541 -13.63 7.47 24.89
C GLY A 541 -13.14 7.10 23.48
N ILE A 542 -13.56 7.87 22.48
CA ILE A 542 -13.06 7.77 21.10
C ILE A 542 -11.92 8.75 20.81
N PRO A 543 -10.97 8.40 19.91
CA PRO A 543 -9.96 9.32 19.41
C PRO A 543 -10.59 10.40 18.51
N GLY A 544 -9.92 11.54 18.43
CA GLY A 544 -10.37 12.68 17.63
C GLY A 544 -10.11 12.51 16.13
N SER A 545 -11.04 12.97 15.29
CA SER A 545 -10.85 13.00 13.84
C SER A 545 -9.88 14.10 13.42
N VAL A 546 -9.15 13.86 12.32
CA VAL A 546 -8.17 14.79 11.76
C VAL A 546 -8.62 15.19 10.36
N ASN A 547 -8.80 16.49 10.14
CA ASN A 547 -9.13 17.06 8.84
C ASN A 547 -8.10 18.13 8.45
N VAL A 548 -7.34 17.90 7.38
CA VAL A 548 -6.31 18.82 6.91
C VAL A 548 -6.55 19.16 5.44
N GLN A 549 -6.70 20.44 5.14
CA GLN A 549 -6.95 20.92 3.78
C GLN A 549 -6.04 22.08 3.42
N ALA A 550 -5.36 21.99 2.28
CA ALA A 550 -4.55 23.09 1.73
C ALA A 550 -4.81 23.23 0.23
N ARG A 551 -4.67 24.45 -0.30
CA ARG A 551 -4.62 24.63 -1.77
C ARG A 551 -3.26 24.17 -2.32
N GLY A 552 -2.18 24.48 -1.63
CA GLY A 552 -0.80 24.08 -1.93
C GLY A 552 -0.40 22.76 -1.28
N ASN A 553 0.90 22.59 -1.00
CA ASN A 553 1.44 21.34 -0.45
C ASN A 553 0.98 21.10 0.99
N ILE A 554 0.91 19.83 1.39
CA ILE A 554 0.72 19.43 2.78
C ILE A 554 1.92 18.57 3.17
N THR A 555 2.72 19.05 4.12
CA THR A 555 3.85 18.31 4.70
C THR A 555 3.64 18.19 6.20
N LEU A 556 3.40 16.96 6.68
CA LEU A 556 3.17 16.65 8.09
C LEU A 556 4.12 15.55 8.57
N GLY A 557 4.37 15.47 9.88
CA GLY A 557 5.02 14.32 10.49
C GLY A 557 4.09 13.11 10.63
N ARG A 558 4.23 12.36 11.72
CA ARG A 558 3.36 11.21 12.03
C ARG A 558 1.94 11.67 12.41
N ILE A 559 0.92 10.85 12.19
CA ILE A 559 -0.44 11.07 12.74
C ILE A 559 -0.80 9.87 13.61
N SER A 560 -1.19 10.12 14.86
CA SER A 560 -1.59 9.08 15.82
C SER A 560 -3.00 9.34 16.32
N ALA A 561 -3.89 8.37 16.11
CA ALA A 561 -5.28 8.37 16.54
C ALA A 561 -5.61 7.00 17.15
N LEU A 562 -4.98 6.70 18.28
CA LEU A 562 -5.09 5.41 18.95
C LEU A 562 -6.25 5.37 19.94
N SER A 563 -6.98 4.28 20.00
CA SER A 563 -7.94 3.99 21.07
C SER A 563 -7.49 2.81 21.92
N TYR A 564 -7.19 3.07 23.20
CA TYR A 564 -6.77 2.07 24.18
C TYR A 564 -7.90 1.61 25.12
N GLY A 565 -9.12 2.17 24.96
CA GLY A 565 -10.24 1.92 25.87
C GLY A 565 -10.68 0.45 25.94
N SER A 566 -11.29 0.07 27.06
CA SER A 566 -11.79 -1.30 27.31
C SER A 566 -13.21 -1.56 26.78
N SER A 567 -13.88 -0.54 26.24
CA SER A 567 -15.25 -0.63 25.68
C SER A 567 -15.28 -0.09 24.24
N LYS A 568 -16.27 -0.49 23.42
CA LYS A 568 -16.34 -0.24 21.95
C LYS A 568 -16.04 1.22 21.56
N SER A 569 -14.77 1.53 21.33
CA SER A 569 -14.32 2.79 20.78
C SER A 569 -13.77 2.51 19.39
N ASP A 570 -14.38 3.11 18.38
CA ASP A 570 -13.91 2.99 17.00
C ASP A 570 -12.70 3.91 16.76
N GLY A 571 -11.91 3.63 15.72
CA GLY A 571 -10.81 4.48 15.26
C GLY A 571 -11.32 5.78 14.64
N ALA A 572 -10.41 6.74 14.45
CA ALA A 572 -10.74 8.08 13.97
C ALA A 572 -10.90 8.15 12.44
N ASN A 573 -11.55 9.20 11.95
CA ASN A 573 -11.48 9.55 10.54
C ASN A 573 -10.34 10.53 10.29
N ILE A 574 -9.42 10.18 9.40
CA ILE A 574 -8.28 11.00 8.99
C ILE A 574 -8.50 11.38 7.52
N ASN A 575 -8.75 12.66 7.26
CA ASN A 575 -9.01 13.20 5.92
C ASN A 575 -7.98 14.27 5.59
N ILE A 576 -7.17 14.05 4.55
CA ILE A 576 -6.16 15.01 4.10
C ILE A 576 -6.33 15.30 2.62
N LYS A 577 -6.45 16.57 2.29
CA LYS A 577 -6.72 17.04 0.94
C LYS A 577 -5.84 18.21 0.56
N SER A 578 -4.93 17.98 -0.39
CA SER A 578 -4.29 19.07 -1.12
C SER A 578 -5.04 19.29 -2.44
N VAL A 579 -5.35 20.54 -2.78
CA VAL A 579 -6.04 20.83 -4.04
C VAL A 579 -5.08 20.75 -5.22
N ASN A 580 -3.92 21.42 -5.15
CA ASN A 580 -2.97 21.57 -6.26
C ASN A 580 -1.52 21.18 -5.90
N GLY A 581 -1.25 20.65 -4.71
CA GLY A 581 0.11 20.36 -4.22
C GLY A 581 0.32 18.92 -3.79
N ASN A 582 1.54 18.55 -3.44
CA ASN A 582 1.85 17.22 -2.93
C ASN A 582 1.31 17.01 -1.51
N ILE A 583 1.11 15.75 -1.14
CA ILE A 583 0.92 15.32 0.25
C ILE A 583 2.15 14.50 0.65
N GLU A 584 2.92 14.98 1.63
CA GLU A 584 4.05 14.26 2.23
C GLU A 584 3.82 14.09 3.73
N LEU A 585 3.70 12.83 4.19
CA LEU A 585 3.40 12.50 5.58
C LEU A 585 4.44 11.52 6.14
N GLY A 586 4.60 11.50 7.47
CA GLY A 586 5.24 10.39 8.17
C GLY A 586 4.34 9.14 8.22
N ASP A 587 4.45 8.38 9.31
CA ASP A 587 3.56 7.25 9.56
C ASP A 587 2.14 7.71 9.98
N ILE A 588 1.13 6.92 9.66
CA ILE A 588 -0.25 7.11 10.15
C ILE A 588 -0.63 5.89 10.98
N ASN A 589 -1.00 6.10 12.24
CA ASN A 589 -1.48 5.05 13.13
C ASN A 589 -2.89 5.39 13.61
N ASN A 590 -3.88 4.68 13.10
CA ASN A 590 -5.29 4.84 13.38
C ASN A 590 -5.87 3.51 13.87
N SER A 591 -5.59 3.16 15.11
CA SER A 591 -5.87 1.82 15.64
C SER A 591 -6.89 1.83 16.76
N SER A 592 -7.79 0.85 16.76
CA SER A 592 -8.71 0.59 17.87
C SER A 592 -8.44 -0.77 18.52
N ALA A 593 -8.15 -0.77 19.83
CA ALA A 593 -7.85 -1.96 20.60
C ALA A 593 -9.07 -2.89 20.81
N VAL A 594 -10.29 -2.36 20.71
CA VAL A 594 -11.53 -3.11 21.05
C VAL A 594 -12.70 -2.91 20.09
N GLY A 595 -12.70 -1.86 19.27
CA GLY A 595 -13.76 -1.48 18.34
C GLY A 595 -13.38 -1.70 16.87
N ASN A 596 -14.01 -0.93 15.99
CA ASN A 596 -13.72 -0.91 14.55
C ASN A 596 -12.54 0.03 14.25
N GLY A 597 -11.80 -0.21 13.19
CA GLY A 597 -10.80 0.70 12.65
C GLY A 597 -11.49 1.87 11.95
N GLY A 598 -10.82 3.01 11.88
CA GLY A 598 -11.36 4.21 11.25
C GLY A 598 -11.11 4.28 9.74
N ASN A 599 -11.22 5.46 9.16
CA ASN A 599 -10.94 5.69 7.73
C ASN A 599 -9.74 6.62 7.55
N ILE A 600 -8.83 6.28 6.65
CA ILE A 600 -7.73 7.13 6.22
C ILE A 600 -7.97 7.49 4.75
N THR A 601 -8.25 8.76 4.47
CA THR A 601 -8.50 9.26 3.12
C THR A 601 -7.51 10.36 2.77
N LEU A 602 -6.71 10.15 1.72
CA LEU A 602 -5.76 11.13 1.19
C LEU A 602 -6.12 11.45 -0.25
N SER A 603 -6.20 12.75 -0.61
CA SER A 603 -6.50 13.14 -1.99
C SER A 603 -5.72 14.35 -2.45
N THR A 604 -5.15 14.27 -3.65
CA THR A 604 -4.49 15.39 -4.32
C THR A 604 -4.49 15.23 -5.85
N ILE A 605 -4.21 16.32 -6.56
CA ILE A 605 -3.84 16.30 -7.98
C ILE A 605 -2.40 15.83 -8.18
N GLU A 606 -1.47 16.20 -7.29
CA GLU A 606 -0.05 15.85 -7.41
C GLU A 606 0.27 14.55 -6.64
N ASN A 607 1.50 14.38 -6.14
CA ASN A 607 1.95 13.11 -5.56
C ASN A 607 1.51 12.95 -4.10
N ILE A 608 1.28 11.69 -3.71
CA ILE A 608 1.14 11.27 -2.30
C ILE A 608 2.39 10.48 -1.92
N LYS A 609 3.06 10.89 -0.85
CA LYS A 609 4.18 10.17 -0.25
C LYS A 609 3.94 10.04 1.25
N ILE A 610 3.87 8.82 1.76
CA ILE A 610 3.73 8.58 3.19
C ILE A 610 4.70 7.51 3.69
N GLY A 611 4.91 7.44 5.01
CA GLY A 611 5.54 6.29 5.67
C GLY A 611 4.61 5.07 5.65
N ASN A 612 4.48 4.40 6.80
CA ASN A 612 3.54 3.29 6.97
C ASN A 612 2.14 3.81 7.36
N ALA A 613 1.09 3.07 7.01
CA ALA A 613 -0.26 3.33 7.52
C ALA A 613 -0.82 2.09 8.21
N LEU A 614 -1.01 2.16 9.52
CA LEU A 614 -1.67 1.15 10.33
C LEU A 614 -3.10 1.61 10.65
N ASN A 615 -4.10 0.90 10.15
CA ASN A 615 -5.52 1.19 10.34
C ASN A 615 -6.26 -0.03 10.93
N PHE A 616 -5.84 -0.40 12.14
CA PHE A 616 -6.28 -1.61 12.82
C PHE A 616 -7.61 -1.43 13.56
N GLY A 617 -8.44 -2.46 13.58
CA GLY A 617 -9.57 -2.53 14.50
C GLY A 617 -9.90 -3.95 14.87
N LYS A 618 -10.05 -4.22 16.17
CA LYS A 618 -10.32 -5.58 16.68
C LYS A 618 -11.58 -6.21 16.07
N LEU A 619 -12.70 -5.47 16.03
CA LEU A 619 -13.97 -5.96 15.46
C LEU A 619 -14.03 -5.81 13.93
N GLN A 620 -13.34 -4.83 13.38
CA GLN A 620 -13.38 -4.56 11.95
C GLN A 620 -12.12 -3.76 11.59
N GLY A 621 -11.32 -4.22 10.63
CA GLY A 621 -10.22 -3.40 10.11
C GLY A 621 -10.75 -2.14 9.42
N GLY A 622 -9.98 -1.04 9.44
CA GLY A 622 -10.38 0.24 8.84
C GLY A 622 -10.10 0.34 7.33
N SER A 623 -10.60 1.38 6.66
CA SER A 623 -10.35 1.59 5.22
C SER A 623 -9.25 2.61 4.93
N ILE A 624 -8.37 2.29 3.97
CA ILE A 624 -7.30 3.17 3.48
C ILE A 624 -7.60 3.53 2.02
N ASN A 625 -7.83 4.82 1.73
CA ASN A 625 -8.26 5.31 0.41
C ASN A 625 -7.39 6.48 -0.05
N PHE A 626 -6.45 6.24 -0.97
CA PHE A 626 -5.56 7.29 -1.49
C PHE A 626 -5.85 7.58 -2.96
N THR A 627 -5.92 8.87 -3.32
CA THR A 627 -6.18 9.31 -4.70
C THR A 627 -5.21 10.41 -5.13
N SER A 628 -4.44 10.16 -6.18
CA SER A 628 -3.53 11.10 -6.83
C SER A 628 -3.93 11.26 -8.30
N ARG A 629 -4.58 12.36 -8.67
CA ARG A 629 -5.24 12.47 -9.99
C ARG A 629 -4.31 12.65 -11.18
N ASN A 630 -3.15 13.27 -10.99
CA ASN A 630 -2.11 13.49 -12.02
C ASN A 630 -0.70 13.10 -11.52
N GLY A 631 -0.60 12.47 -10.35
CA GLY A 631 0.67 12.16 -9.68
C GLY A 631 0.85 10.67 -9.40
N SER A 632 1.90 10.36 -8.63
CA SER A 632 2.21 9.02 -8.14
C SER A 632 1.80 8.85 -6.67
N ILE A 633 1.60 7.61 -6.23
CA ILE A 633 1.45 7.25 -4.82
C ILE A 633 2.68 6.44 -4.39
N THR A 634 3.37 6.87 -3.34
CA THR A 634 4.50 6.15 -2.73
C THR A 634 4.24 5.95 -1.23
N THR A 635 4.25 4.70 -0.76
CA THR A 635 4.00 4.38 0.65
C THR A 635 4.97 3.32 1.18
N GLY A 636 5.15 3.28 2.50
CA GLY A 636 5.64 2.10 3.21
C GLY A 636 4.58 0.98 3.23
N GLU A 637 4.53 0.23 4.34
CA GLU A 637 3.52 -0.80 4.59
C GLU A 637 2.15 -0.18 4.87
N LEU A 638 1.10 -0.77 4.28
CA LEU A 638 -0.30 -0.42 4.54
C LEU A 638 -1.02 -1.62 5.16
N THR A 639 -1.54 -1.46 6.37
CA THR A 639 -2.18 -2.52 7.15
C THR A 639 -3.59 -2.10 7.58
N ALA A 640 -4.60 -2.84 7.13
CA ALA A 640 -6.02 -2.63 7.40
C ALA A 640 -6.66 -3.91 7.98
N THR A 641 -6.04 -4.46 9.02
CA THR A 641 -6.29 -5.81 9.55
C THR A 641 -7.20 -5.79 10.79
N SER A 642 -7.93 -6.88 11.05
CA SER A 642 -8.61 -7.18 12.33
C SER A 642 -7.85 -8.22 13.16
N SER A 643 -8.13 -8.37 14.46
CA SER A 643 -7.27 -9.09 15.44
C SER A 643 -6.71 -10.43 14.95
N GLN A 644 -5.39 -10.63 15.04
CA GLN A 644 -4.73 -11.93 14.79
C GLN A 644 -4.68 -12.81 16.06
N SER A 645 -5.81 -13.04 16.72
CA SER A 645 -5.82 -14.00 17.83
C SER A 645 -5.76 -15.42 17.28
N LEU A 646 -4.55 -15.96 17.15
CA LEU A 646 -4.28 -17.38 16.96
C LEU A 646 -4.81 -18.17 18.17
N GLY A 647 -6.07 -18.59 18.15
CA GLY A 647 -6.57 -19.44 19.22
C GLY A 647 -8.07 -19.68 19.19
N ASN A 648 -8.45 -20.84 18.65
CA ASN A 648 -9.49 -21.81 19.05
C ASN A 648 -10.74 -21.35 19.86
N SER A 649 -11.14 -20.07 19.80
CA SER A 649 -12.29 -19.56 20.53
C SER A 649 -13.55 -19.80 19.71
N ILE A 650 -14.36 -20.73 20.19
CA ILE A 650 -15.68 -21.15 19.67
C ILE A 650 -16.75 -20.04 19.65
N VAL A 651 -16.42 -18.81 20.06
CA VAL A 651 -17.30 -17.64 19.94
C VAL A 651 -16.82 -16.75 18.80
N PHE A 652 -17.42 -16.90 17.61
CA PHE A 652 -17.18 -16.02 16.47
C PHE A 652 -17.68 -14.60 16.76
N LYS A 653 -16.80 -13.70 17.21
CA LYS A 653 -17.06 -12.27 17.08
C LYS A 653 -16.85 -11.87 15.61
N PRO A 654 -17.72 -11.04 14.99
CA PRO A 654 -17.46 -10.46 13.67
C PRO A 654 -16.20 -9.62 13.76
N GLU A 655 -15.10 -10.17 13.23
CA GLU A 655 -13.77 -9.56 13.17
C GLU A 655 -13.34 -9.52 11.70
N ASN A 656 -14.04 -8.77 10.84
CA ASN A 656 -13.70 -8.71 9.41
C ASN A 656 -12.54 -7.74 9.14
N GLY A 657 -11.78 -7.96 8.07
CA GLY A 657 -10.69 -7.10 7.65
C GLY A 657 -11.20 -5.82 6.99
N GLY A 658 -10.38 -4.78 6.98
CA GLY A 658 -10.66 -3.49 6.36
C GLY A 658 -10.48 -3.50 4.84
N SER A 659 -10.06 -2.38 4.25
CA SER A 659 -9.81 -2.32 2.81
C SER A 659 -8.66 -1.38 2.46
N ILE A 660 -8.01 -1.64 1.33
CA ILE A 660 -6.96 -0.77 0.78
C ILE A 660 -7.32 -0.45 -0.68
N THR A 661 -7.54 0.83 -0.98
CA THR A 661 -7.82 1.33 -2.33
C THR A 661 -6.87 2.47 -2.68
N LEU A 662 -6.05 2.29 -3.72
CA LEU A 662 -5.09 3.29 -4.19
C LEU A 662 -5.34 3.62 -5.66
N ASN A 663 -5.58 4.89 -5.99
CA ASN A 663 -5.80 5.35 -7.36
C ASN A 663 -4.79 6.45 -7.70
N ALA A 664 -3.89 6.20 -8.64
CA ALA A 664 -2.92 7.16 -9.13
C ALA A 664 -3.01 7.30 -10.65
N ASP A 665 -2.66 8.46 -11.18
CA ASP A 665 -2.44 8.56 -12.62
C ASP A 665 -1.13 7.88 -13.02
N ARG A 666 -0.04 8.29 -12.37
CA ARG A 666 1.30 7.73 -12.60
C ARG A 666 1.52 6.50 -11.71
N ASN A 667 2.74 6.27 -11.24
CA ASN A 667 3.11 5.02 -10.58
C ASN A 667 2.48 4.88 -9.19
N ILE A 668 2.21 3.64 -8.78
CA ILE A 668 1.96 3.30 -7.37
C ILE A 668 3.12 2.41 -6.90
N THR A 669 3.83 2.85 -5.88
CA THR A 669 4.90 2.09 -5.21
C THR A 669 4.56 1.92 -3.73
N THR A 670 4.49 0.70 -3.24
CA THR A 670 4.17 0.43 -1.83
C THR A 670 5.13 -0.59 -1.22
N GLY A 671 5.24 -0.59 0.11
CA GLY A 671 5.70 -1.76 0.87
C GLY A 671 4.68 -2.91 0.83
N ASN A 672 4.55 -3.64 1.94
CA ASN A 672 3.56 -4.71 2.08
C ASN A 672 2.14 -4.15 2.19
N LEU A 673 1.15 -4.93 1.74
CA LEU A 673 -0.28 -4.60 1.81
C LEU A 673 -0.99 -5.72 2.58
N ASN A 674 -1.52 -5.41 3.76
CA ASN A 674 -2.05 -6.42 4.69
C ASN A 674 -3.52 -6.12 5.06
N VAL A 675 -4.43 -6.98 4.60
CA VAL A 675 -5.86 -6.97 4.95
C VAL A 675 -6.26 -8.35 5.47
N THR A 676 -5.78 -8.69 6.66
CA THR A 676 -6.05 -10.01 7.26
C THR A 676 -7.22 -9.97 8.26
N ALA A 677 -7.90 -11.11 8.45
CA ALA A 677 -9.09 -11.18 9.30
C ALA A 677 -9.42 -12.59 9.85
N ASN A 678 -9.99 -12.67 11.06
CA ASN A 678 -10.56 -13.91 11.63
C ASN A 678 -11.94 -14.28 11.05
N GLN A 679 -12.49 -13.46 10.14
CA GLN A 679 -13.68 -13.81 9.36
C GLN A 679 -13.47 -13.52 7.87
N ASN A 680 -14.00 -12.42 7.36
CA ASN A 680 -13.88 -12.05 5.97
C ASN A 680 -12.79 -10.98 5.82
N ALA A 681 -11.74 -11.22 5.06
CA ALA A 681 -10.83 -10.17 4.66
C ALA A 681 -11.50 -9.26 3.62
N GLY A 682 -11.28 -7.94 3.71
CA GLY A 682 -11.77 -7.01 2.71
C GLY A 682 -10.81 -6.83 1.53
N PRO A 683 -11.19 -6.02 0.53
CA PRO A 683 -10.50 -5.97 -0.75
C PRO A 683 -9.20 -5.14 -0.72
N ILE A 684 -8.29 -5.50 -1.63
CA ILE A 684 -7.11 -4.71 -2.01
C ILE A 684 -7.25 -4.34 -3.50
N ALA A 685 -7.36 -3.04 -3.80
CA ALA A 685 -7.57 -2.52 -5.16
C ALA A 685 -6.60 -1.39 -5.48
N LEU A 686 -5.79 -1.57 -6.53
CA LEU A 686 -4.80 -0.58 -6.96
C LEU A 686 -5.00 -0.27 -8.45
N THR A 687 -5.10 1.01 -8.79
CA THR A 687 -5.26 1.49 -10.16
C THR A 687 -4.23 2.56 -10.48
N SER A 688 -3.35 2.29 -11.45
CA SER A 688 -2.44 3.25 -12.07
C SER A 688 -2.86 3.46 -13.53
N THR A 689 -3.33 4.66 -13.90
CA THR A 689 -3.96 4.86 -15.22
C THR A 689 -2.97 5.04 -16.37
N THR A 690 -1.77 5.56 -16.11
CA THR A 690 -0.68 5.75 -17.09
C THR A 690 0.65 5.16 -16.63
N GLY A 691 0.79 4.88 -15.33
CA GLY A 691 2.02 4.33 -14.73
C GLY A 691 2.02 2.82 -14.50
N SER A 692 2.98 2.39 -13.68
CA SER A 692 3.20 1.01 -13.24
C SER A 692 2.78 0.80 -11.78
N LEU A 693 2.60 -0.47 -11.40
CA LEU A 693 2.42 -0.88 -10.00
C LEU A 693 3.64 -1.65 -9.52
N ASN A 694 4.20 -1.27 -8.37
CA ASN A 694 5.30 -1.98 -7.72
C ASN A 694 5.01 -2.12 -6.21
N THR A 695 4.72 -3.32 -5.74
CA THR A 695 4.35 -3.58 -4.35
C THR A 695 5.21 -4.68 -3.72
N GLY A 696 5.25 -4.70 -2.39
CA GLY A 696 5.86 -5.79 -1.61
C GLY A 696 5.01 -7.07 -1.63
N THR A 697 4.82 -7.67 -0.46
CA THR A 697 3.88 -8.79 -0.28
C THR A 697 2.45 -8.26 -0.17
N ILE A 698 1.50 -8.98 -0.75
CA ILE A 698 0.06 -8.72 -0.64
C ILE A 698 -0.55 -9.87 0.17
N ASP A 699 -1.15 -9.56 1.31
CA ASP A 699 -1.86 -10.53 2.15
C ASP A 699 -3.32 -10.11 2.35
N ALA A 700 -4.24 -10.90 1.80
CA ALA A 700 -5.68 -10.75 1.91
C ALA A 700 -6.32 -11.98 2.59
N THR A 701 -5.60 -12.64 3.49
CA THR A 701 -6.04 -13.87 4.18
C THR A 701 -7.25 -13.63 5.09
N GLY A 702 -8.26 -14.49 5.00
CA GLY A 702 -9.43 -14.44 5.86
C GLY A 702 -10.02 -15.81 6.16
N ASP A 703 -10.33 -16.09 7.43
CA ASP A 703 -10.77 -17.41 7.87
C ASP A 703 -12.02 -17.93 7.15
N ARG A 704 -13.04 -17.10 6.93
CA ARG A 704 -14.30 -17.46 6.22
C ARG A 704 -14.30 -17.06 4.76
N ALA A 705 -13.62 -15.97 4.41
CA ALA A 705 -13.42 -15.56 3.03
C ALA A 705 -12.17 -14.69 2.94
N ALA A 706 -11.29 -15.01 2.00
CA ALA A 706 -10.17 -14.14 1.67
C ALA A 706 -10.64 -12.93 0.84
N GLY A 707 -9.92 -11.82 0.96
CA GLY A 707 -10.23 -10.55 0.29
C GLY A 707 -9.90 -10.58 -1.19
N LYS A 708 -10.73 -9.95 -2.04
CA LYS A 708 -10.46 -9.82 -3.48
C LYS A 708 -9.24 -8.91 -3.71
N VAL A 709 -8.34 -9.32 -4.60
CA VAL A 709 -7.19 -8.50 -5.03
C VAL A 709 -7.39 -8.06 -6.48
N THR A 710 -7.29 -6.77 -6.77
CA THR A 710 -7.39 -6.20 -8.12
C THR A 710 -6.26 -5.21 -8.37
N LEU A 711 -5.36 -5.53 -9.30
CA LEU A 711 -4.24 -4.66 -9.68
C LEU A 711 -4.38 -4.27 -11.16
N GLN A 712 -4.48 -2.97 -11.43
CA GLN A 712 -4.62 -2.41 -12.76
C GLN A 712 -3.54 -1.36 -13.03
N ALA A 713 -2.78 -1.50 -14.12
CA ALA A 713 -1.69 -0.60 -14.49
C ALA A 713 -1.63 -0.39 -16.01
N ASP A 714 -1.19 0.78 -16.51
CA ASP A 714 -0.85 0.90 -17.94
C ASP A 714 0.53 0.33 -18.25
N SER A 715 1.52 0.48 -17.37
CA SER A 715 2.94 0.23 -17.64
C SER A 715 3.56 -0.90 -16.81
N GLY A 716 2.82 -1.98 -16.57
CA GLY A 716 3.31 -3.19 -15.90
C GLY A 716 2.99 -3.29 -14.41
N ILE A 717 3.08 -4.52 -13.89
CA ILE A 717 2.74 -4.87 -12.51
C ILE A 717 3.86 -5.73 -11.92
N LYS A 718 4.39 -5.33 -10.77
CA LYS A 718 5.37 -6.09 -9.99
C LYS A 718 4.89 -6.27 -8.55
N ALA A 719 4.91 -7.51 -8.05
CA ALA A 719 4.65 -7.83 -6.65
C ALA A 719 5.49 -9.02 -6.19
N SER A 720 5.82 -9.08 -4.90
CA SER A 720 6.71 -10.12 -4.37
C SER A 720 6.00 -11.46 -4.17
N THR A 721 4.95 -11.51 -3.36
CA THR A 721 4.14 -12.72 -3.12
C THR A 721 2.71 -12.27 -2.86
N LEU A 722 1.74 -13.06 -3.28
CA LEU A 722 0.31 -12.78 -3.05
C LEU A 722 -0.32 -13.95 -2.30
N THR A 723 -0.79 -13.68 -1.09
CA THR A 723 -1.48 -14.64 -0.23
C THR A 723 -2.92 -14.19 -0.02
N GLY A 724 -3.85 -15.13 -0.14
CA GLY A 724 -5.28 -14.90 0.05
C GLY A 724 -5.97 -16.21 0.40
N VAL A 725 -5.54 -16.81 1.51
CA VAL A 725 -5.98 -18.13 1.95
C VAL A 725 -7.23 -18.03 2.83
N SER A 726 -8.06 -19.08 2.81
CA SER A 726 -9.17 -19.22 3.73
C SER A 726 -9.27 -20.65 4.30
N ILE A 727 -9.18 -20.78 5.63
CA ILE A 727 -9.21 -22.08 6.31
C ILE A 727 -10.63 -22.62 6.56
N ASN A 728 -11.66 -21.78 6.46
CA ASN A 728 -13.06 -22.15 6.66
C ASN A 728 -13.99 -21.74 5.51
N GLY A 729 -13.51 -21.04 4.47
CA GLY A 729 -14.33 -20.75 3.29
C GLY A 729 -13.56 -20.57 1.98
N ASN A 730 -13.79 -19.47 1.26
CA ASN A 730 -13.32 -19.28 -0.11
C ASN A 730 -11.98 -18.53 -0.16
N GLY A 731 -11.08 -18.98 -1.04
CA GLY A 731 -9.82 -18.30 -1.32
C GLY A 731 -10.00 -17.02 -2.16
N SER A 732 -8.94 -16.21 -2.26
CA SER A 732 -8.99 -14.89 -2.88
C SER A 732 -9.10 -14.95 -4.40
N ASN A 733 -10.05 -14.20 -4.96
CA ASN A 733 -10.05 -13.92 -6.41
C ASN A 733 -9.06 -12.80 -6.71
N VAL A 734 -8.15 -13.06 -7.65
CA VAL A 734 -7.09 -12.14 -8.05
C VAL A 734 -7.24 -11.78 -9.51
N THR A 735 -7.39 -10.49 -9.78
CA THR A 735 -7.43 -9.94 -11.14
C THR A 735 -6.25 -9.02 -11.35
N LEU A 736 -5.43 -9.30 -12.37
CA LEU A 736 -4.31 -8.45 -12.79
C LEU A 736 -4.55 -8.00 -14.23
N PHE A 737 -4.48 -6.71 -14.48
CA PHE A 737 -4.66 -6.17 -15.82
C PHE A 737 -3.60 -5.12 -16.14
N THR A 738 -2.89 -5.33 -17.26
CA THR A 738 -2.02 -4.30 -17.80
C THR A 738 -2.09 -4.20 -19.33
N THR A 739 -1.91 -2.98 -19.84
CA THR A 739 -1.94 -2.67 -21.27
C THR A 739 -0.53 -2.76 -21.89
N LYS A 740 0.49 -2.30 -21.16
CA LYS A 740 1.91 -2.26 -21.52
C LYS A 740 2.80 -2.73 -20.37
N GLY A 741 4.07 -2.98 -20.67
CA GLY A 741 5.02 -3.53 -19.70
C GLY A 741 4.72 -4.99 -19.34
N ASP A 742 5.44 -5.53 -18.37
CA ASP A 742 5.34 -6.94 -17.96
C ASP A 742 4.56 -7.10 -16.66
N VAL A 743 3.99 -8.29 -16.45
CA VAL A 743 3.46 -8.73 -15.16
C VAL A 743 4.48 -9.67 -14.54
N ASN A 744 5.08 -9.28 -13.41
CA ASN A 744 6.09 -10.04 -12.68
C ASN A 744 5.64 -10.24 -11.23
N ILE A 745 5.09 -11.41 -10.92
CA ILE A 745 4.61 -11.75 -9.58
C ILE A 745 5.40 -12.95 -9.08
N GLY A 746 5.78 -13.01 -7.80
CA GLY A 746 6.31 -14.26 -7.24
C GLY A 746 5.21 -15.30 -7.02
N ASP A 747 5.25 -15.99 -5.89
CA ASP A 747 4.27 -17.04 -5.59
C ASP A 747 2.88 -16.44 -5.31
N VAL A 748 1.85 -17.14 -5.77
CA VAL A 748 0.44 -16.80 -5.57
C VAL A 748 -0.24 -17.97 -4.87
N LEU A 749 -0.71 -17.74 -3.63
CA LEU A 749 -1.36 -18.74 -2.80
C LEU A 749 -2.76 -18.25 -2.39
N VAL A 750 -3.79 -18.79 -3.05
CA VAL A 750 -5.19 -18.39 -2.87
C VAL A 750 -6.12 -19.58 -2.60
N GLY A 751 -5.64 -20.57 -1.85
CA GLY A 751 -6.42 -21.75 -1.47
C GLY A 751 -7.55 -21.44 -0.48
N GLY A 752 -8.72 -22.05 -0.67
CA GLY A 752 -9.84 -21.97 0.26
C GLY A 752 -10.42 -23.35 0.57
N LYS A 753 -10.81 -23.63 1.82
CA LYS A 753 -11.39 -24.92 2.24
C LYS A 753 -12.70 -25.28 1.52
N LEU A 754 -13.51 -24.31 1.12
CA LEU A 754 -14.72 -24.55 0.32
C LEU A 754 -14.43 -24.46 -1.19
N GLN A 755 -13.79 -23.38 -1.62
CA GLN A 755 -13.47 -23.11 -3.02
C GLN A 755 -12.13 -22.35 -3.11
N GLY A 756 -11.22 -22.83 -3.94
CA GLY A 756 -10.01 -22.11 -4.31
C GLY A 756 -10.31 -20.81 -5.04
N GLY A 757 -9.49 -19.79 -4.81
CA GLY A 757 -9.61 -18.48 -5.46
C GLY A 757 -9.26 -18.53 -6.94
N ASN A 758 -9.95 -17.73 -7.76
CA ASN A 758 -9.69 -17.65 -9.19
C ASN A 758 -8.57 -16.65 -9.51
N LEU A 759 -7.71 -17.00 -10.46
CA LEU A 759 -6.66 -16.12 -10.99
C LEU A 759 -7.00 -15.71 -12.43
N GLU A 760 -7.05 -14.40 -12.68
CA GLU A 760 -7.30 -13.83 -14.01
C GLU A 760 -6.28 -12.74 -14.32
N PHE A 761 -5.21 -13.11 -15.05
CA PHE A 761 -4.12 -12.20 -15.38
C PHE A 761 -4.13 -11.90 -16.88
N THR A 762 -4.20 -10.62 -17.23
CA THR A 762 -4.22 -10.14 -18.61
C THR A 762 -3.12 -9.11 -18.85
N ASN A 763 -2.27 -9.36 -19.84
CA ASN A 763 -1.28 -8.41 -20.35
C ASN A 763 -1.47 -8.23 -21.87
N LYS A 764 -1.87 -7.02 -22.30
CA LYS A 764 -2.20 -6.78 -23.72
C LYS A 764 -1.00 -6.71 -24.67
N THR A 765 0.21 -6.42 -24.19
CA THR A 765 1.38 -6.26 -25.09
C THR A 765 2.67 -6.90 -24.58
N GLY A 766 2.82 -7.11 -23.26
CA GLY A 766 4.02 -7.71 -22.67
C GLY A 766 3.85 -9.16 -22.21
N THR A 767 4.76 -9.59 -21.35
CA THR A 767 4.85 -10.95 -20.82
C THR A 767 4.14 -11.10 -19.47
N ILE A 768 3.84 -12.35 -19.09
CA ILE A 768 3.42 -12.72 -17.74
C ILE A 768 4.44 -13.71 -17.19
N THR A 769 5.14 -13.32 -16.13
CA THR A 769 6.05 -14.19 -15.37
C THR A 769 5.52 -14.34 -13.95
N THR A 770 5.31 -15.59 -13.52
CA THR A 770 4.86 -15.88 -12.16
C THR A 770 5.76 -16.89 -11.46
N GLY A 771 5.80 -16.85 -10.12
CA GLY A 771 6.23 -17.97 -9.30
C GLY A 771 5.23 -19.14 -9.36
N LYS A 772 5.08 -19.87 -8.25
CA LYS A 772 4.11 -20.95 -8.09
C LYS A 772 2.68 -20.39 -8.00
N LEU A 773 1.76 -20.96 -8.77
CA LEU A 773 0.33 -20.61 -8.73
C LEU A 773 -0.44 -21.70 -8.00
N THR A 774 -0.92 -21.43 -6.78
CA THR A 774 -1.65 -22.40 -5.95
C THR A 774 -3.03 -21.86 -5.60
N THR A 775 -4.06 -22.41 -6.23
CA THR A 775 -5.47 -22.17 -5.87
C THR A 775 -6.05 -23.34 -5.06
N SER A 776 -5.29 -24.43 -4.89
CA SER A 776 -5.70 -25.59 -4.10
C SER A 776 -5.55 -25.39 -2.60
N TYR A 777 -6.38 -26.09 -1.83
CA TYR A 777 -6.31 -26.11 -0.36
C TYR A 777 -5.56 -27.36 0.13
N ASN A 778 -4.55 -27.17 0.99
CA ASN A 778 -3.64 -28.24 1.47
C ASN A 778 -4.02 -28.82 2.87
N GLY A 779 -5.23 -28.57 3.36
CA GLY A 779 -5.64 -29.05 4.68
C GLY A 779 -6.05 -30.52 4.66
N SER A 780 -5.40 -31.34 5.50
CA SER A 780 -5.64 -32.78 5.70
C SER A 780 -6.98 -33.14 6.36
N SER A 781 -7.98 -32.25 6.29
CA SER A 781 -9.24 -32.41 7.03
C SER A 781 -10.09 -33.52 6.42
N ALA A 782 -10.03 -34.69 7.05
CA ALA A 782 -10.83 -35.90 6.78
C ALA A 782 -12.35 -35.68 6.99
N GLY A 783 -12.96 -34.77 6.23
CA GLY A 783 -14.38 -34.43 6.35
C GLY A 783 -14.96 -33.48 5.30
N VAL A 784 -14.14 -32.81 4.47
CA VAL A 784 -14.66 -31.88 3.43
C VAL A 784 -14.56 -32.50 2.04
N GLY A 785 -15.51 -33.37 1.71
CA GLY A 785 -15.64 -33.98 0.38
C GLY A 785 -16.15 -33.03 -0.72
N THR A 786 -16.24 -31.72 -0.46
CA THR A 786 -16.85 -30.71 -1.34
C THR A 786 -15.90 -29.61 -1.83
N ASN A 787 -14.62 -29.64 -1.44
CA ASN A 787 -13.66 -28.60 -1.84
C ASN A 787 -13.45 -28.55 -3.36
N LYS A 788 -13.55 -27.38 -3.97
CA LYS A 788 -13.25 -27.18 -5.41
C LYS A 788 -11.97 -26.37 -5.61
N GLY A 789 -11.17 -26.73 -6.61
CA GLY A 789 -10.00 -25.95 -7.04
C GLY A 789 -10.41 -24.65 -7.76
N GLY A 790 -9.61 -23.59 -7.63
CA GLY A 790 -9.87 -22.29 -8.27
C GLY A 790 -9.31 -22.21 -9.69
N THR A 791 -10.03 -21.61 -10.62
CA THR A 791 -9.57 -21.47 -12.01
C THR A 791 -8.32 -20.61 -12.12
N VAL A 792 -7.46 -20.88 -13.11
CA VAL A 792 -6.31 -20.03 -13.39
C VAL A 792 -6.20 -19.74 -14.89
N ASN A 793 -6.40 -18.48 -15.23
CA ASN A 793 -6.47 -17.95 -16.58
C ASN A 793 -5.40 -16.88 -16.78
N LEU A 794 -4.46 -17.15 -17.69
CA LEU A 794 -3.38 -16.22 -18.04
C LEU A 794 -3.47 -15.88 -19.53
N ASN A 795 -3.52 -14.59 -19.86
CA ASN A 795 -3.62 -14.11 -21.23
C ASN A 795 -2.56 -13.01 -21.47
N ALA A 796 -1.54 -13.32 -22.26
CA ALA A 796 -0.45 -12.41 -22.58
C ALA A 796 -0.26 -12.30 -24.10
N GLN A 797 0.00 -11.11 -24.63
CA GLN A 797 0.46 -10.99 -26.02
C GLN A 797 1.94 -11.41 -26.17
N GLY A 798 2.74 -11.27 -25.11
CA GLY A 798 4.08 -11.83 -25.03
C GLY A 798 4.08 -13.25 -24.47
N ASN A 799 5.22 -13.67 -23.91
CA ASN A 799 5.42 -14.99 -23.31
C ASN A 799 4.65 -15.14 -21.99
N ILE A 800 4.30 -16.38 -21.66
CA ILE A 800 3.85 -16.79 -20.33
C ILE A 800 4.88 -17.76 -19.76
N THR A 801 5.45 -17.41 -18.60
CA THR A 801 6.39 -18.27 -17.87
C THR A 801 5.90 -18.44 -16.44
N THR A 802 5.71 -19.68 -15.99
CA THR A 802 5.27 -19.97 -14.63
C THR A 802 6.02 -21.16 -14.03
N ASN A 803 6.11 -21.23 -12.70
CA ASN A 803 6.56 -22.44 -12.00
C ASN A 803 5.40 -23.45 -11.91
N ALA A 804 5.36 -24.26 -10.85
CA ALA A 804 4.29 -25.23 -10.61
C ALA A 804 2.91 -24.55 -10.50
N ILE A 805 1.88 -25.23 -11.03
CA ILE A 805 0.49 -24.77 -11.02
C ILE A 805 -0.36 -25.83 -10.31
N GLY A 806 -1.00 -25.45 -9.21
CA GLY A 806 -1.85 -26.30 -8.40
C GLY A 806 -3.27 -25.76 -8.30
N SER A 807 -4.19 -26.34 -9.07
CA SER A 807 -5.62 -26.05 -9.09
C SER A 807 -6.47 -27.26 -8.68
N SER A 808 -5.94 -28.10 -7.79
CA SER A 808 -6.63 -29.31 -7.33
C SER A 808 -7.74 -29.03 -6.30
N GLY A 809 -8.75 -29.90 -6.25
CA GLY A 809 -9.81 -29.90 -5.23
C GLY A 809 -10.31 -31.30 -4.88
N ASN A 810 -10.86 -31.49 -3.68
CA ASN A 810 -11.40 -32.80 -3.25
C ASN A 810 -12.68 -33.20 -3.97
N GLN A 811 -13.44 -32.24 -4.49
CA GLN A 811 -14.65 -32.43 -5.29
C GLN A 811 -14.34 -32.21 -6.76
N ASP A 812 -14.01 -31.00 -7.18
CA ASP A 812 -13.68 -30.72 -8.58
C ASP A 812 -12.34 -29.97 -8.66
N GLY A 813 -11.52 -30.28 -9.66
CA GLY A 813 -10.34 -29.48 -9.99
C GLY A 813 -10.73 -28.20 -10.74
N GLY A 814 -9.96 -27.14 -10.59
CA GLY A 814 -10.14 -25.91 -11.36
C GLY A 814 -9.47 -26.00 -12.73
N SER A 815 -10.10 -25.39 -13.74
CA SER A 815 -9.55 -25.34 -15.10
C SER A 815 -8.34 -24.39 -15.18
N ILE A 816 -7.40 -24.73 -16.05
CA ILE A 816 -6.17 -23.97 -16.32
C ILE A 816 -6.15 -23.57 -17.80
N THR A 817 -6.18 -22.27 -18.09
CA THR A 817 -6.23 -21.76 -19.47
C THR A 817 -5.18 -20.69 -19.71
N PHE A 818 -4.17 -21.00 -20.54
CA PHE A 818 -3.14 -20.05 -20.93
C PHE A 818 -3.25 -19.70 -22.41
N LYS A 819 -3.20 -18.40 -22.73
CA LYS A 819 -3.14 -17.88 -24.09
C LYS A 819 -1.99 -16.90 -24.23
N SER A 820 -1.01 -17.23 -25.06
CA SER A 820 0.19 -16.44 -25.29
C SER A 820 0.30 -16.05 -26.77
N GLY A 821 0.55 -14.76 -27.05
CA GLY A 821 0.99 -14.29 -28.36
C GLY A 821 2.49 -14.53 -28.62
N GLY A 822 3.21 -15.11 -27.65
CA GLY A 822 4.60 -15.58 -27.71
C GLY A 822 4.70 -17.08 -27.40
N SER A 823 5.56 -17.47 -26.45
CA SER A 823 5.72 -18.86 -25.98
C SER A 823 5.09 -19.10 -24.61
N ILE A 824 4.72 -20.35 -24.32
CA ILE A 824 4.36 -20.81 -22.96
C ILE A 824 5.47 -21.71 -22.42
N ASP A 825 6.00 -21.39 -21.25
CA ASP A 825 6.98 -22.21 -20.53
C ASP A 825 6.52 -22.50 -19.09
N THR A 826 6.33 -23.78 -18.81
CA THR A 826 5.96 -24.30 -17.47
C THR A 826 6.94 -25.38 -17.01
N THR A 827 8.16 -25.40 -17.55
CA THR A 827 9.16 -26.45 -17.28
C THR A 827 9.68 -26.46 -15.84
N ALA A 828 9.53 -25.34 -15.11
CA ALA A 828 9.96 -25.20 -13.72
C ALA A 828 9.05 -25.91 -12.69
N GLY A 829 7.90 -26.48 -13.09
CA GLY A 829 7.07 -27.25 -12.16
C GLY A 829 5.84 -27.92 -12.78
N ILE A 830 5.27 -28.89 -12.06
CA ILE A 830 4.12 -29.69 -12.54
C ILE A 830 2.85 -28.84 -12.65
N ILE A 831 2.06 -29.09 -13.69
CA ILE A 831 0.70 -28.56 -13.86
C ILE A 831 -0.31 -29.57 -13.30
N ASN A 832 -1.12 -29.16 -12.32
CA ASN A 832 -2.05 -30.06 -11.64
C ASN A 832 -3.46 -29.44 -11.49
N ALA A 833 -4.47 -30.13 -12.02
CA ALA A 833 -5.88 -29.78 -11.93
C ALA A 833 -6.73 -30.98 -11.42
N ILE A 834 -6.19 -31.80 -10.51
CA ILE A 834 -6.86 -32.99 -9.99
C ILE A 834 -8.15 -32.63 -9.22
N GLY A 835 -9.25 -33.33 -9.52
CA GLY A 835 -10.48 -33.31 -8.72
C GLY A 835 -10.79 -34.68 -8.12
N GLY A 836 -11.60 -34.75 -7.06
CA GLY A 836 -12.06 -36.05 -6.53
C GLY A 836 -13.25 -36.64 -7.30
N ASN A 837 -14.20 -35.83 -7.73
CA ASN A 837 -15.23 -36.18 -8.71
C ASN A 837 -14.69 -35.90 -10.11
N ASN A 838 -14.56 -34.62 -10.51
CA ASN A 838 -14.13 -34.24 -11.86
C ASN A 838 -12.79 -33.50 -11.88
N GLY A 839 -11.86 -33.91 -12.75
CA GLY A 839 -10.63 -33.14 -13.02
C GLY A 839 -10.90 -31.85 -13.80
N GLY A 840 -10.12 -30.79 -13.53
CA GLY A 840 -10.15 -29.55 -14.30
C GLY A 840 -9.46 -29.71 -15.65
N SER A 841 -9.99 -29.06 -16.70
CA SER A 841 -9.39 -29.12 -18.04
C SER A 841 -8.19 -28.17 -18.16
N ILE A 842 -7.19 -28.56 -18.95
CA ILE A 842 -5.97 -27.79 -19.19
C ILE A 842 -5.92 -27.41 -20.67
N SER A 843 -5.85 -26.13 -20.96
CA SER A 843 -5.79 -25.58 -22.32
C SER A 843 -4.61 -24.61 -22.45
N LEU A 844 -3.60 -24.96 -23.22
CA LEU A 844 -2.43 -24.12 -23.48
C LEU A 844 -2.40 -23.71 -24.96
N GLU A 845 -2.37 -22.42 -25.25
CA GLU A 845 -2.37 -21.87 -26.60
C GLU A 845 -1.27 -20.83 -26.78
N ALA A 846 -0.35 -21.05 -27.71
CA ALA A 846 0.77 -20.15 -28.01
C ALA A 846 0.96 -19.98 -29.52
N THR A 847 1.38 -18.80 -29.97
CA THR A 847 1.73 -18.55 -31.38
C THR A 847 3.11 -19.12 -31.74
N THR A 848 3.99 -19.29 -30.75
CA THR A 848 5.32 -19.91 -30.92
C THR A 848 5.37 -21.23 -30.16
N ASN A 849 6.41 -21.50 -29.36
CA ASN A 849 6.63 -22.79 -28.71
C ASN A 849 5.82 -22.95 -27.41
N ILE A 850 5.48 -24.19 -27.07
CA ILE A 850 4.97 -24.58 -25.74
C ILE A 850 5.90 -25.63 -25.15
N SER A 851 6.44 -25.36 -23.97
CA SER A 851 7.21 -26.33 -23.19
C SER A 851 6.56 -26.54 -21.82
N THR A 852 6.40 -27.80 -21.43
CA THR A 852 5.84 -28.15 -20.12
C THR A 852 6.70 -29.15 -19.37
N ALA A 853 6.68 -29.07 -18.04
CA ALA A 853 7.08 -30.18 -17.19
C ALA A 853 6.02 -31.32 -17.29
N GLY A 854 5.86 -32.09 -16.22
CA GLY A 854 4.75 -33.04 -16.08
C GLY A 854 3.39 -32.35 -15.99
N ILE A 855 2.38 -32.97 -16.60
CA ILE A 855 0.97 -32.58 -16.49
C ILE A 855 0.26 -33.72 -15.75
N GLY A 856 -0.24 -33.43 -14.54
CA GLY A 856 -0.77 -34.43 -13.61
C GLY A 856 0.27 -34.99 -12.64
N SER A 857 -0.18 -35.76 -11.65
CA SER A 857 0.66 -36.36 -10.61
C SER A 857 0.99 -37.83 -10.89
N ALA A 858 2.23 -38.25 -10.61
CA ALA A 858 2.81 -39.55 -10.92
C ALA A 858 2.18 -40.76 -10.16
N LEU A 859 1.32 -40.53 -9.17
CA LEU A 859 0.90 -41.55 -8.19
C LEU A 859 -0.50 -42.17 -8.39
N LEU A 860 -1.27 -41.84 -9.45
CA LEU A 860 -2.71 -42.20 -9.66
C LEU A 860 -3.67 -41.35 -8.78
N LEU A 861 -4.81 -40.74 -9.18
CA LEU A 861 -5.58 -40.53 -10.42
C LEU A 861 -6.47 -39.26 -10.27
N ALA A 862 -6.66 -38.51 -11.36
CA ALA A 862 -7.58 -37.37 -11.45
C ALA A 862 -9.03 -37.85 -11.62
N GLY A 863 -9.96 -37.38 -10.78
CA GLY A 863 -11.34 -37.87 -10.71
C GLY A 863 -11.43 -39.25 -10.06
N PHE A 864 -11.24 -39.35 -8.74
CA PHE A 864 -11.41 -40.60 -7.99
C PHE A 864 -12.80 -41.24 -8.18
N LYS A 865 -13.85 -40.44 -8.40
CA LYS A 865 -15.24 -40.91 -8.53
C LYS A 865 -15.86 -40.70 -9.91
N ALA A 866 -15.43 -39.70 -10.70
CA ALA A 866 -16.00 -39.37 -12.01
C ALA A 866 -14.90 -39.10 -13.06
N ASN A 867 -15.07 -38.09 -13.93
CA ASN A 867 -14.27 -37.93 -15.15
C ASN A 867 -12.98 -37.13 -14.90
N SER A 868 -11.91 -37.48 -15.61
CA SER A 868 -10.70 -36.66 -15.66
C SER A 868 -10.88 -35.47 -16.62
N GLY A 869 -10.06 -34.43 -16.45
CA GLY A 869 -10.08 -33.23 -17.29
C GLY A 869 -9.36 -33.44 -18.63
N ASN A 870 -9.81 -32.76 -19.68
CA ASN A 870 -9.17 -32.83 -20.99
C ASN A 870 -7.88 -31.98 -21.03
N LEU A 871 -6.91 -32.39 -21.84
CA LEU A 871 -5.71 -31.63 -22.18
C LEU A 871 -5.74 -31.22 -23.64
N ARG A 872 -5.66 -29.91 -23.90
CA ARG A 872 -5.46 -29.32 -25.23
C ARG A 872 -4.22 -28.46 -25.25
N ILE A 873 -3.27 -28.77 -26.13
CA ILE A 873 -2.09 -27.95 -26.40
C ILE A 873 -2.11 -27.52 -27.87
N GLN A 874 -2.10 -26.21 -28.12
CA GLN A 874 -2.10 -25.62 -29.44
C GLN A 874 -0.91 -24.66 -29.58
N SER A 875 0.02 -24.99 -30.45
CA SER A 875 1.28 -24.26 -30.64
C SER A 875 1.47 -23.88 -32.11
N GLY A 876 1.76 -22.62 -32.38
CA GLY A 876 2.20 -22.17 -33.71
C GLY A 876 3.67 -22.49 -34.01
N GLY A 877 4.41 -23.01 -33.02
CA GLY A 877 5.76 -23.57 -33.16
C GLY A 877 5.81 -25.03 -32.69
N ASN A 878 6.85 -25.37 -31.92
CA ASN A 878 7.03 -26.71 -31.37
C ASN A 878 6.21 -26.92 -30.09
N VAL A 879 5.91 -28.17 -29.77
CA VAL A 879 5.44 -28.59 -28.45
C VAL A 879 6.48 -29.54 -27.84
N ASN A 880 6.91 -29.28 -26.62
CA ASN A 880 7.82 -30.15 -25.88
C ASN A 880 7.24 -30.48 -24.49
N THR A 881 6.81 -31.73 -24.31
CA THR A 881 6.33 -32.27 -23.03
C THR A 881 7.22 -33.42 -22.54
N THR A 882 8.50 -33.43 -22.92
CA THR A 882 9.43 -34.52 -22.58
C THR A 882 9.96 -34.45 -21.15
N ALA A 883 9.81 -33.32 -20.47
CA ALA A 883 10.32 -33.11 -19.11
C ALA A 883 9.50 -33.83 -18.02
N GLY A 884 8.34 -34.39 -18.36
CA GLY A 884 7.54 -35.22 -17.44
C GLY A 884 6.34 -35.86 -18.14
N PRO A 885 5.64 -36.79 -17.47
CA PRO A 885 4.52 -37.51 -18.07
C PRO A 885 3.29 -36.60 -18.24
N ILE A 886 2.45 -36.94 -19.21
CA ILE A 886 1.08 -36.44 -19.36
C ILE A 886 0.13 -37.47 -18.78
N ILE A 887 -0.56 -37.13 -17.70
CA ILE A 887 -1.50 -38.00 -17.00
C ILE A 887 -2.87 -37.35 -16.98
N THR A 888 -3.77 -37.84 -17.84
CA THR A 888 -5.20 -37.48 -17.86
C THR A 888 -6.06 -38.68 -17.49
N ALA A 889 -5.50 -39.70 -16.86
CA ALA A 889 -6.21 -40.92 -16.48
C ALA A 889 -7.27 -40.69 -15.37
N ALA A 890 -8.32 -41.52 -15.35
CA ALA A 890 -9.41 -41.50 -14.37
C ALA A 890 -9.53 -42.80 -13.56
N ALA A 891 -9.89 -42.73 -12.28
CA ALA A 891 -9.99 -43.92 -11.43
C ALA A 891 -11.27 -44.72 -11.68
N ASN A 892 -12.43 -44.05 -11.66
CA ASN A 892 -13.73 -44.69 -11.79
C ASN A 892 -14.60 -44.14 -12.94
N GLY A 893 -14.26 -42.97 -13.52
CA GLY A 893 -14.99 -42.40 -14.66
C GLY A 893 -14.19 -42.39 -15.97
N LYS A 894 -14.49 -41.45 -16.86
CA LYS A 894 -13.84 -41.36 -18.18
C LYS A 894 -12.46 -40.71 -18.09
N GLY A 895 -11.47 -41.29 -18.78
CA GLY A 895 -10.18 -40.65 -18.97
C GLY A 895 -10.29 -39.37 -19.82
N GLY A 896 -9.43 -38.39 -19.57
CA GLY A 896 -9.44 -37.11 -20.27
C GLY A 896 -8.74 -37.21 -21.62
N ASN A 897 -9.34 -36.62 -22.66
CA ASN A 897 -8.74 -36.58 -23.99
C ASN A 897 -7.43 -35.78 -23.97
N VAL A 898 -6.44 -36.25 -24.74
CA VAL A 898 -5.17 -35.57 -24.96
C VAL A 898 -5.09 -35.15 -26.42
N THR A 899 -5.06 -33.85 -26.68
CA THR A 899 -4.86 -33.29 -28.02
C THR A 899 -3.65 -32.38 -28.02
N ILE A 900 -2.65 -32.73 -28.82
CA ILE A 900 -1.46 -31.90 -29.05
C ILE A 900 -1.43 -31.51 -30.52
N ASN A 901 -1.47 -30.21 -30.79
CA ASN A 901 -1.40 -29.66 -32.13
C ASN A 901 -0.27 -28.63 -32.23
N ALA A 902 0.87 -29.06 -32.75
CA ALA A 902 2.04 -28.22 -33.02
C ALA A 902 2.09 -27.90 -34.52
N GLN A 903 2.32 -26.66 -34.94
CA GLN A 903 2.68 -26.42 -36.36
C GLN A 903 4.10 -26.93 -36.67
N GLY A 904 4.99 -26.93 -35.67
CA GLY A 904 6.33 -27.50 -35.72
C GLY A 904 6.38 -28.97 -35.31
N ASN A 905 7.40 -29.37 -34.54
CA ASN A 905 7.54 -30.73 -34.00
C ASN A 905 6.76 -30.89 -32.69
N ALA A 906 6.06 -32.00 -32.51
CA ALA A 906 5.44 -32.39 -31.24
C ALA A 906 6.30 -33.47 -30.56
N SER A 907 7.00 -33.11 -29.48
CA SER A 907 7.85 -34.02 -28.69
C SER A 907 7.15 -34.42 -27.39
N THR A 908 6.92 -35.71 -27.19
CA THR A 908 6.21 -36.25 -26.02
C THR A 908 6.95 -37.40 -25.36
N SER A 909 6.82 -37.50 -24.03
CA SER A 909 7.23 -38.69 -23.25
C SER A 909 6.02 -39.61 -23.02
N ASP A 910 5.85 -40.10 -21.78
CA ASP A 910 4.72 -40.92 -21.39
C ASP A 910 3.39 -40.14 -21.47
N ILE A 911 2.37 -40.77 -22.05
CA ILE A 911 1.00 -40.28 -22.09
C ILE A 911 0.07 -41.37 -21.57
N ASN A 912 -0.62 -41.10 -20.46
CA ASN A 912 -1.61 -42.01 -19.89
C ASN A 912 -2.98 -41.34 -19.80
N ALA A 913 -3.90 -41.78 -20.67
CA ALA A 913 -5.28 -41.31 -20.72
C ALA A 913 -6.28 -42.40 -20.30
N ARG A 914 -5.84 -43.45 -19.59
CA ARG A 914 -6.69 -44.61 -19.26
C ARG A 914 -7.81 -44.29 -18.27
N THR A 915 -8.83 -45.14 -18.25
CA THR A 915 -9.68 -45.34 -17.08
C THR A 915 -9.28 -46.62 -16.35
N PHE A 916 -9.19 -46.57 -15.02
CA PHE A 916 -8.99 -47.75 -14.17
C PHE A 916 -10.30 -48.36 -13.68
N ALA A 917 -11.43 -47.82 -14.16
CA ALA A 917 -12.74 -48.27 -13.74
C ALA A 917 -12.97 -49.72 -14.19
N PRO A 918 -13.48 -50.60 -13.28
CA PRO A 918 -13.76 -51.98 -13.63
C PRO A 918 -14.94 -52.13 -14.61
N SER A 919 -15.74 -51.07 -14.80
CA SER A 919 -16.89 -51.06 -15.72
C SER A 919 -16.47 -50.80 -17.16
N ILE A 920 -16.95 -51.62 -18.10
CA ILE A 920 -16.78 -51.42 -19.55
C ILE A 920 -17.51 -50.17 -20.07
N ALA A 921 -18.45 -49.60 -19.30
CA ALA A 921 -19.28 -48.48 -19.73
C ALA A 921 -18.57 -47.12 -19.83
N VAL A 922 -17.33 -46.98 -19.31
CA VAL A 922 -16.66 -45.67 -19.25
C VAL A 922 -15.66 -45.33 -20.35
N SER A 923 -14.53 -45.99 -20.59
CA SER A 923 -13.47 -45.56 -21.54
C SER A 923 -12.45 -44.54 -21.02
N GLY A 924 -11.20 -44.74 -21.43
CA GLY A 924 -10.15 -43.75 -21.38
C GLY A 924 -10.38 -42.62 -22.38
N GLY A 925 -9.46 -41.68 -22.38
CA GLY A 925 -9.43 -40.54 -23.31
C GLY A 925 -8.77 -40.90 -24.64
N ASN A 926 -9.19 -40.21 -25.69
CA ASN A 926 -8.56 -40.28 -27.00
C ASN A 926 -7.21 -39.54 -26.96
N ILE A 927 -6.19 -40.12 -27.59
CA ILE A 927 -4.87 -39.49 -27.72
C ILE A 927 -4.66 -39.11 -29.20
N ASP A 928 -4.59 -37.82 -29.48
CA ASP A 928 -4.47 -37.25 -30.83
C ASP A 928 -3.26 -36.31 -30.91
N LEU A 929 -2.19 -36.78 -31.58
CA LEU A 929 -0.94 -36.04 -31.73
C LEU A 929 -0.81 -35.53 -33.17
N LYS A 930 -0.56 -34.24 -33.33
CA LYS A 930 -0.43 -33.54 -34.62
C LYS A 930 0.80 -32.64 -34.64
N GLY A 931 1.48 -32.65 -35.79
CA GLY A 931 2.38 -31.58 -36.18
C GLY A 931 3.08 -31.83 -37.52
N SER A 932 4.13 -31.06 -37.82
CA SER A 932 4.98 -31.32 -39.00
C SER A 932 5.76 -32.64 -38.88
N SER A 933 6.10 -32.99 -37.63
CA SER A 933 6.69 -34.25 -37.21
C SER A 933 6.31 -34.51 -35.76
N ILE A 934 6.38 -35.77 -35.34
CA ILE A 934 6.15 -36.18 -33.95
C ILE A 934 7.39 -36.92 -33.46
N THR A 935 7.94 -36.50 -32.32
CA THR A 935 8.97 -37.26 -31.60
C THR A 935 8.33 -37.92 -30.38
N ALA A 936 8.15 -39.23 -30.42
CA ALA A 936 7.47 -39.98 -29.36
C ALA A 936 8.44 -40.92 -28.64
N SER A 937 8.27 -41.04 -27.32
CA SER A 937 9.10 -41.89 -26.45
C SER A 937 8.23 -42.48 -25.34
N GLY A 938 8.72 -43.52 -24.66
CA GLY A 938 8.08 -44.04 -23.46
C GLY A 938 6.78 -44.78 -23.77
N LYS A 939 5.75 -44.56 -22.96
CA LYS A 939 4.48 -45.29 -23.01
C LYS A 939 3.31 -44.38 -23.35
N VAL A 940 2.63 -44.68 -24.45
CA VAL A 940 1.40 -43.99 -24.87
C VAL A 940 0.24 -44.96 -24.73
N GLU A 941 -0.68 -44.65 -23.82
CA GLU A 941 -1.69 -45.63 -23.41
C GLU A 941 -3.09 -45.08 -23.13
N THR A 942 -4.09 -45.84 -23.57
CA THR A 942 -5.51 -45.63 -23.27
C THR A 942 -6.24 -46.99 -23.20
N ASN A 943 -7.56 -46.98 -22.99
CA ASN A 943 -8.42 -48.16 -23.06
C ASN A 943 -9.83 -47.80 -23.56
N ARG A 944 -10.43 -48.65 -24.41
CA ARG A 944 -11.74 -48.39 -25.05
C ARG A 944 -11.78 -47.08 -25.86
N ASN A 945 -10.64 -46.64 -26.41
CA ASN A 945 -10.51 -45.40 -27.17
C ASN A 945 -9.25 -45.43 -28.05
N ASN A 946 -9.09 -44.43 -28.91
CA ASN A 946 -8.11 -44.46 -29.99
C ASN A 946 -6.80 -43.72 -29.65
N ILE A 947 -5.73 -44.12 -30.34
CA ILE A 947 -4.44 -43.44 -30.34
C ILE A 947 -4.09 -43.11 -31.80
N THR A 948 -3.95 -41.82 -32.11
CA THR A 948 -3.66 -41.35 -33.48
C THR A 948 -2.41 -40.46 -33.50
N PHE A 949 -1.47 -40.82 -34.36
CA PHE A 949 -0.32 -40.00 -34.75
C PHE A 949 -0.54 -39.48 -36.17
N ASN A 950 -0.73 -38.17 -36.34
CA ASN A 950 -1.15 -37.57 -37.61
C ASN A 950 0.00 -37.08 -38.49
N ALA A 951 1.25 -37.40 -38.15
CA ALA A 951 2.46 -36.94 -38.83
C ALA A 951 3.52 -38.04 -38.83
N PRO A 952 4.64 -37.89 -39.57
CA PRO A 952 5.79 -38.77 -39.46
C PRO A 952 6.28 -38.84 -38.01
N VAL A 953 6.44 -40.06 -37.49
CA VAL A 953 6.88 -40.32 -36.12
C VAL A 953 8.35 -40.70 -36.12
N THR A 954 9.15 -39.98 -35.35
CA THR A 954 10.52 -40.36 -34.98
C THR A 954 10.53 -40.88 -33.55
N LEU A 955 11.11 -42.06 -33.33
CA LEU A 955 11.28 -42.59 -31.99
C LEU A 955 12.42 -41.85 -31.29
N GLY A 956 12.11 -41.14 -30.20
CA GLY A 956 13.12 -40.48 -29.36
C GLY A 956 13.78 -41.44 -28.35
N ASN A 957 13.08 -42.51 -28.01
CA ASN A 957 13.51 -43.67 -27.22
C ASN A 957 12.60 -44.86 -27.60
N ASN A 958 12.72 -45.99 -26.92
CA ASN A 958 11.76 -47.08 -27.05
C ASN A 958 10.33 -46.57 -26.82
N LEU A 959 9.43 -46.92 -27.73
CA LEU A 959 8.04 -46.49 -27.72
C LEU A 959 7.12 -47.70 -27.56
N SER A 960 6.21 -47.61 -26.59
CA SER A 960 5.16 -48.58 -26.35
C SER A 960 3.79 -47.92 -26.54
N VAL A 961 3.05 -48.33 -27.57
CA VAL A 961 1.70 -47.84 -27.86
C VAL A 961 0.70 -48.93 -27.52
N LYS A 962 -0.08 -48.72 -26.46
CA LYS A 962 -0.93 -49.76 -25.85
C LYS A 962 -2.37 -49.31 -25.67
N ILE A 963 -3.29 -50.08 -26.23
CA ILE A 963 -4.73 -50.01 -25.93
C ILE A 963 -5.07 -51.26 -25.10
N LEU A 964 -5.52 -51.06 -23.87
CA LEU A 964 -6.09 -52.16 -23.09
C LEU A 964 -7.57 -52.28 -23.49
N GLU A 965 -8.03 -53.45 -23.92
CA GLU A 965 -9.41 -53.71 -24.40
C GLU A 965 -9.66 -53.37 -25.88
N THR A 966 -10.40 -52.30 -26.22
CA THR A 966 -10.80 -51.98 -27.61
C THR A 966 -10.32 -50.59 -28.05
N GLY A 967 -10.07 -50.40 -29.35
CA GLY A 967 -9.73 -49.11 -29.95
C GLY A 967 -8.72 -49.22 -31.08
N ASP A 968 -8.59 -48.15 -31.86
CA ASP A 968 -7.72 -48.12 -33.04
C ASP A 968 -6.37 -47.47 -32.71
N ILE A 969 -5.29 -48.06 -33.23
CA ILE A 969 -3.95 -47.46 -33.24
C ILE A 969 -3.64 -47.04 -34.67
N THR A 970 -3.49 -45.76 -34.92
CA THR A 970 -3.25 -45.22 -36.26
C THR A 970 -1.99 -44.38 -36.31
N PHE A 971 -1.04 -44.80 -37.13
CA PHE A 971 0.08 -43.98 -37.60
C PHE A 971 -0.24 -43.51 -39.01
N LYS A 972 -0.54 -42.23 -39.23
CA LYS A 972 -0.95 -41.74 -40.56
C LYS A 972 0.21 -41.62 -41.57
N SER A 973 1.45 -41.78 -41.13
CA SER A 973 2.66 -41.63 -41.95
C SER A 973 3.76 -42.61 -41.50
N THR A 974 5.03 -42.34 -41.83
CA THR A 974 6.16 -43.20 -41.48
C THR A 974 6.44 -43.22 -39.98
N VAL A 975 7.06 -44.31 -39.53
CA VAL A 975 7.59 -44.47 -38.16
C VAL A 975 9.05 -44.86 -38.27
N ASP A 976 9.97 -44.00 -37.85
CA ASP A 976 11.42 -44.16 -38.04
C ASP A 976 12.19 -43.91 -36.73
N GLY A 977 13.46 -44.34 -36.66
CA GLY A 977 14.37 -44.07 -35.54
C GLY A 977 15.07 -45.32 -35.00
N PRO A 978 16.21 -45.20 -34.31
CA PRO A 978 17.05 -46.35 -33.97
C PRO A 978 16.55 -47.17 -32.77
N TYR A 979 15.29 -47.00 -32.34
CA TYR A 979 14.73 -47.60 -31.13
C TYR A 979 13.67 -48.66 -31.44
N SER A 980 13.22 -49.37 -30.41
CA SER A 980 12.21 -50.42 -30.54
C SER A 980 10.79 -49.85 -30.44
N LEU A 981 9.89 -50.37 -31.28
CA LEU A 981 8.46 -50.09 -31.23
C LEU A 981 7.70 -51.32 -30.70
N THR A 982 6.89 -51.12 -29.69
CA THR A 982 5.92 -52.13 -29.20
C THR A 982 4.51 -51.62 -29.45
N VAL A 983 3.68 -52.40 -30.14
CA VAL A 983 2.28 -52.08 -30.42
C VAL A 983 1.40 -53.16 -29.82
N GLN A 984 0.43 -52.75 -29.00
CA GLN A 984 -0.53 -53.64 -28.36
C GLN A 984 -1.95 -53.13 -28.60
N PRO A 985 -2.62 -53.56 -29.69
CA PRO A 985 -3.96 -53.06 -30.04
C PRO A 985 -5.10 -53.71 -29.26
N LYS A 986 -4.89 -54.94 -28.77
CA LYS A 986 -5.88 -55.85 -28.18
C LYS A 986 -7.12 -56.18 -29.05
N ALA A 987 -7.90 -55.19 -29.46
CA ALA A 987 -9.00 -55.30 -30.40
C ALA A 987 -9.28 -53.97 -31.11
N GLY A 988 -9.16 -53.93 -32.44
CA GLY A 988 -9.37 -52.73 -33.25
C GLY A 988 -8.48 -52.75 -34.49
N ILE A 989 -8.47 -51.65 -35.24
CA ILE A 989 -7.63 -51.49 -36.43
C ILE A 989 -6.23 -51.03 -36.00
N VAL A 990 -5.19 -51.62 -36.61
CA VAL A 990 -3.84 -51.08 -36.57
C VAL A 990 -3.46 -50.66 -37.97
N ASP A 991 -3.30 -49.36 -38.17
CA ASP A 991 -2.95 -48.79 -39.47
C ASP A 991 -1.58 -48.11 -39.42
N PHE A 992 -0.65 -48.67 -40.20
CA PHE A 992 0.62 -48.05 -40.55
C PHE A 992 0.44 -47.37 -41.92
N GLY A 993 0.00 -46.13 -41.93
CA GLY A 993 -0.24 -45.32 -43.14
C GLY A 993 1.01 -45.01 -43.97
N GLY A 994 2.19 -45.43 -43.51
CA GLY A 994 3.46 -45.39 -44.23
C GLY A 994 4.40 -46.51 -43.78
N ALA A 995 5.58 -46.59 -44.38
CA ALA A 995 6.57 -47.61 -44.00
C ALA A 995 7.14 -47.37 -42.60
N VAL A 996 7.37 -48.47 -41.87
CA VAL A 996 7.99 -48.49 -40.55
C VAL A 996 9.47 -48.85 -40.70
N GLY A 997 10.38 -47.97 -40.27
CA GLY A 997 11.84 -48.16 -40.28
C GLY A 997 12.50 -48.03 -41.65
N LYS A 998 11.88 -47.31 -42.60
CA LYS A 998 12.40 -47.19 -43.96
C LYS A 998 13.53 -46.18 -44.08
N THR A 999 13.38 -45.01 -43.47
CA THR A 999 14.38 -43.92 -43.54
C THR A 999 15.48 -44.18 -42.53
N THR A 1000 15.08 -44.44 -41.28
CA THR A 1000 15.99 -44.87 -40.20
C THR A 1000 15.42 -46.15 -39.62
N ARG A 1001 16.11 -47.27 -39.84
CA ARG A 1001 15.67 -48.60 -39.40
C ARG A 1001 15.39 -48.62 -37.90
N LEU A 1002 14.26 -49.21 -37.53
CA LEU A 1002 13.95 -49.49 -36.14
C LEU A 1002 14.87 -50.58 -35.59
N ASN A 1003 15.11 -50.56 -34.28
CA ASN A 1003 15.86 -51.63 -33.63
C ASN A 1003 15.11 -52.96 -33.71
N SER A 1004 13.86 -52.97 -33.25
CA SER A 1004 12.94 -54.11 -33.34
C SER A 1004 11.49 -53.64 -33.34
N VAL A 1005 10.59 -54.49 -33.82
CA VAL A 1005 9.14 -54.26 -33.74
C VAL A 1005 8.48 -55.46 -33.07
N SER A 1006 7.67 -55.19 -32.04
CA SER A 1006 6.86 -56.20 -31.35
C SER A 1006 5.38 -55.83 -31.42
N ILE A 1007 4.57 -56.71 -31.99
CA ILE A 1007 3.12 -56.58 -32.11
C ILE A 1007 2.51 -57.66 -31.20
N GLU A 1008 2.11 -57.26 -29.99
CA GLU A 1008 1.82 -58.19 -28.89
C GLU A 1008 0.46 -58.90 -29.01
N ASP A 1009 -0.51 -58.30 -29.72
CA ASP A 1009 -1.84 -58.84 -30.02
C ASP A 1009 -2.04 -58.93 -31.55
N ASP A 1010 -3.16 -59.52 -31.99
CA ASP A 1010 -3.48 -59.63 -33.42
C ASP A 1010 -3.69 -58.24 -34.05
N ILE A 1011 -3.31 -58.11 -35.33
CA ILE A 1011 -3.79 -57.04 -36.22
C ILE A 1011 -4.95 -57.66 -37.01
N PRO A 1012 -6.20 -57.52 -36.55
CA PRO A 1012 -7.34 -58.19 -37.18
C PRO A 1012 -7.69 -57.58 -38.55
N LYS A 1013 -7.27 -56.34 -38.80
CA LYS A 1013 -7.48 -55.62 -40.06
C LYS A 1013 -6.55 -54.41 -40.15
N SER A 1014 -5.98 -54.20 -41.34
CA SER A 1014 -5.38 -52.92 -41.74
C SER A 1014 -5.95 -52.45 -43.08
N SER A 1015 -6.08 -51.13 -43.24
CA SER A 1015 -6.54 -50.47 -44.46
C SER A 1015 -5.42 -50.19 -45.48
N ALA A 1016 -4.16 -50.34 -45.07
CA ALA A 1016 -2.95 -50.05 -45.84
C ALA A 1016 -2.00 -51.27 -45.87
N PRO A 1017 -1.05 -51.34 -46.84
CA PRO A 1017 -0.03 -52.38 -46.83
C PRO A 1017 0.88 -52.22 -45.60
N ILE A 1018 1.14 -53.32 -44.91
CA ILE A 1018 2.00 -53.33 -43.72
C ILE A 1018 3.44 -53.54 -44.17
N ASN A 1019 4.28 -52.50 -44.05
CA ASN A 1019 5.69 -52.56 -44.44
C ASN A 1019 6.59 -52.24 -43.24
N ILE A 1020 7.28 -53.24 -42.70
CA ILE A 1020 8.10 -53.13 -41.49
C ILE A 1020 9.55 -53.50 -41.79
N ILE A 1021 10.47 -52.60 -41.47
CA ILE A 1021 11.91 -52.74 -41.69
C ILE A 1021 12.63 -52.52 -40.35
N THR A 1022 13.40 -53.51 -39.92
CA THR A 1022 14.11 -53.48 -38.64
C THR A 1022 15.56 -53.97 -38.79
N THR A 1023 16.39 -53.62 -37.82
CA THR A 1023 17.77 -54.14 -37.71
C THR A 1023 17.76 -55.53 -37.06
N ASN A 1024 17.05 -55.68 -35.94
CA ASN A 1024 16.91 -56.94 -35.19
C ASN A 1024 15.51 -57.54 -35.44
N ASN A 1025 14.82 -58.02 -34.41
CA ASN A 1025 13.68 -58.92 -34.58
C ASN A 1025 12.37 -58.20 -34.95
N ILE A 1026 11.53 -58.90 -35.73
CA ILE A 1026 10.11 -58.60 -35.90
C ILE A 1026 9.32 -59.74 -35.25
N THR A 1027 8.55 -59.43 -34.22
CA THR A 1027 7.66 -60.40 -33.56
C THR A 1027 6.22 -59.94 -33.65
N ALA A 1028 5.31 -60.78 -34.13
CA ALA A 1028 3.89 -60.47 -34.22
C ALA A 1028 3.00 -61.67 -33.91
N GLN A 1029 1.74 -61.42 -33.57
CA GLN A 1029 0.71 -62.46 -33.55
C GLN A 1029 0.15 -62.68 -34.97
N ASN A 1030 -1.17 -62.74 -35.16
CA ASN A 1030 -1.76 -62.78 -36.48
C ASN A 1030 -1.73 -61.38 -37.11
N ILE A 1031 -1.42 -61.29 -38.41
CA ILE A 1031 -1.48 -60.04 -39.17
C ILE A 1031 -2.42 -60.20 -40.36
N THR A 1032 -3.44 -59.36 -40.44
CA THR A 1032 -4.37 -59.30 -41.57
C THR A 1032 -4.28 -57.96 -42.31
N SER A 1033 -3.84 -57.96 -43.56
CA SER A 1033 -3.86 -56.78 -44.46
C SER A 1033 -4.14 -57.17 -45.90
N THR A 1034 -5.31 -56.77 -46.41
CA THR A 1034 -5.75 -57.07 -47.78
C THR A 1034 -4.91 -56.39 -48.87
N ALA A 1035 -4.11 -55.38 -48.48
CA ALA A 1035 -3.22 -54.65 -49.38
C ALA A 1035 -1.81 -55.27 -49.48
N GLY A 1036 -1.46 -56.22 -48.61
CA GLY A 1036 -0.17 -56.91 -48.58
C GLY A 1036 0.63 -56.66 -47.31
N ILE A 1037 1.60 -57.54 -47.07
CA ILE A 1037 2.46 -57.57 -45.86
C ILE A 1037 3.92 -57.74 -46.30
N SER A 1038 4.81 -56.81 -45.94
CA SER A 1038 6.25 -56.90 -46.16
C SER A 1038 7.00 -56.72 -44.85
N LEU A 1039 7.71 -57.75 -44.40
CA LEU A 1039 8.49 -57.76 -43.16
C LEU A 1039 9.96 -57.99 -43.50
N PHE A 1040 10.82 -57.04 -43.15
CA PHE A 1040 12.27 -57.10 -43.38
C PHE A 1040 13.03 -56.93 -42.07
N SER A 1041 13.84 -57.93 -41.73
CA SER A 1041 14.76 -57.92 -40.60
C SER A 1041 16.19 -58.11 -41.12
N ASP A 1042 17.06 -57.10 -40.97
CA ASP A 1042 18.43 -57.11 -41.53
C ASP A 1042 19.31 -58.21 -40.88
N LYS A 1043 19.27 -58.32 -39.55
CA LYS A 1043 20.12 -59.22 -38.75
C LYS A 1043 19.35 -60.12 -37.80
N GLY A 1044 18.05 -59.93 -37.66
CA GLY A 1044 17.20 -60.63 -36.70
C GLY A 1044 16.33 -61.72 -37.31
N GLU A 1045 15.39 -62.20 -36.50
CA GLU A 1045 14.38 -63.18 -36.86
C GLU A 1045 13.03 -62.51 -37.14
N ILE A 1046 12.24 -63.10 -38.04
CA ILE A 1046 10.81 -62.80 -38.20
C ILE A 1046 10.01 -63.94 -37.59
N THR A 1047 9.29 -63.65 -36.49
CA THR A 1047 8.41 -64.61 -35.82
C THR A 1047 6.96 -64.10 -35.83
N THR A 1048 6.06 -64.80 -36.51
CA THR A 1048 4.63 -64.45 -36.56
C THR A 1048 3.74 -65.65 -36.28
N LYS A 1049 2.46 -65.44 -35.96
CA LYS A 1049 1.43 -66.47 -36.17
C LYS A 1049 0.99 -66.40 -37.63
N ASN A 1050 -0.30 -66.31 -37.92
CA ASN A 1050 -0.81 -66.35 -39.29
C ASN A 1050 -0.64 -64.98 -39.97
N LEU A 1051 -0.34 -65.00 -41.27
CA LEU A 1051 -0.30 -63.83 -42.13
C LEU A 1051 -1.39 -63.96 -43.20
N ASP A 1052 -2.34 -63.04 -43.22
CA ASP A 1052 -3.51 -63.08 -44.09
C ASP A 1052 -3.59 -61.79 -44.93
N ALA A 1053 -3.40 -61.92 -46.23
CA ALA A 1053 -3.60 -60.86 -47.21
C ALA A 1053 -4.73 -61.20 -48.20
N THR A 1054 -5.71 -61.99 -47.77
CA THR A 1054 -6.86 -62.35 -48.59
C THR A 1054 -7.72 -61.13 -48.92
N SER A 1055 -8.38 -61.18 -50.08
CA SER A 1055 -9.18 -60.05 -50.57
C SER A 1055 -10.32 -60.53 -51.46
N ALA A 1056 -11.43 -59.81 -51.45
CA ALA A 1056 -12.57 -60.07 -52.33
C ALA A 1056 -12.27 -59.76 -53.82
N LYS A 1057 -11.14 -59.09 -54.11
CA LYS A 1057 -10.65 -58.83 -55.47
C LYS A 1057 -9.35 -59.58 -55.70
N ASN A 1058 -8.21 -58.89 -55.64
CA ASN A 1058 -6.89 -59.50 -55.76
C ASN A 1058 -6.25 -59.56 -54.36
N GLY A 1059 -5.67 -60.72 -54.02
CA GLY A 1059 -4.96 -60.90 -52.77
C GLY A 1059 -3.69 -60.05 -52.73
N GLY A 1060 -3.35 -59.54 -51.55
CA GLY A 1060 -2.12 -58.78 -51.33
C GLY A 1060 -0.90 -59.70 -51.35
N ASN A 1061 0.26 -59.18 -51.77
CA ASN A 1061 1.50 -59.94 -51.70
C ASN A 1061 2.01 -60.04 -50.26
N ILE A 1062 2.66 -61.15 -49.92
CA ILE A 1062 3.36 -61.33 -48.65
C ILE A 1062 4.85 -61.55 -48.91
N GLU A 1063 5.71 -60.69 -48.35
CA GLU A 1063 7.16 -60.75 -48.49
C GLU A 1063 7.83 -60.75 -47.12
N LEU A 1064 8.58 -61.82 -46.81
CA LEU A 1064 9.33 -61.95 -45.56
C LEU A 1064 10.82 -62.10 -45.88
N ASN A 1065 11.66 -61.20 -45.37
CA ASN A 1065 13.11 -61.26 -45.50
C ASN A 1065 13.78 -61.19 -44.12
N ALA A 1066 14.45 -62.25 -43.70
CA ALA A 1066 15.09 -62.32 -42.39
C ALA A 1066 16.60 -62.59 -42.48
N GLY A 1067 17.36 -61.79 -41.73
CA GLY A 1067 18.79 -61.99 -41.50
C GLY A 1067 19.12 -63.30 -40.79
N THR A 1068 18.15 -63.92 -40.11
CA THR A 1068 18.27 -65.25 -39.52
C THR A 1068 17.08 -66.13 -39.93
N ASN A 1069 16.15 -66.47 -39.03
CA ASN A 1069 15.04 -67.39 -39.33
C ASN A 1069 13.76 -66.65 -39.74
N ILE A 1070 12.89 -67.36 -40.45
CA ILE A 1070 11.46 -67.03 -40.60
C ILE A 1070 10.68 -68.13 -39.89
N ALA A 1071 9.89 -67.78 -38.88
CA ALA A 1071 8.98 -68.67 -38.18
C ALA A 1071 7.56 -68.07 -38.23
N ALA A 1072 6.69 -68.61 -39.09
CA ALA A 1072 5.31 -68.13 -39.24
C ALA A 1072 4.29 -69.26 -39.08
N GLY A 1073 3.04 -68.91 -38.78
CA GLY A 1073 1.89 -69.80 -38.95
C GLY A 1073 1.48 -69.92 -40.41
N ASP A 1074 0.18 -69.97 -40.67
CA ASP A 1074 -0.35 -70.03 -42.03
C ASP A 1074 -0.14 -68.70 -42.76
N ILE A 1075 0.26 -68.77 -44.03
CA ILE A 1075 0.44 -67.61 -44.93
C ILE A 1075 -0.60 -67.71 -46.04
N ASN A 1076 -1.52 -66.76 -46.09
CA ASN A 1076 -2.66 -66.82 -46.99
C ASN A 1076 -2.79 -65.53 -47.81
N THR A 1077 -2.62 -65.63 -49.12
CA THR A 1077 -2.81 -64.56 -50.10
C THR A 1077 -3.93 -64.88 -51.10
N SER A 1078 -4.79 -65.84 -50.76
CA SER A 1078 -5.86 -66.28 -51.67
C SER A 1078 -6.93 -65.23 -51.92
N ALA A 1079 -7.61 -65.33 -53.05
CA ALA A 1079 -8.60 -64.32 -53.43
C ALA A 1079 -9.67 -64.82 -54.41
N ALA A 1080 -10.81 -64.12 -54.45
CA ALA A 1080 -11.86 -64.39 -55.43
C ALA A 1080 -11.50 -63.93 -56.86
N GLY A 1081 -10.56 -62.99 -57.01
CA GLY A 1081 -9.94 -62.58 -58.27
C GLY A 1081 -8.58 -63.27 -58.45
N ASN A 1082 -7.48 -62.52 -58.49
CA ASN A 1082 -6.12 -63.09 -58.56
C ASN A 1082 -5.48 -63.23 -57.17
N GLY A 1083 -4.77 -64.34 -56.92
CA GLY A 1083 -4.03 -64.56 -55.68
C GLY A 1083 -2.76 -63.71 -55.60
N GLY A 1084 -2.37 -63.30 -54.39
CA GLY A 1084 -1.13 -62.54 -54.16
C GLY A 1084 0.10 -63.45 -54.13
N SER A 1085 1.26 -62.93 -54.53
CA SER A 1085 2.52 -63.69 -54.47
C SER A 1085 3.09 -63.73 -53.05
N ILE A 1086 3.77 -64.82 -52.72
CA ILE A 1086 4.42 -65.07 -51.44
C ILE A 1086 5.92 -65.23 -51.69
N PHE A 1087 6.75 -64.41 -51.05
CA PHE A 1087 8.20 -64.48 -51.13
C PHE A 1087 8.80 -64.59 -49.73
N LEU A 1088 9.56 -65.65 -49.49
CA LEU A 1088 10.22 -65.94 -48.21
C LEU A 1088 11.72 -66.04 -48.46
N ASP A 1089 12.54 -65.27 -47.75
CA ASP A 1089 13.99 -65.24 -47.90
C ASP A 1089 14.67 -65.16 -46.54
N ALA A 1090 15.48 -66.15 -46.19
CA ALA A 1090 16.12 -66.25 -44.89
C ALA A 1090 17.57 -66.75 -45.02
N THR A 1091 18.48 -66.23 -44.19
CA THR A 1091 19.85 -66.79 -44.08
C THR A 1091 19.96 -67.92 -43.04
N GLY A 1092 18.91 -68.12 -42.23
CA GLY A 1092 18.65 -69.23 -41.32
C GLY A 1092 17.49 -70.09 -41.81
N SER A 1093 16.75 -70.78 -40.92
CA SER A 1093 15.66 -71.69 -41.33
C SER A 1093 14.35 -70.96 -41.68
N ILE A 1094 13.55 -71.53 -42.59
CA ILE A 1094 12.17 -71.09 -42.86
C ILE A 1094 11.25 -72.18 -42.33
N ASN A 1095 10.40 -71.85 -41.36
CA ASN A 1095 9.39 -72.75 -40.81
C ASN A 1095 8.05 -72.05 -40.83
N VAL A 1096 7.17 -72.44 -41.75
CA VAL A 1096 5.85 -71.82 -41.93
C VAL A 1096 4.74 -72.86 -41.98
N GLY A 1097 3.51 -72.44 -41.71
CA GLY A 1097 2.32 -73.28 -41.76
C GLY A 1097 1.85 -73.58 -43.20
N LYS A 1098 0.53 -73.58 -43.40
CA LYS A 1098 -0.07 -73.68 -44.73
C LYS A 1098 0.25 -72.42 -45.53
N ILE A 1099 0.77 -72.59 -46.75
CA ILE A 1099 0.89 -71.52 -47.73
C ILE A 1099 -0.29 -71.64 -48.70
N ASP A 1100 -1.11 -70.60 -48.81
CA ASP A 1100 -2.25 -70.58 -49.73
C ASP A 1100 -2.25 -69.29 -50.56
N SER A 1101 -1.87 -69.41 -51.83
CA SER A 1101 -1.95 -68.35 -52.84
C SER A 1101 -3.00 -68.63 -53.91
N SER A 1102 -3.93 -69.54 -53.62
CA SER A 1102 -4.95 -69.99 -54.57
C SER A 1102 -5.96 -68.89 -54.92
N ALA A 1103 -6.62 -69.00 -56.06
CA ALA A 1103 -7.58 -67.98 -56.48
C ALA A 1103 -8.61 -68.50 -57.49
N ALA A 1104 -9.73 -67.80 -57.68
CA ALA A 1104 -10.63 -68.13 -58.79
C ALA A 1104 -10.06 -67.67 -60.15
N GLY A 1105 -9.32 -66.55 -60.18
CA GLY A 1105 -8.51 -66.08 -61.30
C GLY A 1105 -7.12 -66.74 -61.30
N ASN A 1106 -6.06 -65.98 -61.60
CA ASN A 1106 -4.69 -66.50 -61.56
C ASN A 1106 -4.23 -66.65 -60.10
N ALA A 1107 -3.67 -67.79 -59.75
CA ALA A 1107 -3.08 -67.99 -58.43
C ALA A 1107 -1.71 -67.30 -58.32
N GLY A 1108 -1.36 -66.90 -57.09
CA GLY A 1108 -0.11 -66.20 -56.80
C GLY A 1108 1.09 -67.15 -56.77
N ASN A 1109 2.27 -66.64 -57.12
CA ASN A 1109 3.50 -67.43 -57.05
C ASN A 1109 3.95 -67.59 -55.59
N VAL A 1110 4.57 -68.72 -55.27
CA VAL A 1110 5.22 -68.98 -53.98
C VAL A 1110 6.71 -69.16 -54.23
N THR A 1111 7.54 -68.39 -53.54
CA THR A 1111 8.99 -68.50 -53.60
C THR A 1111 9.55 -68.56 -52.20
N ALA A 1112 10.41 -69.54 -51.91
CA ALA A 1112 11.06 -69.67 -50.62
C ALA A 1112 12.54 -70.00 -50.77
N TYR A 1113 13.39 -69.09 -50.29
CA TYR A 1113 14.85 -69.18 -50.38
C TYR A 1113 15.48 -69.20 -48.99
N ASN A 1114 16.15 -70.30 -48.72
CA ASN A 1114 17.03 -70.46 -47.57
C ASN A 1114 18.47 -70.39 -48.08
N ARG A 1115 19.14 -69.28 -47.77
CA ARG A 1115 20.54 -69.02 -48.18
C ARG A 1115 21.55 -69.69 -47.26
N SER A 1116 21.09 -70.39 -46.22
CA SER A 1116 21.92 -71.17 -45.32
C SER A 1116 22.29 -72.52 -45.92
N THR A 1117 23.49 -73.00 -45.63
CA THR A 1117 23.85 -74.41 -45.87
C THR A 1117 23.35 -75.35 -44.77
N ALA A 1118 22.89 -74.82 -43.64
CA ALA A 1118 22.48 -75.60 -42.46
C ALA A 1118 20.98 -75.51 -42.12
N GLY A 1119 20.28 -74.51 -42.68
CA GLY A 1119 18.86 -74.25 -42.44
C GLY A 1119 17.95 -75.05 -43.37
N ASN A 1120 16.79 -75.46 -42.84
CA ASN A 1120 15.77 -76.16 -43.62
C ASN A 1120 14.68 -75.19 -44.10
N ILE A 1121 13.94 -75.58 -45.13
CA ILE A 1121 12.61 -75.01 -45.42
C ILE A 1121 11.58 -76.05 -45.02
N THR A 1122 10.72 -75.72 -44.07
CA THR A 1122 9.62 -76.56 -43.61
C THR A 1122 8.32 -75.79 -43.80
N VAL A 1123 7.35 -76.41 -44.48
CA VAL A 1123 6.00 -75.89 -44.72
C VAL A 1123 4.97 -76.95 -44.32
N SER A 1124 3.74 -76.57 -43.97
CA SER A 1124 2.68 -77.57 -43.81
C SER A 1124 2.24 -78.10 -45.17
N GLN A 1125 1.88 -77.22 -46.09
CA GLN A 1125 1.46 -77.55 -47.46
C GLN A 1125 1.43 -76.27 -48.31
N ILE A 1126 1.45 -76.40 -49.64
CA ILE A 1126 1.43 -75.26 -50.57
C ILE A 1126 0.26 -75.41 -51.55
N ASN A 1127 -0.72 -74.51 -51.46
CA ASN A 1127 -1.86 -74.41 -52.37
C ASN A 1127 -1.73 -73.15 -53.23
N ALA A 1128 -1.32 -73.31 -54.49
CA ALA A 1128 -1.23 -72.23 -55.48
C ALA A 1128 -2.13 -72.53 -56.70
N GLN A 1129 -3.32 -73.07 -56.43
CA GLN A 1129 -4.27 -73.50 -57.47
C GLN A 1129 -5.16 -72.37 -57.98
N SER A 1130 -5.53 -72.44 -59.26
CA SER A 1130 -6.61 -71.64 -59.85
C SER A 1130 -7.90 -72.45 -59.97
N PHE A 1131 -9.01 -71.96 -59.41
CA PHE A 1131 -10.31 -72.63 -59.40
C PHE A 1131 -11.23 -72.25 -60.58
N GLY A 1132 -11.02 -71.11 -61.23
CA GLY A 1132 -11.75 -70.66 -62.42
C GLY A 1132 -10.96 -70.85 -63.71
N SER A 1133 -10.99 -69.88 -64.64
CA SER A 1133 -10.30 -69.96 -65.95
C SER A 1133 -8.82 -69.51 -65.95
N GLY A 1134 -8.24 -69.23 -64.78
CA GLY A 1134 -6.87 -68.73 -64.64
C GLY A 1134 -5.76 -69.79 -64.67
N THR A 1135 -4.52 -69.31 -64.52
CA THR A 1135 -3.32 -70.15 -64.38
C THR A 1135 -2.98 -70.41 -62.91
N GLY A 1136 -2.49 -71.61 -62.62
CA GLY A 1136 -1.90 -71.90 -61.31
C GLY A 1136 -0.58 -71.15 -61.09
N GLY A 1137 -0.27 -70.86 -59.84
CA GLY A 1137 0.92 -70.10 -59.45
C GLY A 1137 2.18 -70.96 -59.51
N ASN A 1138 3.33 -70.37 -59.82
CA ASN A 1138 4.60 -71.08 -59.75
C ASN A 1138 5.06 -71.26 -58.30
N VAL A 1139 5.64 -72.40 -57.99
CA VAL A 1139 6.28 -72.71 -56.71
C VAL A 1139 7.78 -72.88 -56.97
N ASP A 1140 8.60 -72.02 -56.39
CA ASP A 1140 10.07 -72.10 -56.48
C ASP A 1140 10.69 -72.15 -55.08
N ILE A 1141 11.34 -73.26 -54.76
CA ILE A 1141 11.94 -73.51 -53.45
C ILE A 1141 13.44 -73.73 -53.63
N GLN A 1142 14.25 -73.11 -52.78
CA GLN A 1142 15.68 -73.37 -52.71
C GLN A 1142 16.16 -73.43 -51.26
N THR A 1143 16.77 -74.55 -50.87
CA THR A 1143 17.40 -74.73 -49.56
C THR A 1143 18.70 -75.49 -49.67
N GLY A 1144 19.72 -75.05 -48.92
CA GLY A 1144 21.01 -75.72 -48.85
C GLY A 1144 21.00 -77.05 -48.09
N ARG A 1145 19.99 -77.30 -47.25
CA ARG A 1145 19.84 -78.53 -46.46
C ARG A 1145 18.64 -79.35 -46.91
N PHE A 1146 17.49 -79.26 -46.25
CA PHE A 1146 16.31 -80.09 -46.59
C PHE A 1146 15.05 -79.25 -46.76
N PHE A 1147 14.20 -79.68 -47.70
CA PHE A 1147 12.83 -79.18 -47.83
C PHE A 1147 11.85 -80.22 -47.28
N ARG A 1148 10.88 -79.78 -46.48
CA ARG A 1148 9.83 -80.65 -45.94
C ARG A 1148 8.45 -80.00 -46.10
N SER A 1149 7.52 -80.72 -46.73
CA SER A 1149 6.09 -80.37 -46.73
C SER A 1149 5.31 -81.41 -45.92
N LEU A 1150 4.84 -81.03 -44.73
CA LEU A 1150 4.47 -81.97 -43.66
C LEU A 1150 3.07 -82.59 -43.79
N ASN A 1151 2.15 -81.91 -44.48
CA ASN A 1151 0.75 -82.29 -44.60
C ASN A 1151 0.33 -82.41 -46.07
N LEU A 1152 -0.87 -82.93 -46.31
CA LEU A 1152 -1.51 -83.00 -47.61
C LEU A 1152 -2.91 -82.36 -47.57
N PHE A 1153 -3.39 -81.95 -48.73
CA PHE A 1153 -4.76 -81.52 -48.99
C PHE A 1153 -5.25 -82.12 -50.30
N THR A 1154 -6.57 -82.33 -50.40
CA THR A 1154 -7.18 -82.72 -51.67
C THR A 1154 -7.22 -81.51 -52.59
N ASP A 1155 -6.48 -81.59 -53.68
CA ASP A 1155 -6.43 -80.58 -54.71
C ASP A 1155 -7.74 -80.56 -55.52
N LYS A 1156 -7.91 -79.55 -56.37
CA LYS A 1156 -9.16 -79.32 -57.12
C LYS A 1156 -9.51 -80.46 -58.10
N ASN A 1157 -8.54 -81.29 -58.44
CA ASN A 1157 -8.68 -82.43 -59.33
C ASN A 1157 -8.85 -83.75 -58.56
N GLY A 1158 -8.98 -83.70 -57.23
CA GLY A 1158 -9.19 -84.86 -56.37
C GLY A 1158 -7.90 -85.59 -55.94
N ILE A 1159 -6.73 -84.95 -56.07
CA ILE A 1159 -5.43 -85.54 -55.73
C ILE A 1159 -5.02 -85.10 -54.34
N ASP A 1160 -4.65 -86.04 -53.47
CA ASP A 1160 -4.08 -85.74 -52.16
C ASP A 1160 -2.62 -85.26 -52.31
N ALA A 1161 -2.46 -83.93 -52.38
CA ALA A 1161 -1.21 -83.25 -52.69
C ALA A 1161 -0.67 -82.46 -51.49
N SER A 1162 0.65 -82.43 -51.33
CA SER A 1162 1.35 -81.50 -50.42
C SER A 1162 1.67 -80.16 -51.09
N ILE A 1163 1.78 -80.15 -52.42
CA ILE A 1163 2.01 -78.97 -53.25
C ILE A 1163 1.11 -79.11 -54.48
N SER A 1164 0.19 -78.16 -54.68
CA SER A 1164 -0.61 -78.11 -55.91
C SER A 1164 -0.60 -76.73 -56.56
N THR A 1165 -0.38 -76.71 -57.86
CA THR A 1165 -0.40 -75.52 -58.73
C THR A 1165 -1.40 -75.70 -59.89
N ALA A 1166 -2.45 -76.51 -59.71
CA ALA A 1166 -3.41 -76.84 -60.77
C ALA A 1166 -4.18 -75.63 -61.33
N GLY A 1167 -4.39 -75.57 -62.65
CA GLY A 1167 -5.19 -74.56 -63.39
C GLY A 1167 -6.41 -75.17 -64.11
N ASN A 1168 -7.24 -74.41 -64.86
CA ASN A 1168 -8.53 -74.90 -65.42
C ASN A 1168 -8.47 -76.20 -66.28
N SER A 1169 -9.59 -76.91 -66.43
CA SER A 1169 -9.73 -78.27 -67.01
C SER A 1169 -8.99 -78.48 -68.34
N GLY A 1170 -8.06 -79.45 -68.35
CA GLY A 1170 -7.20 -79.82 -69.47
C GLY A 1170 -5.69 -79.66 -69.20
N ASP A 1171 -5.32 -79.09 -68.06
CA ASP A 1171 -3.99 -79.11 -67.42
C ASP A 1171 -2.79 -78.54 -68.21
N ILE A 1172 -3.01 -77.66 -69.19
CA ILE A 1172 -1.92 -76.84 -69.77
C ILE A 1172 -1.56 -75.64 -68.89
N ASN A 1173 -2.50 -75.15 -68.06
CA ASN A 1173 -2.42 -73.88 -67.34
C ASN A 1173 -1.90 -73.98 -65.88
N GLY A 1174 -1.39 -75.13 -65.44
CA GLY A 1174 -0.76 -75.24 -64.11
C GLY A 1174 0.53 -74.41 -63.98
N GLY A 1175 0.93 -74.05 -62.76
CA GLY A 1175 2.17 -73.31 -62.48
C GLY A 1175 3.39 -74.18 -62.22
N LYS A 1176 4.59 -73.78 -62.66
CA LYS A 1176 5.82 -74.60 -62.51
C LYS A 1176 6.10 -74.89 -61.05
N ILE A 1177 6.62 -76.08 -60.76
CA ILE A 1177 7.08 -76.46 -59.41
C ILE A 1177 8.55 -76.80 -59.51
N VAL A 1178 9.40 -76.03 -58.84
CA VAL A 1178 10.85 -76.24 -58.78
C VAL A 1178 11.26 -76.31 -57.33
N ILE A 1179 11.91 -77.41 -56.93
CA ILE A 1179 12.40 -77.62 -55.58
C ILE A 1179 13.88 -77.96 -55.67
N ARG A 1180 14.74 -77.03 -55.27
CA ARG A 1180 16.18 -77.22 -55.11
C ARG A 1180 16.45 -77.55 -53.64
N HIS A 1181 16.91 -78.77 -53.38
CA HIS A 1181 17.17 -79.24 -52.02
C HIS A 1181 18.61 -79.79 -51.90
N GLY A 1182 19.13 -79.81 -50.68
CA GLY A 1182 20.43 -80.40 -50.35
C GLY A 1182 20.37 -81.92 -50.18
N GLY A 1183 21.29 -82.50 -49.42
CA GLY A 1183 21.40 -83.96 -49.25
C GLY A 1183 22.32 -84.65 -50.26
N ALA A 1184 22.72 -83.95 -51.34
CA ALA A 1184 23.80 -84.33 -52.28
C ALA A 1184 23.75 -85.80 -52.76
N GLY A 1185 22.56 -86.33 -53.03
CA GLY A 1185 22.36 -87.74 -53.42
C GLY A 1185 22.39 -88.77 -52.30
N LEU A 1186 22.80 -88.40 -51.08
CA LEU A 1186 22.88 -89.28 -49.91
C LEU A 1186 21.57 -89.35 -49.13
N ILE A 1187 20.86 -88.22 -49.02
CA ILE A 1187 19.52 -88.14 -48.42
C ILE A 1187 18.55 -87.79 -49.54
N PRO A 1188 17.75 -88.75 -50.04
CA PRO A 1188 16.86 -88.51 -51.17
C PRO A 1188 15.74 -87.56 -50.79
N PHE A 1189 15.12 -86.97 -51.80
CA PHE A 1189 13.82 -86.32 -51.65
C PHE A 1189 12.72 -87.36 -51.80
N ILE A 1190 11.87 -87.53 -50.79
CA ILE A 1190 10.83 -88.57 -50.83
C ILE A 1190 9.46 -87.94 -51.01
N VAL A 1191 8.74 -88.31 -52.07
CA VAL A 1191 7.32 -87.97 -52.21
C VAL A 1191 6.51 -89.10 -51.57
N GLY A 1192 5.80 -88.79 -50.49
CA GLY A 1192 5.15 -89.75 -49.57
C GLY A 1192 5.71 -89.78 -48.15
N ASP A 1193 6.90 -89.19 -47.91
CA ASP A 1193 7.54 -89.12 -46.58
C ASP A 1193 8.28 -87.78 -46.42
N SER A 1194 7.80 -86.95 -45.49
CA SER A 1194 8.36 -85.63 -45.20
C SER A 1194 9.23 -85.60 -43.93
N THR A 1195 9.49 -86.74 -43.27
CA THR A 1195 10.19 -86.79 -41.97
C THR A 1195 11.54 -86.05 -42.00
N THR A 1196 12.32 -86.28 -43.06
CA THR A 1196 13.68 -85.75 -43.22
C THR A 1196 13.82 -84.78 -44.39
N ASN A 1197 13.40 -85.18 -45.60
CA ASN A 1197 13.52 -84.37 -46.82
C ASN A 1197 12.54 -84.89 -47.88
N GLY A 1198 11.47 -84.15 -48.17
CA GLY A 1198 10.37 -84.66 -49.00
C GLY A 1198 9.01 -84.00 -48.75
N THR A 1199 7.97 -84.60 -49.31
CA THR A 1199 6.57 -84.20 -49.13
C THR A 1199 5.74 -85.38 -48.62
N THR A 1200 4.72 -85.14 -47.80
CA THR A 1200 3.82 -86.21 -47.30
C THR A 1200 2.86 -86.73 -48.37
N GLY A 1201 2.33 -85.85 -49.21
CA GLY A 1201 1.44 -86.16 -50.33
C GLY A 1201 2.08 -85.86 -51.68
N ALA A 1202 1.27 -85.94 -52.73
CA ALA A 1202 1.71 -85.73 -54.11
C ALA A 1202 2.21 -84.30 -54.39
N ILE A 1203 3.00 -84.15 -55.45
CA ILE A 1203 3.36 -82.85 -56.05
C ILE A 1203 2.63 -82.76 -57.38
N SER A 1204 1.63 -81.89 -57.49
CA SER A 1204 0.73 -81.81 -58.64
C SER A 1204 0.72 -80.41 -59.27
N ARG A 1205 0.69 -80.35 -60.60
CA ARG A 1205 0.37 -79.12 -61.34
C ARG A 1205 -0.88 -79.26 -62.21
N GLY A 1206 -1.61 -80.36 -62.10
CA GLY A 1206 -2.67 -80.73 -63.03
C GLY A 1206 -3.47 -81.95 -62.56
N ASN A 1207 -3.89 -82.83 -63.47
CA ASN A 1207 -4.68 -84.03 -63.14
C ASN A 1207 -3.80 -85.22 -62.72
N SER A 1208 -4.43 -86.34 -62.39
CA SER A 1208 -3.79 -87.59 -61.92
C SER A 1208 -2.93 -88.30 -62.97
N ASN A 1209 -2.75 -87.72 -64.15
CA ASN A 1209 -1.83 -88.22 -65.16
C ASN A 1209 -0.39 -88.24 -64.61
N PRO A 1210 0.33 -89.39 -64.70
CA PRO A 1210 1.71 -89.53 -64.24
C PRO A 1210 2.70 -88.52 -64.82
N ILE A 1211 2.35 -87.82 -65.91
CA ILE A 1211 3.17 -86.76 -66.48
C ILE A 1211 3.08 -85.48 -65.65
N GLN A 1212 1.92 -85.13 -65.09
CA GLN A 1212 1.67 -83.82 -64.44
C GLN A 1212 1.59 -83.89 -62.92
N THR A 1213 1.69 -85.09 -62.35
CA THR A 1213 1.66 -85.34 -60.91
C THR A 1213 2.76 -86.33 -60.54
N ILE A 1214 3.46 -86.07 -59.45
CA ILE A 1214 4.33 -87.04 -58.79
C ILE A 1214 3.56 -87.65 -57.62
N LEU A 1215 3.19 -88.93 -57.74
CA LEU A 1215 2.43 -89.67 -56.74
C LEU A 1215 3.32 -90.23 -55.60
N PRO A 1216 2.76 -90.55 -54.42
CA PRO A 1216 3.52 -90.96 -53.23
C PRO A 1216 4.10 -92.37 -53.29
N GLU A 1217 5.18 -92.62 -54.04
CA GLU A 1217 5.66 -94.00 -54.26
C GLU A 1217 7.18 -94.21 -54.37
N LYS A 1218 8.05 -93.17 -54.51
CA LYS A 1218 9.51 -93.34 -54.73
C LYS A 1218 10.42 -92.26 -54.11
N PRO A 1219 11.66 -92.62 -53.68
CA PRO A 1219 12.72 -91.65 -53.34
C PRO A 1219 13.42 -91.11 -54.60
N TYR A 1220 13.75 -89.82 -54.59
CA TYR A 1220 14.48 -89.12 -55.65
C TYR A 1220 15.85 -88.66 -55.12
N PRO A 1221 16.90 -89.50 -55.22
CA PRO A 1221 18.25 -89.12 -54.79
C PRO A 1221 18.92 -88.09 -55.70
N TYR A 1222 18.59 -88.10 -57.00
CA TYR A 1222 19.20 -87.24 -58.02
C TYR A 1222 18.18 -86.26 -58.60
N THR A 1223 18.64 -85.32 -59.44
CA THR A 1223 17.75 -84.39 -60.14
C THR A 1223 16.71 -85.14 -60.98
N HIS A 1224 15.43 -84.94 -60.64
CA HIS A 1224 14.27 -85.45 -61.37
C HIS A 1224 13.55 -84.30 -62.06
N LYS A 1225 13.22 -84.51 -63.34
CA LYS A 1225 12.48 -83.56 -64.17
C LYS A 1225 11.30 -84.26 -64.80
N GLN A 1226 10.14 -83.60 -64.77
CA GLN A 1226 8.89 -84.14 -65.29
C GLN A 1226 8.08 -83.03 -65.97
N ASP A 1227 7.16 -83.40 -66.86
CA ASP A 1227 6.29 -82.49 -67.61
C ASP A 1227 7.03 -81.38 -68.38
N ALA A 1228 8.01 -81.75 -69.21
CA ALA A 1228 8.85 -80.82 -69.96
C ALA A 1228 9.50 -79.74 -69.07
N ASP A 1229 10.18 -80.18 -68.01
CA ASP A 1229 10.86 -79.35 -67.01
C ASP A 1229 9.94 -78.42 -66.20
N ARG A 1230 8.62 -78.67 -66.20
CA ARG A 1230 7.66 -77.88 -65.41
C ARG A 1230 7.50 -78.38 -63.98
N ILE A 1231 7.83 -79.63 -63.68
CA ILE A 1231 8.09 -80.12 -62.31
C ILE A 1231 9.56 -80.51 -62.24
N GLN A 1232 10.31 -79.94 -61.30
CA GLN A 1232 11.73 -80.25 -61.09
C GLN A 1232 12.01 -80.44 -59.60
N ILE A 1233 12.53 -81.60 -59.24
CA ILE A 1233 13.18 -81.86 -57.95
C ILE A 1233 14.67 -81.89 -58.25
N ILE A 1234 15.39 -80.84 -57.87
CA ILE A 1234 16.78 -80.61 -58.27
C ILE A 1234 17.70 -80.92 -57.08
N SER A 1235 18.63 -81.84 -57.32
CA SER A 1235 19.75 -82.19 -56.43
C SER A 1235 21.04 -82.26 -57.26
N ILE A 1236 21.88 -83.28 -57.07
CA ILE A 1236 23.01 -83.59 -57.97
C ILE A 1236 22.55 -84.42 -59.20
N PRO A 1237 23.22 -84.35 -60.36
CA PRO A 1237 22.91 -85.19 -61.52
C PRO A 1237 23.07 -86.70 -61.23
N GLU A 1238 22.34 -87.57 -61.95
CA GLU A 1238 22.55 -89.03 -61.88
C GLU A 1238 23.99 -89.40 -62.31
N PRO A 1239 24.63 -90.40 -61.67
CA PRO A 1239 25.94 -90.89 -62.09
C PRO A 1239 25.85 -91.48 -63.51
N ILE A 1240 26.67 -90.96 -64.43
CA ILE A 1240 26.75 -91.47 -65.81
C ILE A 1240 27.34 -92.90 -65.76
N SER A 1241 26.62 -93.92 -66.23
CA SER A 1241 27.23 -95.25 -66.42
C SER A 1241 28.21 -95.18 -67.59
N ILE A 1242 29.51 -95.30 -67.34
CA ILE A 1242 30.54 -95.20 -68.39
C ILE A 1242 30.84 -96.59 -68.93
N ALA A 1243 30.66 -96.78 -70.23
CA ALA A 1243 31.15 -97.95 -70.97
C ALA A 1243 32.70 -97.95 -71.03
N THR A 1244 33.30 -99.11 -70.84
CA THR A 1244 34.74 -99.40 -70.89
C THR A 1244 35.38 -99.15 -72.26
N PRO A 1245 36.64 -98.66 -72.32
CA PRO A 1245 37.54 -98.97 -73.43
C PRO A 1245 38.77 -99.80 -72.98
N THR A 1246 38.96 -100.94 -73.63
CA THR A 1246 40.12 -101.85 -73.59
C THR A 1246 41.31 -101.26 -74.43
N PRO A 1247 42.55 -101.79 -74.41
CA PRO A 1247 43.69 -101.32 -73.61
C PRO A 1247 44.98 -100.94 -74.41
N ALA A 1248 45.98 -100.44 -73.67
CA ALA A 1248 47.48 -100.45 -73.77
C ALA A 1248 48.17 -101.28 -74.90
N PRO A 1249 49.47 -101.06 -75.32
CA PRO A 1249 50.68 -100.96 -74.45
C PRO A 1249 51.97 -100.19 -75.00
N ILE A 1250 52.85 -99.62 -74.13
CA ILE A 1250 54.27 -100.02 -73.72
C ILE A 1250 55.41 -99.70 -74.74
N ALA A 1251 56.66 -99.25 -74.41
CA ALA A 1251 57.35 -98.69 -73.23
C ALA A 1251 58.86 -98.34 -73.50
N THR A 1252 59.50 -97.58 -72.56
CA THR A 1252 60.95 -97.50 -72.14
C THR A 1252 62.03 -96.92 -73.09
N PRO A 1253 63.18 -96.31 -72.64
CA PRO A 1253 63.90 -96.36 -71.34
C PRO A 1253 64.34 -94.98 -70.70
N SER A 1254 65.16 -95.06 -69.61
CA SER A 1254 65.53 -94.07 -68.54
C SER A 1254 66.70 -93.10 -68.83
N PRO A 1255 66.80 -91.92 -68.17
CA PRO A 1255 67.68 -91.65 -66.98
C PRO A 1255 66.98 -90.77 -65.88
N THR A 1256 67.16 -90.92 -64.55
CA THR A 1256 68.26 -90.54 -63.61
C THR A 1256 67.85 -89.35 -62.66
N PRO A 1257 68.29 -89.29 -61.38
CA PRO A 1257 67.49 -88.85 -60.21
C PRO A 1257 68.14 -87.76 -59.30
N ALA A 1258 67.66 -87.64 -58.04
CA ALA A 1258 68.30 -87.14 -56.77
C ALA A 1258 67.66 -85.85 -56.16
N THR A 1259 66.96 -85.85 -55.01
CA THR A 1259 67.28 -86.01 -53.55
C THR A 1259 67.95 -84.80 -52.85
N ALA A 1260 67.39 -84.34 -51.71
CA ALA A 1260 68.03 -84.16 -50.36
C ALA A 1260 67.09 -83.33 -49.42
N THR A 1261 66.68 -83.76 -48.21
CA THR A 1261 67.31 -83.70 -46.83
C THR A 1261 67.49 -82.26 -46.23
N PRO A 1262 67.59 -82.04 -44.89
CA PRO A 1262 66.88 -80.96 -44.15
C PRO A 1262 67.77 -79.89 -43.45
N ALA A 1263 67.11 -78.89 -42.82
CA ALA A 1263 67.54 -77.97 -41.72
C ALA A 1263 68.55 -76.84 -42.05
N PRO A 1264 68.79 -75.80 -41.18
CA PRO A 1264 68.02 -75.16 -40.09
C PRO A 1264 68.00 -73.58 -40.10
N ILE A 1265 67.20 -73.00 -39.18
CA ILE A 1265 67.22 -71.69 -38.47
C ILE A 1265 68.21 -70.57 -38.94
N ALA A 1266 67.67 -69.35 -39.23
CA ALA A 1266 67.93 -68.08 -38.51
C ALA A 1266 67.25 -66.83 -39.14
N THR A 1267 66.79 -65.95 -38.25
CA THR A 1267 66.37 -64.52 -38.25
C THR A 1267 67.05 -63.51 -39.24
N PRO A 1268 66.72 -62.18 -39.23
CA PRO A 1268 65.45 -61.44 -39.36
C PRO A 1268 65.57 -60.19 -40.32
N SER A 1269 64.55 -59.30 -40.35
CA SER A 1269 64.51 -57.93 -40.96
C SER A 1269 64.26 -57.87 -42.49
N ALA A 1270 63.50 -56.96 -43.11
CA ALA A 1270 63.16 -55.54 -42.88
C ALA A 1270 61.79 -55.21 -43.58
N THR A 1271 60.82 -54.53 -42.95
CA THR A 1271 60.48 -53.08 -43.02
C THR A 1271 59.59 -52.67 -44.24
N PRO A 1272 58.62 -51.72 -44.10
CA PRO A 1272 57.39 -51.62 -44.91
C PRO A 1272 57.36 -50.41 -45.88
N ALA A 1273 56.26 -50.21 -46.65
CA ALA A 1273 55.48 -48.95 -46.76
C ALA A 1273 54.71 -48.75 -48.10
N THR A 1274 53.46 -48.24 -47.99
CA THR A 1274 52.76 -47.17 -48.80
C THR A 1274 52.65 -47.26 -50.34
N ALA A 1275 51.69 -46.69 -51.08
CA ALA A 1275 50.43 -45.94 -50.88
C ALA A 1275 49.71 -45.82 -52.26
N THR A 1276 48.46 -45.31 -52.22
CA THR A 1276 47.51 -44.79 -53.26
C THR A 1276 48.13 -43.88 -54.35
N PRO A 1277 47.47 -43.57 -55.51
CA PRO A 1277 46.19 -42.81 -55.58
C PRO A 1277 45.24 -43.01 -56.81
N ALA A 1278 43.98 -42.59 -56.65
CA ALA A 1278 43.08 -41.86 -57.58
C ALA A 1278 41.60 -42.16 -57.28
#